data_AF-E2ARU8-F1
#
_entry.id   AF-E2ARU8-F1
#
_cell.length_a   1.000
_cell.length_b   1.000
_cell.length_c   1.000
_cell.angle_alpha   90.00
_cell.angle_beta   90.00
_cell.angle_gamma   90.00
#
_symmetry.space_group_name_H-M   'P 1'
#
loop_
_entity.id
_entity.type
_entity.pdbx_description
1 polymer ?
#
loop_
_entity_poly.entity_id
_entity_poly.type
_entity_poly.pdbx_seq_one_letter_code
_entity_poly.pdbx_strand_id
1 'polypeptide(L)'
;MTSKLGINYMASFCILNNYLSTILFISLNAILTASTQPELKLVNVVFRHGDRTPNKGYESFPTDSYVNDSFFPIGLGELTNRGKKREYELGRALRSRYKNFLGDQYLPKLVVGHSSDFDRTKMSVQLVLAALFPPTDRRQQWNADLNWQPIPVTYVSRIDDNFYLSDECPKYLDEYNRILNLPEIKKEISRFKDIMRKLTELTGKNIEKPLDLQYLYQTFVAESSMNLTLPEWVHDYFPEPLFDTTVFAYNIASYSSLIRKLYAGPMIRAILNNMITEKNPIPSNTKLYLYSGHETNIAAILHAFKLYKPHVPEFSSAVILELLEQNKQYYVKVFRHGDRTPPKLVMGHSSDFDRTKMSLKLVLAALFPPMDHRQRWNTDLNWQPIPVTYVSRIDDNFYWGYDCPEYLDEYDRILNLPEIKKEMSRFKDIMSKLTELTGKNIEKPIDVYFLYHTFAAESSMNLTLPEWVHDYFPDGPLFDTTVFAYNINGFTPLIRKLLAGPMIRAILNNMIAGKNPIPSNTKLYLYSGHEANIASILHAFKLYKPHVPEYSSAVILELLEQNKQYYVKFLYYRGIPPIFDELQIPGCEMLCPFDKFSYLIHDLIPSDEDIVCDKRQTPKYANTEYPITLAISNMVSFYIVDNYLSIALVLSLNAIWTASIQPELKLINVVLRHGDRTPSNDRDESFPTDPYINDSFYLTGVGQLTNNGKNREYELGRTLRSRYKDFLGDLYLPKLVMGHSSDFDRTKMSLKLVLAALFPPMDHRQRWNTDLNWQPIPVTYVSRIDDNFYWGYDCPEYLDEYDRILNLPEIKKEMSRFKDIMSKLTELTGKKIEKPLDLHYLYHTFIAESSMNLTLPEWVHDYFPEPLLNTTVFAYNINGFTPLIRKLLAGPMIRAILNNMIAGKNPIPSNTKLYLYSGHETNIAAILHAFKLYKPHVPEYSSAVILELLEQNKQYYVKNGKNREYELGRTLRSRYKDFLGDLYLPKLVMGHSSDFDRTKMSLKLVLAALFPPMDHRQRWNTDLNWQPIPVTYVSRIDDNFYWGYDCPEYLDEYDRILNLPEIKKEISRFKDIMSKLTELTAESSMNLTLPEWVHDYFPDGPLFDTTVFAYNINGFTPLIRKLLAGPMIRAILNNMIAGKNPIPSNTKLYLYSGHDVNIVTMLQAFKLYKPHVPEYSSAVILELLEQNKQYYVKFLYYRGIPPIFDELQIPGCEMLCPFDKFSYLIHDLISPDEDIVCCKRQTPKYANTEYLITLESETYNLIKKNINLIKKRNGNNA
;
A
#
# COMPACT_ATOMS: atom_id res chain seq x y z
N MET A 1 69.47 -54.79 0.81
CA MET A 1 70.68 -54.73 1.67
C MET A 1 70.25 -54.67 3.12
N THR A 2 70.72 -55.63 3.94
CA THR A 2 71.03 -55.52 5.40
C THR A 2 70.03 -54.82 6.34
N SER A 3 69.26 -55.50 7.19
CA SER A 3 69.59 -56.13 8.50
C SER A 3 70.17 -55.21 9.60
N LYS A 4 69.47 -55.10 10.74
CA LYS A 4 69.95 -55.36 12.13
C LYS A 4 68.78 -55.12 13.13
N LEU A 5 68.13 -56.06 13.83
CA LEU A 5 68.42 -57.20 14.73
C LEU A 5 68.59 -56.85 16.23
N GLY A 6 67.74 -57.50 17.06
CA GLY A 6 67.92 -57.77 18.50
C GLY A 6 66.63 -57.51 19.32
N ILE A 7 66.06 -58.40 20.16
CA ILE A 7 66.33 -59.78 20.63
C ILE A 7 64.96 -60.39 21.02
N ASN A 8 64.85 -61.72 20.95
CA ASN A 8 63.62 -62.53 20.99
C ASN A 8 63.28 -63.15 22.37
N TYR A 9 61.96 -63.25 22.61
CA TYR A 9 61.14 -64.22 23.37
C TYR A 9 61.38 -64.52 24.88
N MET A 10 60.40 -64.11 25.70
CA MET A 10 59.52 -64.93 26.56
C MET A 10 59.16 -64.22 27.89
N ALA A 11 57.99 -63.59 27.93
CA ALA A 11 57.17 -63.40 29.13
C ALA A 11 55.75 -63.00 28.69
N SER A 12 54.83 -63.96 28.60
CA SER A 12 53.41 -63.69 28.35
C SER A 12 52.60 -64.73 29.09
N PHE A 13 52.14 -64.39 30.29
CA PHE A 13 50.93 -64.90 30.97
C PHE A 13 50.85 -64.29 32.38
N CYS A 14 50.53 -62.99 32.49
CA CYS A 14 50.02 -62.40 33.75
C CYS A 14 49.47 -60.96 33.64
N ILE A 15 49.52 -60.29 32.48
CA ILE A 15 49.17 -58.86 32.39
C ILE A 15 47.73 -58.60 31.89
N LEU A 16 47.03 -59.59 31.34
CA LEU A 16 45.70 -59.38 30.72
C LEU A 16 44.50 -59.25 31.67
N ASN A 17 44.60 -59.68 32.93
CA ASN A 17 43.44 -59.61 33.86
C ASN A 17 43.26 -58.24 34.53
N ASN A 18 44.30 -57.41 34.63
CA ASN A 18 44.16 -56.07 35.21
C ASN A 18 43.63 -55.03 34.21
N TYR A 19 43.89 -55.19 32.90
CA TYR A 19 43.39 -54.28 31.87
C TYR A 19 41.90 -54.46 31.60
N LEU A 20 41.38 -55.69 31.61
CA LEU A 20 39.94 -55.89 31.41
C LEU A 20 39.13 -55.34 32.59
N SER A 21 39.59 -55.54 33.82
CA SER A 21 38.95 -55.00 35.01
C SER A 21 39.06 -53.48 35.09
N THR A 22 40.20 -52.87 34.74
CA THR A 22 40.32 -51.39 34.67
C THR A 22 39.56 -50.80 33.50
N ILE A 23 39.51 -51.44 32.33
CA ILE A 23 38.68 -50.99 31.22
C ILE A 23 37.21 -51.14 31.58
N LEU A 24 36.78 -52.22 32.23
CA LEU A 24 35.40 -52.38 32.70
C LEU A 24 35.07 -51.36 33.80
N PHE A 25 36.00 -51.05 34.71
CA PHE A 25 35.83 -50.03 35.75
C PHE A 25 35.84 -48.61 35.17
N ILE A 26 36.68 -48.30 34.18
CA ILE A 26 36.72 -47.02 33.46
C ILE A 26 35.49 -46.90 32.55
N SER A 27 35.00 -48.00 31.96
CA SER A 27 33.77 -48.04 31.16
C SER A 27 32.53 -47.94 32.04
N LEU A 28 32.48 -48.63 33.19
CA LEU A 28 31.40 -48.46 34.17
C LEU A 28 31.44 -47.04 34.75
N ASN A 29 32.63 -46.51 35.09
CA ASN A 29 32.76 -45.13 35.55
C ASN A 29 32.49 -44.13 34.43
N ALA A 30 32.77 -44.41 33.16
CA ALA A 30 32.39 -43.57 32.01
C ALA A 30 30.89 -43.64 31.69
N ILE A 31 30.24 -44.77 32.00
CA ILE A 31 28.79 -44.96 31.93
C ILE A 31 28.10 -44.31 33.16
N LEU A 32 28.75 -44.30 34.33
CA LEU A 32 28.32 -43.61 35.55
C LEU A 32 28.67 -42.10 35.56
N THR A 33 29.64 -41.67 34.76
CA THR A 33 30.02 -40.26 34.53
C THR A 33 29.60 -39.73 33.17
N ALA A 34 28.79 -40.49 32.43
CA ALA A 34 27.89 -39.91 31.45
C ALA A 34 26.91 -39.04 32.23
N SER A 35 27.34 -37.81 32.55
CA SER A 35 26.47 -36.79 33.07
C SER A 35 25.33 -36.69 32.05
N THR A 36 24.14 -37.07 32.49
CA THR A 36 22.92 -36.98 31.71
C THR A 36 22.88 -35.56 31.16
N GLN A 37 23.01 -35.37 29.84
CA GLN A 37 22.99 -34.02 29.28
C GLN A 37 21.67 -33.37 29.72
N PRO A 38 21.69 -32.10 30.19
CA PRO A 38 20.47 -31.46 30.67
C PRO A 38 19.42 -31.45 29.56
N GLU A 39 18.23 -31.97 29.85
CA GLU A 39 17.13 -32.02 28.91
C GLU A 39 16.44 -30.65 28.84
N LEU A 40 16.27 -30.09 27.64
CA LEU A 40 15.54 -28.84 27.45
C LEU A 40 14.04 -29.05 27.64
N LYS A 41 13.43 -28.28 28.55
CA LYS A 41 11.99 -28.38 28.89
C LYS A 41 11.17 -27.19 28.41
N LEU A 42 11.72 -25.98 28.48
CA LEU A 42 10.99 -24.76 28.10
C LEU A 42 11.95 -23.67 27.62
N VAL A 43 11.51 -22.86 26.66
CA VAL A 43 12.25 -21.68 26.20
C VAL A 43 11.37 -20.43 26.32
N ASN A 44 11.91 -19.36 26.92
CA ASN A 44 11.30 -18.03 26.90
C ASN A 44 12.23 -17.07 26.15
N VAL A 45 11.72 -16.35 25.16
CA VAL A 45 12.51 -15.41 24.36
C VAL A 45 11.89 -14.03 24.49
N VAL A 46 12.64 -13.08 25.03
CA VAL A 46 12.26 -11.66 25.02
C VAL A 46 13.11 -10.97 23.98
N PHE A 47 12.52 -10.31 23.00
CA PHE A 47 13.25 -9.70 21.90
C PHE A 47 12.73 -8.31 21.55
N ARG A 48 13.66 -7.43 21.17
CA ARG A 48 13.38 -6.11 20.61
C ARG A 48 12.88 -6.28 19.19
N HIS A 49 11.92 -5.47 18.76
CA HIS A 49 11.54 -5.34 17.35
C HIS A 49 12.74 -5.02 16.43
N GLY A 50 12.56 -5.24 15.13
CA GLY A 50 13.57 -4.93 14.11
C GLY A 50 13.70 -3.43 13.80
N ASP A 51 14.56 -3.09 12.83
CA ASP A 51 14.81 -1.71 12.39
C ASP A 51 13.51 -1.01 11.98
N ARG A 52 13.32 0.21 12.47
CA ARG A 52 12.10 1.00 12.29
C ARG A 52 12.42 2.43 11.86
N THR A 53 11.41 3.11 11.33
CA THR A 53 11.45 4.57 11.17
C THR A 53 11.31 5.27 12.54
N PRO A 54 11.75 6.54 12.66
CA PRO A 54 11.55 7.34 13.87
C PRO A 54 10.06 7.44 14.26
N ASN A 55 9.77 7.44 15.55
CA ASN A 55 8.41 7.67 16.05
C ASN A 55 8.06 9.16 16.00
N LYS A 56 6.80 9.48 15.72
CA LYS A 56 6.29 10.84 15.87
C LYS A 56 6.10 11.19 17.35
N GLY A 57 6.56 12.37 17.77
CA GLY A 57 6.36 12.87 19.13
C GLY A 57 7.67 12.94 19.90
N TYR A 58 7.88 12.05 20.88
CA TYR A 58 9.05 12.09 21.76
C TYR A 58 10.40 11.89 21.06
N GLU A 59 10.44 11.29 19.88
CA GLU A 59 11.67 11.11 19.08
C GLU A 59 11.87 12.22 18.04
N SER A 60 10.83 12.99 17.71
CA SER A 60 10.91 14.08 16.73
C SER A 60 11.50 15.35 17.36
N PHE A 61 12.25 16.13 16.58
CA PHE A 61 12.74 17.45 16.98
C PHE A 61 12.64 18.48 15.84
N PRO A 62 12.39 19.77 16.13
CA PRO A 62 12.07 20.78 15.10
C PRO A 62 13.09 20.99 13.99
N THR A 63 14.39 20.89 14.28
CA THR A 63 15.46 21.14 13.29
C THR A 63 15.90 19.89 12.54
N ASP A 64 15.25 18.75 12.79
CA ASP A 64 15.51 17.52 12.04
C ASP A 64 15.16 17.72 10.56
N SER A 65 16.08 17.37 9.66
CA SER A 65 15.87 17.41 8.22
C SER A 65 14.73 16.48 7.77
N TYR A 66 14.42 15.46 8.57
CA TYR A 66 13.38 14.48 8.33
C TYR A 66 12.13 14.67 9.20
N VAL A 67 12.01 15.77 9.95
CA VAL A 67 10.86 16.02 10.85
C VAL A 67 9.51 15.98 10.13
N ASN A 68 9.52 16.37 8.85
CA ASN A 68 8.35 16.39 7.97
C ASN A 68 8.32 15.21 6.99
N ASP A 69 9.28 14.29 7.07
CA ASP A 69 9.27 13.08 6.25
C ASP A 69 8.17 12.12 6.73
N SER A 70 7.42 11.60 5.76
CA SER A 70 6.38 10.60 6.01
C SER A 70 6.93 9.18 6.05
N PHE A 71 8.18 8.98 5.61
CA PHE A 71 8.83 7.70 5.37
C PHE A 71 7.99 6.78 4.47
N PHE A 72 7.34 7.37 3.45
CA PHE A 72 6.47 6.64 2.53
C PHE A 72 7.24 5.51 1.80
N PRO A 73 6.66 4.30 1.64
CA PRO A 73 5.32 3.86 2.07
C PRO A 73 5.27 3.26 3.48
N ILE A 74 6.40 3.22 4.19
CA ILE A 74 6.55 2.50 5.47
C ILE A 74 5.82 3.22 6.60
N GLY A 75 5.83 4.55 6.65
CA GLY A 75 5.22 5.36 7.71
C GLY A 75 6.12 5.54 8.94
N LEU A 76 5.71 6.41 9.86
CA LEU A 76 6.45 6.77 11.10
C LEU A 76 6.29 5.71 12.20
N GLY A 77 7.38 5.35 12.86
CA GLY A 77 7.41 4.36 13.95
C GLY A 77 7.26 2.90 13.52
N GLU A 78 7.25 2.64 12.21
CA GLU A 78 6.90 1.37 11.58
C GLU A 78 8.12 0.54 11.19
N LEU A 79 7.94 -0.78 11.06
CA LEU A 79 9.01 -1.73 10.78
C LEU A 79 9.47 -1.64 9.31
N THR A 80 10.75 -1.32 9.09
CA THR A 80 11.37 -1.24 7.75
C THR A 80 11.57 -2.63 7.13
N ASN A 81 11.83 -2.73 5.82
CA ASN A 81 12.16 -4.02 5.20
C ASN A 81 13.42 -4.66 5.78
N ARG A 82 14.41 -3.85 6.19
CA ARG A 82 15.58 -4.33 6.92
C ARG A 82 15.17 -4.95 8.25
N GLY A 83 14.32 -4.26 9.00
CA GLY A 83 13.76 -4.77 10.25
C GLY A 83 12.95 -6.05 10.07
N LYS A 84 12.10 -6.11 9.02
CA LYS A 84 11.34 -7.33 8.69
C LYS A 84 12.27 -8.53 8.47
N LYS A 85 13.34 -8.31 7.70
CA LYS A 85 14.34 -9.33 7.41
C LYS A 85 15.09 -9.79 8.67
N ARG A 86 15.52 -8.87 9.54
CA ARG A 86 16.20 -9.23 10.80
C ARG A 86 15.34 -10.11 11.71
N GLU A 87 14.06 -9.76 11.87
CA GLU A 87 13.14 -10.55 12.70
C GLU A 87 12.89 -11.95 12.13
N TYR A 88 12.80 -12.06 10.80
CA TYR A 88 12.73 -13.36 10.14
C TYR A 88 14.03 -14.16 10.33
N GLU A 89 15.19 -13.52 10.32
CA GLU A 89 16.49 -14.14 10.61
C GLU A 89 16.61 -14.58 12.08
N LEU A 90 16.07 -13.81 13.03
CA LEU A 90 15.94 -14.23 14.43
C LEU A 90 15.10 -15.49 14.54
N GLY A 91 13.94 -15.54 13.86
CA GLY A 91 13.12 -16.75 13.80
C GLY A 91 13.84 -17.95 13.18
N ARG A 92 14.64 -17.74 12.13
CA ARG A 92 15.50 -18.79 11.55
C ARG A 92 16.59 -19.25 12.52
N ALA A 93 17.19 -18.34 13.29
CA ALA A 93 18.20 -18.67 14.29
C ALA A 93 17.59 -19.51 15.43
N LEU A 94 16.41 -19.12 15.92
CA LEU A 94 15.66 -19.90 16.90
C LEU A 94 15.24 -21.26 16.33
N ARG A 95 14.78 -21.31 15.08
CA ARG A 95 14.44 -22.57 14.40
C ARG A 95 15.65 -23.49 14.30
N SER A 96 16.78 -22.99 13.84
CA SER A 96 18.03 -23.74 13.73
C SER A 96 18.45 -24.34 15.08
N ARG A 97 18.31 -23.55 16.15
CA ARG A 97 18.67 -23.97 17.51
C ARG A 97 17.70 -24.99 18.12
N TYR A 98 16.40 -24.79 17.94
CA TYR A 98 15.35 -25.54 18.65
C TYR A 98 14.55 -26.49 17.75
N LYS A 99 14.98 -26.73 16.50
CA LYS A 99 14.29 -27.60 15.54
C LYS A 99 13.88 -28.94 16.14
N ASN A 100 14.83 -29.65 16.76
CA ASN A 100 14.58 -30.97 17.33
C ASN A 100 13.64 -30.93 18.55
N PHE A 101 13.67 -29.83 19.31
CA PHE A 101 12.85 -29.64 20.50
C PHE A 101 11.39 -29.29 20.14
N LEU A 102 11.20 -28.47 19.11
CA LEU A 102 9.90 -28.02 18.63
C LEU A 102 9.25 -28.99 17.63
N GLY A 103 10.05 -29.80 16.91
CA GLY A 103 9.56 -30.65 15.84
C GLY A 103 9.36 -29.90 14.52
N ASP A 104 9.07 -30.64 13.44
CA ASP A 104 9.00 -30.04 12.10
C ASP A 104 7.70 -29.25 11.84
N GLN A 105 6.61 -29.63 12.52
CA GLN A 105 5.27 -29.09 12.33
C GLN A 105 4.93 -28.04 13.39
N TYR A 106 4.07 -27.08 13.03
CA TYR A 106 3.40 -26.25 14.02
C TYR A 106 2.26 -27.05 14.66
N LEU A 107 2.21 -27.10 15.99
CA LEU A 107 1.06 -27.63 16.71
C LEU A 107 0.43 -26.51 17.54
N PRO A 108 -0.91 -26.41 17.61
CA PRO A 108 -1.58 -25.41 18.43
C PRO A 108 -1.08 -25.45 19.88
N LYS A 109 -0.86 -24.27 20.47
CA LYS A 109 -0.31 -24.08 21.82
C LYS A 109 1.13 -24.55 22.04
N LEU A 110 1.81 -25.13 21.04
CA LEU A 110 3.23 -25.48 21.13
C LEU A 110 4.10 -24.24 21.36
N VAL A 111 3.73 -23.13 20.69
CA VAL A 111 4.41 -21.85 20.76
C VAL A 111 3.36 -20.76 21.01
N VAL A 112 3.65 -19.87 21.95
CA VAL A 112 2.79 -18.74 22.26
C VAL A 112 3.53 -17.44 21.96
N GLY A 113 2.97 -16.66 21.05
CA GLY A 113 3.45 -15.33 20.69
C GLY A 113 2.70 -14.24 21.45
N HIS A 114 3.44 -13.41 22.15
CA HIS A 114 2.98 -12.21 22.84
C HIS A 114 3.72 -10.99 22.28
N SER A 115 3.02 -9.88 22.09
CA SER A 115 3.63 -8.60 21.73
C SER A 115 3.08 -7.46 22.60
N SER A 116 3.82 -6.36 22.67
CA SER A 116 3.23 -5.07 23.07
C SER A 116 2.22 -4.59 22.03
N ASP A 117 1.41 -3.59 22.39
CA ASP A 117 0.41 -2.97 21.50
C ASP A 117 1.03 -1.95 20.52
N PHE A 118 2.14 -2.32 19.89
CA PHE A 118 2.76 -1.54 18.81
C PHE A 118 2.81 -2.35 17.52
N ASP A 119 2.52 -1.71 16.38
CA ASP A 119 2.47 -2.38 15.08
C ASP A 119 3.80 -3.05 14.72
N ARG A 120 4.93 -2.36 14.98
CA ARG A 120 6.29 -2.92 14.81
C ARG A 120 6.56 -4.19 15.63
N THR A 121 6.04 -4.34 16.86
CA THR A 121 6.26 -5.54 17.69
C THR A 121 5.32 -6.66 17.27
N LYS A 122 4.05 -6.35 16.95
CA LYS A 122 3.10 -7.30 16.33
C LYS A 122 3.63 -7.87 15.01
N MET A 123 4.23 -7.04 14.16
CA MET A 123 4.85 -7.48 12.91
C MET A 123 6.09 -8.34 13.17
N SER A 124 6.93 -7.95 14.13
CA SER A 124 8.16 -8.66 14.49
C SER A 124 7.89 -10.11 14.93
N VAL A 125 6.95 -10.32 15.85
CA VAL A 125 6.59 -11.69 16.28
C VAL A 125 5.97 -12.52 15.16
N GLN A 126 5.21 -11.91 14.25
CA GLN A 126 4.68 -12.61 13.08
C GLN A 126 5.79 -13.11 12.15
N LEU A 127 6.84 -12.32 11.95
CA LEU A 127 8.02 -12.70 11.15
C LEU A 127 8.83 -13.81 11.81
N VAL A 128 9.06 -13.72 13.12
CA VAL A 128 9.72 -14.78 13.89
C VAL A 128 8.94 -16.09 13.77
N LEU A 129 7.61 -16.06 13.90
CA LEU A 129 6.75 -17.23 13.75
C LEU A 129 6.75 -17.78 12.32
N ALA A 130 6.73 -16.92 11.30
CA ALA A 130 6.80 -17.32 9.89
C ALA A 130 8.11 -18.08 9.56
N ALA A 131 9.22 -17.70 10.18
CA ALA A 131 10.50 -18.41 10.05
C ALA A 131 10.61 -19.66 10.93
N LEU A 132 9.95 -19.68 12.09
CA LEU A 132 9.94 -20.84 12.98
C LEU A 132 9.15 -22.02 12.39
N PHE A 133 8.02 -21.74 11.73
CA PHE A 133 7.13 -22.77 11.22
C PHE A 133 6.69 -22.55 9.77
N PRO A 134 7.63 -22.55 8.80
CA PRO A 134 7.26 -22.66 7.40
C PRO A 134 6.51 -23.99 7.19
N PRO A 135 5.38 -24.00 6.45
CA PRO A 135 4.58 -25.20 6.20
C PRO A 135 5.33 -26.17 5.27
N THR A 136 6.28 -26.92 5.82
CA THR A 136 7.09 -27.90 5.08
C THR A 136 6.43 -29.27 4.97
N ASP A 137 5.52 -29.61 5.89
CA ASP A 137 4.70 -30.81 5.79
C ASP A 137 3.49 -30.57 4.86
N ARG A 138 3.26 -31.49 3.92
CA ARG A 138 2.15 -31.44 2.95
C ARG A 138 0.77 -31.27 3.62
N ARG A 139 0.59 -31.74 4.85
CA ARG A 139 -0.65 -31.59 5.62
C ARG A 139 -0.86 -30.17 6.17
N GLN A 140 0.19 -29.36 6.27
CA GLN A 140 0.11 -27.94 6.67
C GLN A 140 0.24 -26.97 5.50
N GLN A 141 0.65 -27.47 4.33
CA GLN A 141 0.65 -26.73 3.06
C GLN A 141 -0.79 -26.53 2.58
N TRP A 142 -1.32 -25.34 2.87
CA TRP A 142 -2.65 -24.93 2.43
C TRP A 142 -2.59 -24.26 1.05
N ASN A 143 -1.50 -23.56 0.73
CA ASN A 143 -1.25 -22.89 -0.54
C ASN A 143 0.12 -23.30 -1.10
N ALA A 144 0.18 -23.67 -2.38
CA ALA A 144 1.40 -24.14 -3.03
C ALA A 144 2.41 -23.02 -3.33
N ASP A 145 1.92 -21.81 -3.58
CA ASP A 145 2.73 -20.65 -4.00
C ASP A 145 3.12 -19.75 -2.82
N LEU A 146 2.66 -20.07 -1.62
CA LEU A 146 2.89 -19.28 -0.42
C LEU A 146 3.38 -20.15 0.74
N ASN A 147 4.70 -20.21 0.93
CA ASN A 147 5.36 -20.94 2.02
C ASN A 147 5.25 -20.22 3.37
N TRP A 148 4.03 -19.87 3.75
CA TRP A 148 3.67 -19.21 5.01
C TRP A 148 2.33 -19.74 5.50
N GLN A 149 2.12 -19.75 6.81
CA GLN A 149 0.83 -20.06 7.41
C GLN A 149 0.52 -19.08 8.55
N PRO A 150 -0.76 -18.71 8.75
CA PRO A 150 -1.12 -17.81 9.83
C PRO A 150 -0.98 -18.53 11.19
N ILE A 151 -0.27 -17.90 12.12
CA ILE A 151 -0.16 -18.33 13.52
C ILE A 151 -0.73 -17.21 14.41
N PRO A 152 -1.62 -17.50 15.37
CA PRO A 152 -2.21 -16.48 16.24
C PRO A 152 -1.14 -15.83 17.12
N VAL A 153 -1.36 -14.55 17.42
CA VAL A 153 -0.52 -13.72 18.29
C VAL A 153 -1.44 -12.99 19.24
N THR A 154 -0.99 -12.83 20.49
CA THR A 154 -1.75 -12.12 21.52
C THR A 154 -1.03 -10.86 21.96
N TYR A 155 -1.79 -9.87 22.40
CA TYR A 155 -1.29 -8.64 23.02
C TYR A 155 -2.31 -8.15 24.05
N VAL A 156 -1.88 -7.21 24.89
CA VAL A 156 -2.76 -6.48 25.82
C VAL A 156 -2.81 -5.03 25.35
N SER A 157 -4.00 -4.42 25.41
CA SER A 157 -4.17 -3.00 25.09
C SER A 157 -3.17 -2.14 25.86
N ARG A 158 -2.59 -1.12 25.22
CA ARG A 158 -1.59 -0.24 25.86
C ARG A 158 -2.05 0.34 27.21
N ILE A 159 -3.32 0.69 27.34
CA ILE A 159 -3.89 1.27 28.58
C ILE A 159 -3.79 0.29 29.76
N ASP A 160 -3.84 -1.01 29.48
CA ASP A 160 -3.79 -2.08 30.48
C ASP A 160 -2.41 -2.75 30.53
N ASP A 161 -1.47 -2.32 29.68
CA ASP A 161 -0.16 -2.95 29.49
C ASP A 161 0.83 -2.54 30.59
N ASN A 162 0.73 -3.23 31.72
CA ASN A 162 1.71 -3.17 32.79
C ASN A 162 2.89 -4.15 32.57
N PHE A 163 2.96 -4.82 31.43
CA PHE A 163 3.93 -5.88 31.14
C PHE A 163 5.13 -5.38 30.33
N TYR A 164 4.88 -4.70 29.22
CA TYR A 164 5.90 -4.10 28.36
C TYR A 164 6.09 -2.61 28.64
N LEU A 165 5.02 -1.91 29.01
CA LEU A 165 4.95 -0.45 29.13
C LEU A 165 4.75 0.00 30.58
N SER A 166 5.35 -0.73 31.54
CA SER A 166 5.24 -0.39 32.96
C SER A 166 5.81 1.00 33.28
N ASP A 167 6.59 1.60 32.38
CA ASP A 167 7.08 2.97 32.46
C ASP A 167 6.01 4.05 32.28
N GLU A 168 4.82 3.68 31.80
CA GLU A 168 3.63 4.55 31.75
C GLU A 168 2.80 4.50 33.04
N CYS A 169 3.11 3.57 33.96
CA CYS A 169 2.40 3.41 35.21
C CYS A 169 2.67 4.61 36.16
N PRO A 170 1.63 5.22 36.79
CA PRO A 170 1.82 6.32 37.73
C PRO A 170 2.83 6.02 38.85
N LYS A 171 2.81 4.80 39.40
CA LYS A 171 3.75 4.39 40.45
C LYS A 171 5.20 4.33 39.97
N TYR A 172 5.42 3.96 38.71
CA TYR A 172 6.76 3.99 38.11
C TYR A 172 7.23 5.43 37.94
N LEU A 173 6.36 6.29 37.39
CA LEU A 173 6.67 7.70 37.16
C LEU A 173 7.01 8.44 38.45
N ASP A 174 6.26 8.19 39.54
CA ASP A 174 6.53 8.76 40.86
C ASP A 174 7.92 8.37 41.39
N GLU A 175 8.26 7.08 41.30
CA GLU A 175 9.57 6.57 41.74
C GLU A 175 10.70 7.08 40.84
N TYR A 176 10.50 7.13 39.52
CA TYR A 176 11.46 7.68 38.57
C TYR A 176 11.73 9.17 38.86
N ASN A 177 10.68 9.97 39.08
CA ASN A 177 10.80 11.38 39.45
C ASN A 177 11.49 11.56 40.82
N ARG A 178 11.24 10.67 41.79
CA ARG A 178 11.96 10.67 43.07
C ARG A 178 13.46 10.41 42.86
N ILE A 179 13.82 9.44 42.03
CA ILE A 179 15.22 9.09 41.71
C ILE A 179 15.93 10.26 41.01
N LEU A 180 15.30 10.90 40.04
CA LEU A 180 15.85 12.10 39.38
C LEU A 180 16.13 13.26 40.37
N ASN A 181 15.44 13.27 41.51
CA ASN A 181 15.59 14.30 42.53
C ASN A 181 16.66 14.02 43.59
N LEU A 182 17.27 12.83 43.58
CA LEU A 182 18.34 12.47 44.52
C LEU A 182 19.59 13.32 44.30
N PRO A 183 20.31 13.75 45.37
CA PRO A 183 21.48 14.61 45.25
C PRO A 183 22.59 14.03 44.35
N GLU A 184 22.87 12.73 44.48
CA GLU A 184 23.88 12.03 43.69
C GLU A 184 23.49 11.94 42.20
N ILE A 185 22.21 11.74 41.90
CA ILE A 185 21.70 11.67 40.53
C ILE A 185 21.68 13.06 39.90
N LYS A 186 21.26 14.09 40.63
CA LYS A 186 21.35 15.49 40.19
C LYS A 186 22.79 15.90 39.89
N LYS A 187 23.75 15.42 40.69
CA LYS A 187 25.18 15.64 40.46
C LYS A 187 25.64 14.96 39.16
N GLU A 188 25.26 13.71 38.91
CA GLU A 188 25.60 13.05 37.63
C GLU A 188 24.92 13.73 36.43
N ILE A 189 23.64 14.07 36.52
CA ILE A 189 22.93 14.83 35.47
C ILE A 189 23.62 16.17 35.19
N SER A 190 24.21 16.82 36.21
CA SER A 190 24.92 18.09 36.03
C SER A 190 26.11 17.99 35.07
N ARG A 191 26.71 16.80 34.93
CA ARG A 191 27.79 16.53 33.96
C ARG A 191 27.31 16.60 32.52
N PHE A 192 26.01 16.39 32.29
CA PHE A 192 25.39 16.44 30.97
C PHE A 192 24.69 17.78 30.69
N LYS A 193 24.76 18.77 31.58
CA LYS A 193 24.08 20.06 31.37
C LYS A 193 24.54 20.79 30.11
N ASP A 194 25.83 20.78 29.82
CA ASP A 194 26.36 21.47 28.64
C ASP A 194 25.89 20.81 27.35
N ILE A 195 25.87 19.47 27.28
CA ILE A 195 25.34 18.75 26.12
C ILE A 195 23.82 18.92 25.99
N MET A 196 23.06 18.86 27.10
CA MET A 196 21.61 19.11 27.09
C MET A 196 21.28 20.52 26.59
N ARG A 197 22.02 21.54 27.04
CA ARG A 197 21.85 22.93 26.57
C ARG A 197 22.15 23.05 25.08
N LYS A 198 23.32 22.55 24.63
CA LYS A 198 23.72 22.61 23.21
C LYS A 198 22.74 21.86 22.31
N LEU A 199 22.30 20.66 22.72
CA LEU A 199 21.31 19.90 21.97
C LEU A 199 19.94 20.58 22.00
N THR A 200 19.58 21.30 23.06
CA THR A 200 18.35 22.11 23.06
C THR A 200 18.41 23.21 22.00
N GLU A 201 19.54 23.90 21.91
CA GLU A 201 19.78 24.93 20.88
C GLU A 201 19.80 24.34 19.46
N LEU A 202 20.52 23.23 19.26
CA LEU A 202 20.68 22.59 17.94
C LEU A 202 19.41 21.91 17.45
N THR A 203 18.67 21.24 18.34
CA THR A 203 17.46 20.48 17.98
C THR A 203 16.20 21.35 17.94
N GLY A 204 16.20 22.49 18.64
CA GLY A 204 15.01 23.30 18.91
C GLY A 204 14.02 22.62 19.88
N LYS A 205 14.37 21.47 20.46
CA LYS A 205 13.56 20.72 21.42
C LYS A 205 14.13 20.90 22.81
N ASN A 206 13.26 21.11 23.80
CA ASN A 206 13.71 21.21 25.19
C ASN A 206 14.25 19.86 25.70
N ILE A 207 15.55 19.79 26.00
CA ILE A 207 16.23 18.58 26.52
C ILE A 207 16.54 18.79 27.99
N GLU A 208 15.75 18.18 28.89
CA GLU A 208 15.88 18.38 30.34
C GLU A 208 16.21 17.10 31.11
N LYS A 209 15.83 15.94 30.58
CA LYS A 209 15.92 14.65 31.27
C LYS A 209 16.82 13.69 30.50
N PRO A 210 17.47 12.73 31.18
CA PRO A 210 18.22 11.65 30.51
C PRO A 210 17.39 10.90 29.44
N LEU A 211 16.08 10.78 29.66
CA LEU A 211 15.17 10.15 28.73
C LEU A 211 15.05 10.92 27.39
N ASP A 212 15.15 12.25 27.40
CA ASP A 212 15.12 13.07 26.19
C ASP A 212 16.35 12.81 25.31
N LEU A 213 17.51 12.62 25.93
CA LEU A 213 18.76 12.24 25.26
C LEU A 213 18.69 10.83 24.69
N GLN A 214 18.11 9.87 25.43
CA GLN A 214 17.84 8.53 24.92
C GLN A 214 16.95 8.58 23.68
N TYR A 215 15.87 9.36 23.67
CA TYR A 215 15.00 9.47 22.50
C TYR A 215 15.75 10.03 21.30
N LEU A 216 16.58 11.06 21.49
CA LEU A 216 17.40 11.63 20.42
C LEU A 216 18.40 10.60 19.86
N TYR A 217 19.05 9.81 20.72
CA TYR A 217 19.91 8.71 20.29
C TYR A 217 19.14 7.68 19.45
N GLN A 218 17.93 7.30 19.86
CA GLN A 218 17.11 6.35 19.08
C GLN A 218 16.68 6.90 17.72
N THR A 219 16.41 8.21 17.61
CA THR A 219 16.13 8.89 16.34
C THR A 219 17.31 8.74 15.38
N PHE A 220 18.53 9.08 15.81
CA PHE A 220 19.73 8.96 14.97
C PHE A 220 20.07 7.51 14.63
N VAL A 221 19.84 6.55 15.54
CA VAL A 221 19.96 5.13 15.21
C VAL A 221 18.97 4.71 14.12
N ALA A 222 17.72 5.14 14.20
CA ALA A 222 16.70 4.84 13.20
C ALA A 222 17.07 5.43 11.84
N GLU A 223 17.41 6.72 11.77
CA GLU A 223 17.83 7.41 10.55
C GLU A 223 19.08 6.79 9.93
N SER A 224 20.11 6.56 10.76
CA SER A 224 21.34 5.91 10.33
C SER A 224 21.07 4.49 9.79
N SER A 225 20.16 3.73 10.43
CA SER A 225 19.79 2.39 9.95
C SER A 225 19.11 2.39 8.58
N MET A 226 18.52 3.51 8.17
CA MET A 226 17.93 3.71 6.85
C MET A 226 18.91 4.30 5.84
N ASN A 227 20.17 4.53 6.24
CA ASN A 227 21.20 5.22 5.46
C ASN A 227 20.81 6.67 5.11
N LEU A 228 20.08 7.35 6.00
CA LEU A 228 19.78 8.78 5.85
C LEU A 228 20.97 9.64 6.27
N THR A 229 21.09 10.81 5.65
CA THR A 229 22.15 11.78 5.92
C THR A 229 21.82 12.53 7.21
N LEU A 230 22.64 12.34 8.24
CA LEU A 230 22.50 13.09 9.48
C LEU A 230 23.05 14.51 9.30
N PRO A 231 22.47 15.55 9.94
CA PRO A 231 23.06 16.89 9.97
C PRO A 231 24.51 16.86 10.47
N GLU A 232 25.38 17.71 9.92
CA GLU A 232 26.82 17.70 10.23
C GLU A 232 27.12 17.76 11.74
N TRP A 233 26.40 18.63 12.47
CA TRP A 233 26.54 18.78 13.91
C TRP A 233 26.24 17.49 14.68
N VAL A 234 25.47 16.56 14.13
CA VAL A 234 25.14 15.27 14.79
C VAL A 234 26.39 14.42 14.97
N HIS A 235 27.40 14.54 14.10
CA HIS A 235 28.64 13.77 14.19
C HIS A 235 29.48 14.11 15.44
N ASP A 236 29.28 15.29 16.03
CA ASP A 236 29.93 15.68 17.30
C ASP A 236 29.26 15.03 18.53
N TYR A 237 28.05 14.48 18.38
CA TYR A 237 27.24 13.95 19.48
C TYR A 237 26.82 12.48 19.32
N PHE A 238 26.78 11.95 18.10
CA PHE A 238 26.32 10.61 17.77
C PHE A 238 27.40 9.84 16.96
N PRO A 239 27.75 8.60 17.35
CA PRO A 239 27.17 7.86 18.47
C PRO A 239 27.59 8.38 19.85
N GLU A 240 28.78 8.94 19.98
CA GLU A 240 29.31 9.49 21.23
C GLU A 240 29.32 11.02 21.21
N PRO A 241 29.10 11.70 22.35
CA PRO A 241 28.80 11.17 23.69
C PRO A 241 27.34 10.76 24.00
N LEU A 242 26.39 10.80 23.04
CA LEU A 242 24.98 10.47 23.32
C LEU A 242 24.79 9.03 23.80
N PHE A 243 25.64 8.09 23.39
CA PHE A 243 25.64 6.72 23.86
C PHE A 243 25.81 6.64 25.39
N ASP A 244 26.79 7.34 25.96
CA ASP A 244 27.00 7.38 27.41
C ASP A 244 25.76 7.91 28.15
N THR A 245 25.11 8.93 27.60
CA THR A 245 23.89 9.51 28.20
C THR A 245 22.70 8.56 28.12
N THR A 246 22.62 7.77 27.04
CA THR A 246 21.59 6.75 26.85
C THR A 246 21.78 5.57 27.80
N VAL A 247 23.03 5.12 27.98
CA VAL A 247 23.38 4.11 29.00
C VAL A 247 23.01 4.61 30.40
N PHE A 248 23.27 5.90 30.69
CA PHE A 248 22.87 6.51 31.95
C PHE A 248 21.34 6.50 32.14
N ALA A 249 20.55 6.79 31.10
CA ALA A 249 19.09 6.70 31.18
C ALA A 249 18.60 5.30 31.54
N TYR A 250 19.17 4.23 30.95
CA TYR A 250 18.85 2.84 31.32
C TYR A 250 19.23 2.51 32.77
N ASN A 251 20.38 3.02 33.24
CA ASN A 251 20.79 2.85 34.64
C ASN A 251 19.79 3.51 35.60
N ILE A 252 19.28 4.70 35.28
CA ILE A 252 18.25 5.39 36.09
C ILE A 252 16.94 4.61 36.11
N ALA A 253 16.47 4.14 34.95
CA ALA A 253 15.27 3.31 34.81
C ALA A 253 15.35 1.98 35.60
N SER A 254 16.54 1.61 36.08
CA SER A 254 16.79 0.40 36.87
C SER A 254 17.53 0.67 38.20
N TYR A 255 17.57 1.91 38.69
CA TYR A 255 18.41 2.32 39.81
C TYR A 255 18.04 1.66 41.15
N SER A 256 16.78 1.80 41.58
CA SER A 256 16.30 1.27 42.86
C SER A 256 15.74 -0.16 42.74
N SER A 257 15.62 -0.86 43.86
CA SER A 257 14.94 -2.17 43.87
C SER A 257 13.45 -2.04 43.54
N LEU A 258 12.83 -0.92 43.90
CA LEU A 258 11.42 -0.64 43.59
C LEU A 258 11.22 -0.44 42.09
N ILE A 259 12.02 0.40 41.43
CA ILE A 259 11.85 0.66 39.99
C ILE A 259 12.13 -0.60 39.16
N ARG A 260 13.12 -1.42 39.53
CA ARG A 260 13.35 -2.73 38.88
C ARG A 260 12.16 -3.68 39.03
N LYS A 261 11.51 -3.70 40.21
CA LYS A 261 10.31 -4.51 40.46
C LYS A 261 9.11 -4.01 39.67
N LEU A 262 8.94 -2.70 39.54
CA LEU A 262 7.85 -2.12 38.76
C LEU A 262 8.06 -2.35 37.26
N TYR A 263 9.31 -2.24 36.77
CA TYR A 263 9.57 -2.28 35.34
C TYR A 263 9.76 -3.70 34.79
N ALA A 264 10.73 -4.47 35.31
CA ALA A 264 11.02 -5.83 34.83
C ALA A 264 10.21 -6.91 35.56
N GLY A 265 9.68 -6.61 36.75
CA GLY A 265 9.04 -7.59 37.63
C GLY A 265 7.82 -8.29 37.03
N PRO A 266 6.86 -7.60 36.38
CA PRO A 266 5.72 -8.25 35.74
C PRO A 266 6.15 -9.29 34.70
N MET A 267 7.14 -8.95 33.87
CA MET A 267 7.68 -9.84 32.83
C MET A 267 8.42 -11.04 33.43
N ILE A 268 9.29 -10.81 34.41
CA ILE A 268 9.99 -11.87 35.12
C ILE A 268 9.00 -12.82 35.82
N ARG A 269 7.92 -12.29 36.41
CA ARG A 269 6.89 -13.10 37.06
C ARG A 269 6.18 -14.01 36.06
N ALA A 270 5.85 -13.53 34.86
CA ALA A 270 5.25 -14.40 33.84
C ALA A 270 6.22 -15.49 33.37
N ILE A 271 7.49 -15.14 33.10
CA ILE A 271 8.51 -16.12 32.72
C ILE A 271 8.67 -17.20 33.81
N LEU A 272 8.69 -16.79 35.08
CA LEU A 272 8.73 -17.72 36.21
C LEU A 272 7.48 -18.59 36.29
N ASN A 273 6.28 -18.01 36.10
CA ASN A 273 5.03 -18.77 36.09
C ASN A 273 4.99 -19.82 34.98
N ASN A 274 5.52 -19.51 33.79
CA ASN A 274 5.65 -20.51 32.71
C ASN A 274 6.57 -21.66 33.14
N MET A 275 7.73 -21.34 33.71
CA MET A 275 8.68 -22.35 34.21
C MET A 275 8.11 -23.19 35.36
N ILE A 276 7.31 -22.59 36.24
CA ILE A 276 6.60 -23.30 37.33
C ILE A 276 5.52 -24.21 36.76
N THR A 277 4.76 -23.73 35.76
CA THR A 277 3.71 -24.53 35.11
C THR A 277 4.30 -25.77 34.46
N GLU A 278 5.47 -25.66 33.83
CA GLU A 278 6.18 -26.79 33.21
C GLU A 278 6.68 -27.82 34.23
N LYS A 279 6.87 -27.43 35.49
CA LYS A 279 7.26 -28.34 36.58
C LYS A 279 6.09 -29.13 37.16
N ASN A 280 4.85 -28.81 36.80
CA ASN A 280 3.67 -29.50 37.34
C ASN A 280 3.62 -30.96 36.85
N PRO A 281 2.95 -31.87 37.59
CA PRO A 281 2.83 -33.28 37.19
C PRO A 281 2.23 -33.51 35.80
N ILE A 282 1.43 -32.54 35.33
CA ILE A 282 0.88 -32.48 33.98
C ILE A 282 1.39 -31.17 33.36
N PRO A 283 2.54 -31.20 32.65
CA PRO A 283 3.14 -30.01 32.07
C PRO A 283 2.29 -29.44 30.94
N SER A 284 2.54 -28.19 30.60
CA SER A 284 1.89 -27.54 29.46
C SER A 284 2.40 -28.15 28.16
N ASN A 285 1.57 -28.20 27.11
CA ASN A 285 2.08 -28.51 25.76
C ASN A 285 2.92 -27.36 25.17
N THR A 286 3.02 -26.21 25.87
CA THR A 286 3.76 -25.04 25.41
C THR A 286 5.24 -25.20 25.67
N LYS A 287 6.05 -25.19 24.60
CA LYS A 287 7.50 -25.35 24.65
C LYS A 287 8.26 -24.03 24.49
N LEU A 288 7.66 -23.04 23.84
CA LEU A 288 8.30 -21.76 23.53
C LEU A 288 7.34 -20.58 23.74
N TYR A 289 7.77 -19.62 24.55
CA TYR A 289 7.12 -18.32 24.68
C TYR A 289 7.96 -17.24 23.99
N LEU A 290 7.33 -16.47 23.12
CA LEU A 290 7.93 -15.35 22.40
C LEU A 290 7.32 -14.05 22.92
N TYR A 291 8.14 -13.14 23.44
CA TYR A 291 7.75 -11.83 23.95
C TYR A 291 8.41 -10.73 23.10
N SER A 292 7.64 -10.14 22.19
CA SER A 292 8.11 -9.07 21.30
C SER A 292 7.85 -7.70 21.92
N GLY A 293 8.93 -7.01 22.27
CA GLY A 293 8.89 -5.72 22.95
C GLY A 293 9.96 -4.76 22.43
N HIS A 294 10.54 -4.01 23.35
CA HIS A 294 11.40 -2.86 23.10
C HIS A 294 12.79 -3.06 23.72
N GLU A 295 13.74 -2.22 23.30
CA GLU A 295 15.09 -2.18 23.88
C GLU A 295 15.07 -1.99 25.39
N THR A 296 14.12 -1.22 25.91
CA THR A 296 13.96 -0.97 27.34
C THR A 296 13.61 -2.25 28.10
N ASN A 297 12.80 -3.16 27.52
CA ASN A 297 12.48 -4.44 28.15
C ASN A 297 13.72 -5.34 28.25
N ILE A 298 14.56 -5.35 27.21
CA ILE A 298 15.83 -6.07 27.20
C ILE A 298 16.78 -5.51 28.27
N ALA A 299 16.97 -4.19 28.29
CA ALA A 299 17.82 -3.52 29.28
C ALA A 299 17.32 -3.78 30.71
N ALA A 300 16.01 -3.66 30.96
CA ALA A 300 15.40 -3.86 32.27
C ALA A 300 15.58 -5.30 32.79
N ILE A 301 15.39 -6.31 31.93
CA ILE A 301 15.63 -7.72 32.31
C ILE A 301 17.11 -7.96 32.63
N LEU A 302 18.01 -7.45 31.78
CA LEU A 302 19.45 -7.60 32.00
C LEU A 302 19.88 -6.92 33.31
N HIS A 303 19.32 -5.76 33.64
CA HIS A 303 19.55 -5.10 34.93
C HIS A 303 19.01 -5.91 36.10
N ALA A 304 17.80 -6.44 35.99
CA ALA A 304 17.17 -7.25 37.03
C ALA A 304 17.99 -8.52 37.34
N PHE A 305 18.58 -9.15 36.32
CA PHE A 305 19.48 -10.29 36.47
C PHE A 305 20.93 -9.91 36.78
N LYS A 306 21.26 -8.62 36.89
CA LYS A 306 22.63 -8.11 37.09
C LYS A 306 23.60 -8.57 35.99
N LEU A 307 23.09 -8.74 34.77
CA LEU A 307 23.83 -9.13 33.56
C LEU A 307 24.01 -7.95 32.59
N TYR A 308 23.42 -6.78 32.88
CA TYR A 308 23.57 -5.60 32.05
C TYR A 308 25.01 -5.10 32.08
N LYS A 309 25.58 -4.95 30.88
CA LYS A 309 26.83 -4.22 30.63
C LYS A 309 26.47 -2.89 29.96
N PRO A 310 27.26 -1.82 30.07
CA PRO A 310 27.03 -0.58 29.32
C PRO A 310 26.92 -0.83 27.81
N HIS A 311 25.70 -0.78 27.26
CA HIS A 311 25.42 -0.85 25.82
C HIS A 311 23.97 -0.43 25.56
N VAL A 312 23.63 -0.14 24.30
CA VAL A 312 22.25 0.07 23.85
C VAL A 312 21.79 -1.18 23.11
N PRO A 313 20.72 -1.88 23.53
CA PRO A 313 20.27 -3.11 22.86
C PRO A 313 19.94 -2.88 21.39
N GLU A 314 20.61 -3.60 20.46
CA GLU A 314 20.40 -3.43 19.01
C GLU A 314 19.01 -3.91 18.53
N PHE A 315 18.59 -3.49 17.34
CA PHE A 315 17.41 -4.03 16.66
C PHE A 315 17.50 -5.55 16.51
N SER A 316 16.38 -6.25 16.78
CA SER A 316 16.31 -7.71 16.79
C SER A 316 17.19 -8.43 17.83
N SER A 317 17.69 -7.70 18.84
CA SER A 317 18.37 -8.32 19.98
C SER A 317 17.38 -9.11 20.84
N ALA A 318 17.85 -10.21 21.43
CA ALA A 318 17.01 -11.09 22.25
C ALA A 318 17.73 -11.61 23.50
N VAL A 319 16.99 -11.75 24.58
CA VAL A 319 17.36 -12.51 25.78
C VAL A 319 16.57 -13.82 25.76
N ILE A 320 17.29 -14.94 25.79
CA ILE A 320 16.69 -16.28 25.71
C ILE A 320 16.95 -17.01 27.02
N LEU A 321 15.89 -17.50 27.66
CA LEU A 321 15.95 -18.28 28.90
C LEU A 321 15.49 -19.72 28.62
N GLU A 322 16.41 -20.66 28.76
CA GLU A 322 16.18 -22.09 28.66
C GLU A 322 15.96 -22.68 30.07
N LEU A 323 14.88 -23.42 30.28
CA LEU A 323 14.67 -24.28 31.44
C LEU A 323 15.17 -25.68 31.09
N LEU A 324 16.12 -26.18 31.86
CA LEU A 324 16.76 -27.48 31.68
C LEU A 324 16.44 -28.38 32.88
N GLU A 325 16.18 -29.66 32.65
CA GLU A 325 16.06 -30.67 33.70
C GLU A 325 17.27 -31.62 33.66
N GLN A 326 17.90 -31.86 34.80
CA GLN A 326 18.94 -32.86 34.96
C GLN A 326 18.79 -33.50 36.35
N ASN A 327 18.70 -34.83 36.42
CA ASN A 327 18.57 -35.58 37.67
C ASN A 327 17.42 -35.10 38.59
N LYS A 328 16.24 -34.80 38.02
CA LYS A 328 15.07 -34.22 38.71
C LYS A 328 15.31 -32.84 39.34
N GLN A 329 16.43 -32.19 39.02
CA GLN A 329 16.71 -30.80 39.35
C GLN A 329 16.55 -29.93 38.11
N TYR A 330 16.13 -28.69 38.31
CA TYR A 330 15.86 -27.75 37.23
C TYR A 330 16.85 -26.59 37.27
N TYR A 331 17.39 -26.25 36.10
CA TYR A 331 18.38 -25.20 35.90
C TYR A 331 17.87 -24.20 34.86
N VAL A 332 18.25 -22.94 35.00
CA VAL A 332 17.92 -21.90 34.01
C VAL A 332 19.20 -21.41 33.36
N LYS A 333 19.23 -21.40 32.04
CA LYS A 333 20.34 -20.89 31.24
C LYS A 333 19.91 -19.67 30.44
N VAL A 334 20.69 -18.60 30.51
CA VAL A 334 20.37 -17.32 29.85
C VAL A 334 21.37 -17.07 28.72
N PHE A 335 20.86 -16.74 27.54
CA PHE A 335 21.62 -16.35 26.36
C PHE A 335 21.22 -14.97 25.89
N ARG A 336 22.12 -14.39 25.11
CA ARG A 336 21.92 -13.10 24.46
C ARG A 336 22.21 -13.21 22.97
N HIS A 337 21.31 -12.70 22.14
CA HIS A 337 21.39 -12.62 20.68
C HIS A 337 21.38 -11.14 20.26
N GLY A 338 22.13 -10.76 19.23
CA GLY A 338 22.01 -9.44 18.59
C GLY A 338 23.11 -8.40 18.82
N ASP A 339 24.07 -8.59 19.75
CA ASP A 339 25.16 -7.60 19.98
C ASP A 339 26.48 -8.03 19.36
N ARG A 340 26.40 -8.56 18.15
CA ARG A 340 27.56 -8.71 17.29
C ARG A 340 27.22 -7.91 16.05
N THR A 341 27.91 -6.78 15.88
CA THR A 341 28.09 -6.16 14.55
C THR A 341 28.32 -7.32 13.58
N PRO A 342 27.46 -7.55 12.56
CA PRO A 342 27.79 -8.53 11.55
C PRO A 342 29.15 -8.12 11.00
N PRO A 343 30.15 -9.01 11.01
CA PRO A 343 31.45 -8.64 10.47
C PRO A 343 31.28 -8.37 8.97
N LYS A 344 31.27 -7.09 8.56
CA LYS A 344 31.35 -6.73 7.14
C LYS A 344 32.76 -6.99 6.68
N LEU A 345 33.11 -8.23 6.33
CA LEU A 345 34.46 -8.58 5.88
C LEU A 345 34.92 -7.73 4.68
N VAL A 346 34.00 -7.29 3.80
CA VAL A 346 34.28 -6.51 2.58
C VAL A 346 33.31 -5.36 2.37
N MET A 347 33.81 -4.22 1.88
CA MET A 347 33.03 -3.05 1.46
C MET A 347 33.41 -2.64 0.03
N GLY A 348 32.41 -2.47 -0.85
CA GLY A 348 32.62 -2.06 -2.25
C GLY A 348 31.97 -0.71 -2.57
N HIS A 349 32.72 0.18 -3.21
CA HIS A 349 32.29 1.51 -3.66
C HIS A 349 32.64 1.70 -5.14
N SER A 350 31.77 2.32 -5.95
CA SER A 350 31.95 2.50 -7.39
C SER A 350 31.65 3.94 -7.80
N SER A 351 32.24 4.40 -8.90
CA SER A 351 31.76 5.61 -9.60
C SER A 351 30.39 5.37 -10.24
N ASP A 352 29.65 6.44 -10.54
CA ASP A 352 28.31 6.37 -11.16
C ASP A 352 28.33 6.09 -12.67
N PHE A 353 29.00 5.01 -13.07
CA PHE A 353 28.94 4.48 -14.43
C PHE A 353 28.56 3.01 -14.40
N ASP A 354 27.71 2.58 -15.32
CA ASP A 354 27.27 1.19 -15.38
C ASP A 354 28.44 0.22 -15.55
N ARG A 355 29.47 0.61 -16.32
CA ARG A 355 30.69 -0.18 -16.52
C ARG A 355 31.49 -0.41 -15.22
N THR A 356 31.66 0.61 -14.38
CA THR A 356 32.42 0.47 -13.11
C THR A 356 31.63 -0.29 -12.05
N LYS A 357 30.31 -0.08 -12.01
CA LYS A 357 29.39 -0.89 -11.18
C LYS A 357 29.42 -2.36 -11.57
N MET A 358 29.44 -2.67 -12.86
CA MET A 358 29.52 -4.03 -13.38
C MET A 358 30.88 -4.68 -13.10
N SER A 359 31.99 -3.97 -13.33
CA SER A 359 33.34 -4.46 -13.01
C SER A 359 33.50 -4.81 -11.53
N LEU A 360 33.00 -3.95 -10.62
CA LEU A 360 33.06 -4.23 -9.17
C LEU A 360 32.27 -5.49 -8.81
N LYS A 361 31.08 -5.66 -9.39
CA LYS A 361 30.25 -6.85 -9.18
C LYS A 361 30.94 -8.11 -9.69
N LEU A 362 31.67 -8.05 -10.81
CA LEU A 362 32.43 -9.18 -11.33
C LEU A 362 33.62 -9.55 -10.44
N VAL A 363 34.37 -8.55 -9.94
CA VAL A 363 35.45 -8.77 -8.96
C VAL A 363 34.90 -9.41 -7.68
N LEU A 364 33.78 -8.89 -7.16
CA LEU A 364 33.12 -9.45 -5.98
C LEU A 364 32.59 -10.88 -6.21
N ALA A 365 32.04 -11.16 -7.40
CA ALA A 365 31.60 -12.51 -7.77
C ALA A 365 32.76 -13.50 -7.80
N ALA A 366 33.94 -13.08 -8.28
CA ALA A 366 35.14 -13.91 -8.32
C ALA A 366 35.79 -14.10 -6.94
N LEU A 367 35.80 -13.06 -6.09
CA LEU A 367 36.34 -13.13 -4.73
C LEU A 367 35.47 -13.98 -3.79
N PHE A 368 34.15 -13.99 -4.03
CA PHE A 368 33.16 -14.63 -3.17
C PHE A 368 32.22 -15.55 -3.96
N PRO A 369 32.74 -16.62 -4.60
CA PRO A 369 31.88 -17.60 -5.23
C PRO A 369 31.02 -18.31 -4.16
N PRO A 370 29.75 -18.65 -4.45
CA PRO A 370 28.90 -19.37 -3.51
C PRO A 370 29.46 -20.77 -3.18
N MET A 371 30.03 -20.94 -1.98
CA MET A 371 30.75 -22.16 -1.62
C MET A 371 29.85 -23.30 -1.14
N ASP A 372 28.63 -23.01 -0.67
CA ASP A 372 27.67 -24.03 -0.24
C ASP A 372 26.21 -23.71 -0.61
N HIS A 373 25.32 -24.68 -0.36
CA HIS A 373 23.88 -24.59 -0.62
C HIS A 373 23.15 -23.50 0.16
N ARG A 374 23.77 -22.89 1.18
CA ARG A 374 23.19 -21.78 1.96
C ARG A 374 23.50 -20.42 1.35
N GLN A 375 24.57 -20.33 0.56
CA GLN A 375 24.94 -19.13 -0.20
C GLN A 375 24.48 -19.21 -1.67
N ARG A 376 24.22 -20.41 -2.19
CA ARG A 376 23.59 -20.63 -3.49
C ARG A 376 22.08 -20.44 -3.39
N TRP A 377 21.64 -19.23 -3.73
CA TRP A 377 20.22 -18.88 -3.81
C TRP A 377 19.57 -19.43 -5.09
N ASN A 378 20.36 -19.86 -6.07
CA ASN A 378 19.90 -20.46 -7.32
C ASN A 378 20.88 -21.58 -7.72
N THR A 379 20.37 -22.77 -8.02
CA THR A 379 21.18 -23.95 -8.37
C THR A 379 21.81 -23.85 -9.75
N ASP A 380 21.21 -23.07 -10.64
CA ASP A 380 21.64 -22.89 -12.02
C ASP A 380 22.53 -21.65 -12.19
N LEU A 381 22.67 -20.83 -11.14
CA LEU A 381 23.43 -19.58 -11.16
C LEU A 381 24.41 -19.50 -9.97
N ASN A 382 25.68 -19.83 -10.23
CA ASN A 382 26.77 -19.85 -9.23
C ASN A 382 27.29 -18.43 -8.90
N TRP A 383 26.40 -17.55 -8.46
CA TRP A 383 26.66 -16.15 -8.12
C TRP A 383 25.86 -15.76 -6.87
N GLN A 384 26.32 -14.79 -6.09
CA GLN A 384 25.57 -14.22 -4.96
C GLN A 384 25.56 -12.69 -5.00
N PRO A 385 24.46 -12.03 -4.59
CA PRO A 385 24.39 -10.59 -4.56
C PRO A 385 25.24 -10.02 -3.42
N ILE A 386 26.22 -9.17 -3.75
CA ILE A 386 27.06 -8.44 -2.78
C ILE A 386 26.79 -6.94 -2.96
N PRO A 387 26.42 -6.21 -1.88
CA PRO A 387 26.04 -4.80 -1.98
C PRO A 387 27.24 -3.91 -2.36
N VAL A 388 27.00 -2.95 -3.25
CA VAL A 388 27.95 -1.91 -3.67
C VAL A 388 27.30 -0.54 -3.54
N THR A 389 28.07 0.49 -3.16
CA THR A 389 27.58 1.88 -3.06
C THR A 389 28.19 2.76 -4.15
N TYR A 390 27.54 3.86 -4.51
CA TYR A 390 28.05 4.88 -5.42
C TYR A 390 27.41 6.24 -5.10
N VAL A 391 28.03 7.33 -5.55
CA VAL A 391 27.55 8.71 -5.44
C VAL A 391 27.29 9.25 -6.84
N SER A 392 26.24 10.06 -7.03
CA SER A 392 25.91 10.70 -8.32
C SER A 392 27.12 11.47 -8.88
N ARG A 393 27.35 11.42 -10.19
CA ARG A 393 28.51 12.06 -10.83
C ARG A 393 28.70 13.55 -10.46
N ILE A 394 27.59 14.28 -10.32
CA ILE A 394 27.63 15.72 -10.01
C ILE A 394 28.13 15.99 -8.58
N ASP A 395 27.90 15.06 -7.66
CA ASP A 395 28.27 15.12 -6.24
C ASP A 395 29.56 14.33 -5.93
N ASP A 396 30.04 13.53 -6.90
CA ASP A 396 31.17 12.62 -6.73
C ASP A 396 32.51 13.33 -6.87
N ASN A 397 32.99 13.93 -5.80
CA ASN A 397 34.34 14.50 -5.72
C ASN A 397 35.41 13.44 -5.41
N PHE A 398 35.01 12.18 -5.23
CA PHE A 398 35.91 11.07 -4.90
C PHE A 398 36.58 10.49 -6.15
N TYR A 399 35.82 10.23 -7.21
CA TYR A 399 36.35 9.73 -8.49
C TYR A 399 36.53 10.85 -9.54
N TRP A 400 35.76 11.94 -9.45
CA TRP A 400 35.63 12.93 -10.53
C TRP A 400 36.03 14.35 -10.13
N GLY A 401 37.23 14.50 -9.57
CA GLY A 401 37.82 15.81 -9.26
C GLY A 401 38.16 16.68 -10.48
N TYR A 402 38.19 16.13 -11.70
CA TYR A 402 38.52 16.91 -12.90
C TYR A 402 37.35 17.74 -13.45
N ASP A 403 36.12 17.49 -12.99
CA ASP A 403 34.94 18.29 -13.35
C ASP A 403 34.81 19.51 -12.39
N CYS A 404 35.79 19.73 -11.50
CA CYS A 404 35.82 20.82 -10.52
C CYS A 404 36.39 22.13 -11.08
N PRO A 405 35.82 23.30 -10.74
CA PRO A 405 36.33 24.60 -11.17
C PRO A 405 37.81 24.80 -10.86
N GLU A 406 38.25 24.50 -9.62
CA GLU A 406 39.67 24.68 -9.23
C GLU A 406 40.62 23.82 -10.05
N TYR A 407 40.20 22.60 -10.41
CA TYR A 407 40.98 21.76 -11.31
C TYR A 407 41.04 22.36 -12.72
N LEU A 408 39.92 22.85 -13.26
CA LEU A 408 39.88 23.41 -14.62
C LEU A 408 40.78 24.64 -14.74
N ASP A 409 40.73 25.53 -13.76
CA ASP A 409 41.56 26.73 -13.69
C ASP A 409 43.05 26.38 -13.62
N GLU A 410 43.40 25.42 -12.75
CA GLU A 410 44.77 24.94 -12.60
C GLU A 410 45.26 24.21 -13.85
N TYR A 411 44.40 23.42 -14.50
CA TYR A 411 44.70 22.71 -15.74
C TYR A 411 44.98 23.69 -16.88
N ASP A 412 44.14 24.72 -17.06
CA ASP A 412 44.35 25.76 -18.06
C ASP A 412 45.59 26.62 -17.74
N ARG A 413 45.90 26.85 -16.45
CA ARG A 413 47.16 27.49 -16.04
C ARG A 413 48.37 26.64 -16.43
N ILE A 414 48.34 25.32 -16.19
CA ILE A 414 49.42 24.39 -16.55
C ILE A 414 49.66 24.38 -18.05
N LEU A 415 48.60 24.30 -18.87
CA LEU A 415 48.70 24.39 -20.33
C LEU A 415 49.36 25.68 -20.82
N ASN A 416 49.32 26.74 -20.02
CA ASN A 416 49.91 28.04 -20.34
C ASN A 416 51.37 28.22 -19.91
N LEU A 417 51.94 27.29 -19.15
CA LEU A 417 53.34 27.35 -18.72
C LEU A 417 54.32 27.23 -19.91
N PRO A 418 55.45 27.96 -19.91
CA PRO A 418 56.41 27.94 -21.01
C PRO A 418 56.94 26.54 -21.34
N GLU A 419 57.25 25.74 -20.32
CA GLU A 419 57.72 24.37 -20.46
C GLU A 419 56.67 23.44 -21.06
N ILE A 420 55.41 23.57 -20.64
CA ILE A 420 54.28 22.78 -21.16
C ILE A 420 53.94 23.20 -22.59
N LYS A 421 53.94 24.50 -22.91
CA LYS A 421 53.77 24.98 -24.29
C LYS A 421 54.87 24.49 -25.21
N LYS A 422 56.12 24.48 -24.74
CA LYS A 422 57.26 23.92 -25.49
C LYS A 422 57.06 22.43 -25.74
N GLU A 423 56.64 21.67 -24.75
CA GLU A 423 56.40 20.23 -24.90
C GLU A 423 55.18 19.94 -25.80
N MET A 424 54.08 20.68 -25.64
CA MET A 424 52.87 20.60 -26.46
C MET A 424 53.14 20.92 -27.94
N SER A 425 54.12 21.79 -28.25
CA SER A 425 54.50 22.09 -29.63
C SER A 425 54.98 20.85 -30.41
N ARG A 426 55.53 19.84 -29.72
CA ARG A 426 55.95 18.57 -30.32
C ARG A 426 54.78 17.77 -30.89
N PHE A 427 53.56 18.01 -30.39
CA PHE A 427 52.35 17.29 -30.77
C PHE A 427 51.44 18.11 -31.71
N LYS A 428 51.83 19.33 -32.08
CA LYS A 428 50.98 20.22 -32.88
C LYS A 428 50.64 19.64 -34.25
N ASP A 429 51.63 19.07 -34.93
CA ASP A 429 51.47 18.51 -36.28
C ASP A 429 50.55 17.29 -36.26
N ILE A 430 50.69 16.40 -35.25
CA ILE A 430 49.81 15.24 -35.10
C ILE A 430 48.38 15.65 -34.74
N MET A 431 48.16 16.61 -33.83
CA MET A 431 46.80 17.08 -33.50
C MET A 431 46.10 17.72 -34.71
N SER A 432 46.83 18.48 -35.53
CA SER A 432 46.31 19.02 -36.79
C SER A 432 45.94 17.89 -37.76
N LYS A 433 46.78 16.87 -37.89
CA LYS A 433 46.52 15.74 -38.78
C LYS A 433 45.33 14.89 -38.31
N LEU A 434 45.20 14.66 -37.01
CA LEU A 434 44.04 13.97 -36.43
C LEU A 434 42.75 14.74 -36.61
N THR A 435 42.80 16.08 -36.58
CA THR A 435 41.62 16.91 -36.89
C THR A 435 41.12 16.67 -38.30
N GLU A 436 42.03 16.60 -39.28
CA GLU A 436 41.72 16.28 -40.67
C GLU A 436 41.17 14.86 -40.82
N LEU A 437 41.83 13.86 -40.20
CA LEU A 437 41.48 12.44 -40.35
C LEU A 437 40.16 12.07 -39.64
N THR A 438 39.87 12.69 -38.50
CA THR A 438 38.67 12.37 -37.68
C THR A 438 37.49 13.29 -37.95
N GLY A 439 37.73 14.47 -38.53
CA GLY A 439 36.73 15.55 -38.63
C GLY A 439 36.36 16.20 -37.29
N LYS A 440 36.98 15.79 -36.18
CA LYS A 440 36.80 16.39 -34.84
C LYS A 440 37.89 17.43 -34.62
N ASN A 441 37.55 18.59 -34.07
CA ASN A 441 38.57 19.59 -33.70
C ASN A 441 39.43 19.07 -32.53
N ILE A 442 40.71 18.79 -32.76
CA ILE A 442 41.68 18.29 -31.76
C ILE A 442 42.63 19.44 -31.39
N GLU A 443 42.43 20.03 -30.20
CA GLU A 443 43.19 21.21 -29.76
C GLU A 443 44.01 20.95 -28.50
N LYS A 444 43.56 20.06 -27.62
CA LYS A 444 44.20 19.77 -26.33
C LYS A 444 44.67 18.30 -26.26
N PRO A 445 45.72 17.98 -25.48
CA PRO A 445 46.13 16.58 -25.26
C PRO A 445 45.02 15.66 -24.75
N ILE A 446 44.05 16.19 -23.99
CA ILE A 446 42.88 15.46 -23.52
C ILE A 446 41.94 15.02 -24.66
N ASP A 447 41.93 15.71 -25.80
CA ASP A 447 41.14 15.29 -26.97
C ASP A 447 41.72 14.03 -27.60
N VAL A 448 43.06 13.93 -27.64
CA VAL A 448 43.80 12.75 -28.12
C VAL A 448 43.66 11.59 -27.14
N TYR A 449 43.66 11.86 -25.83
CA TYR A 449 43.34 10.87 -24.79
C TYR A 449 42.01 10.15 -25.06
N PHE A 450 40.93 10.89 -25.31
CA PHE A 450 39.62 10.29 -25.58
C PHE A 450 39.61 9.50 -26.90
N LEU A 451 40.38 9.93 -27.89
CA LEU A 451 40.50 9.23 -29.16
C LEU A 451 41.26 7.90 -29.01
N TYR A 452 42.38 7.91 -28.28
CA TYR A 452 43.15 6.71 -27.95
C TYR A 452 42.27 5.66 -27.25
N HIS A 453 41.52 6.07 -26.22
CA HIS A 453 40.63 5.17 -25.48
C HIS A 453 39.45 4.67 -26.31
N THR A 454 39.01 5.44 -27.31
CA THR A 454 38.02 4.97 -28.30
C THR A 454 38.59 3.83 -29.14
N PHE A 455 39.78 4.01 -29.72
CA PHE A 455 40.41 2.97 -30.52
C PHE A 455 40.83 1.75 -29.70
N ALA A 456 41.26 1.94 -28.45
CA ALA A 456 41.53 0.84 -27.53
C ALA A 456 40.27 0.00 -27.28
N ALA A 457 39.11 0.64 -27.09
CA ALA A 457 37.84 -0.04 -26.93
C ALA A 457 37.44 -0.79 -28.22
N GLU A 458 37.48 -0.13 -29.38
CA GLU A 458 37.14 -0.74 -30.68
C GLU A 458 38.06 -1.92 -31.03
N SER A 459 39.36 -1.76 -30.83
CA SER A 459 40.36 -2.81 -31.00
C SER A 459 40.10 -3.99 -30.06
N SER A 460 39.72 -3.74 -28.80
CA SER A 460 39.43 -4.81 -27.83
C SER A 460 38.20 -5.64 -28.21
N MET A 461 37.29 -5.05 -29.00
CA MET A 461 36.10 -5.71 -29.54
C MET A 461 36.36 -6.41 -30.89
N ASN A 462 37.61 -6.44 -31.36
CA ASN A 462 38.00 -6.92 -32.70
C ASN A 462 37.25 -6.22 -33.84
N LEU A 463 36.88 -4.94 -33.67
CA LEU A 463 36.35 -4.14 -34.77
C LEU A 463 37.47 -3.75 -35.73
N THR A 464 37.13 -3.69 -37.01
CA THR A 464 38.05 -3.20 -38.03
C THR A 464 38.26 -1.70 -37.83
N LEU A 465 39.46 -1.32 -37.40
CA LEU A 465 39.86 0.08 -37.32
C LEU A 465 40.09 0.62 -38.74
N PRO A 466 39.87 1.93 -38.98
CA PRO A 466 40.28 2.56 -40.22
C PRO A 466 41.77 2.34 -40.48
N GLU A 467 42.15 2.08 -41.74
CA GLU A 467 43.52 1.68 -42.11
C GLU A 467 44.57 2.68 -41.61
N TRP A 468 44.26 3.98 -41.65
CA TRP A 468 45.14 5.05 -41.18
C TRP A 468 45.40 5.00 -39.67
N VAL A 469 44.55 4.39 -38.85
CA VAL A 469 44.71 4.33 -37.39
C VAL A 469 45.93 3.50 -37.00
N HIS A 470 46.29 2.50 -37.81
CA HIS A 470 47.43 1.61 -37.56
C HIS A 470 48.80 2.32 -37.61
N ASP A 471 48.88 3.49 -38.25
CA ASP A 471 50.09 4.32 -38.24
C ASP A 471 50.31 5.05 -36.91
N TYR A 472 49.31 5.04 -36.02
CA TYR A 472 49.20 5.93 -34.87
C TYR A 472 48.82 5.24 -33.54
N PHE A 473 48.22 4.05 -33.59
CA PHE A 473 47.73 3.24 -32.47
C PHE A 473 48.11 1.76 -32.69
N PRO A 474 48.44 0.97 -31.64
CA PRO A 474 48.39 1.29 -30.21
C PRO A 474 49.60 2.09 -29.71
N ASP A 475 50.70 2.09 -30.45
CA ASP A 475 51.94 2.79 -30.09
C ASP A 475 52.16 4.03 -30.98
N GLY A 476 53.12 4.88 -30.60
CA GLY A 476 53.50 6.06 -31.38
C GLY A 476 52.79 7.34 -30.95
N PRO A 477 52.49 8.28 -31.86
CA PRO A 477 52.08 9.64 -31.50
C PRO A 477 50.83 9.76 -30.62
N LEU A 478 49.84 8.86 -30.76
CA LEU A 478 48.63 8.90 -29.91
C LEU A 478 48.93 8.39 -28.51
N PHE A 479 49.77 7.36 -28.39
CA PHE A 479 50.25 6.87 -27.10
C PHE A 479 51.05 7.96 -26.37
N ASP A 480 52.03 8.56 -27.05
CA ASP A 480 52.90 9.59 -26.48
C ASP A 480 52.09 10.81 -26.01
N THR A 481 51.10 11.24 -26.81
CA THR A 481 50.23 12.37 -26.45
C THR A 481 49.28 12.01 -25.30
N THR A 482 48.80 10.76 -25.23
CA THR A 482 47.94 10.28 -24.14
C THR A 482 48.71 10.19 -22.81
N VAL A 483 49.96 9.69 -22.85
CA VAL A 483 50.88 9.72 -21.71
C VAL A 483 51.14 11.16 -21.27
N PHE A 484 51.32 12.08 -22.21
CA PHE A 484 51.48 13.49 -21.90
C PHE A 484 50.24 14.07 -21.19
N ALA A 485 49.02 13.68 -21.57
CA ALA A 485 47.80 14.06 -20.86
C ALA A 485 47.76 13.54 -19.41
N TYR A 486 48.20 12.30 -19.15
CA TYR A 486 48.35 11.78 -17.78
C TYR A 486 49.40 12.58 -16.97
N ASN A 487 50.54 12.91 -17.58
CA ASN A 487 51.59 13.69 -16.94
C ASN A 487 51.11 15.08 -16.50
N ILE A 488 50.28 15.75 -17.31
CA ILE A 488 49.64 17.02 -16.94
C ILE A 488 48.78 16.83 -15.68
N ASN A 489 48.02 15.74 -15.61
CA ASN A 489 47.17 15.39 -14.46
C ASN A 489 47.95 14.91 -13.22
N GLY A 490 49.28 14.96 -13.25
CA GLY A 490 50.17 14.74 -12.11
C GLY A 490 51.22 15.82 -11.89
N PHE A 491 51.13 16.94 -12.64
CA PHE A 491 52.21 17.92 -12.77
C PHE A 491 52.43 18.74 -11.50
N THR A 492 51.36 19.32 -10.93
CA THR A 492 51.44 20.18 -9.73
C THR A 492 51.00 19.47 -8.45
N PRO A 493 51.49 19.91 -7.27
CA PRO A 493 50.95 19.44 -5.99
C PRO A 493 49.42 19.61 -5.88
N LEU A 494 48.89 20.73 -6.38
CA LEU A 494 47.45 21.03 -6.34
C LEU A 494 46.63 20.00 -7.13
N ILE A 495 47.00 19.70 -8.39
CA ILE A 495 46.27 18.69 -9.17
C ILE A 495 46.36 17.29 -8.54
N ARG A 496 47.52 16.90 -7.99
CA ARG A 496 47.66 15.61 -7.28
C ARG A 496 46.74 15.53 -6.06
N LYS A 497 46.63 16.62 -5.30
CA LYS A 497 45.73 16.74 -4.15
C LYS A 497 44.26 16.69 -4.57
N LEU A 498 43.87 17.40 -5.64
CA LEU A 498 42.48 17.43 -6.13
C LEU A 498 42.03 16.09 -6.74
N LEU A 499 42.89 15.40 -7.49
CA LEU A 499 42.50 14.17 -8.20
C LEU A 499 42.67 12.88 -7.37
N ALA A 500 43.74 12.76 -6.58
CA ALA A 500 44.04 11.54 -5.82
C ALA A 500 43.81 11.70 -4.32
N GLY A 501 43.81 12.94 -3.81
CA GLY A 501 43.74 13.23 -2.39
C GLY A 501 42.50 12.68 -1.68
N PRO A 502 41.28 12.83 -2.22
CA PRO A 502 40.07 12.25 -1.60
C PRO A 502 40.17 10.73 -1.43
N MET A 503 40.70 10.03 -2.42
CA MET A 503 40.92 8.58 -2.36
C MET A 503 42.00 8.21 -1.34
N ILE A 504 43.12 8.94 -1.32
CA ILE A 504 44.21 8.73 -0.37
C ILE A 504 43.76 8.97 1.07
N ARG A 505 42.94 10.02 1.31
CA ARG A 505 42.36 10.32 2.62
C ARG A 505 41.46 9.18 3.10
N ALA A 506 40.59 8.65 2.24
CA ALA A 506 39.74 7.51 2.59
C ALA A 506 40.56 6.26 2.91
N ILE A 507 41.59 5.96 2.11
CA ILE A 507 42.49 4.83 2.35
C ILE A 507 43.22 4.98 3.69
N LEU A 508 43.77 6.17 3.98
CA LEU A 508 44.42 6.44 5.26
C LEU A 508 43.47 6.26 6.44
N ASN A 509 42.26 6.82 6.37
CA ASN A 509 41.26 6.69 7.43
C ASN A 509 40.88 5.22 7.69
N ASN A 510 40.73 4.42 6.64
CA ASN A 510 40.47 2.99 6.77
C ASN A 510 41.63 2.24 7.44
N MET A 511 42.88 2.60 7.09
CA MET A 511 44.05 2.02 7.73
C MET A 511 44.15 2.41 9.21
N ILE A 512 43.88 3.68 9.55
CA ILE A 512 43.81 4.15 10.95
C ILE A 512 42.77 3.34 11.72
N ALA A 513 41.58 3.15 11.15
CA ALA A 513 40.52 2.33 11.76
C ALA A 513 40.96 0.86 11.94
N GLY A 514 41.76 0.32 11.01
CA GLY A 514 42.35 -1.01 11.10
C GLY A 514 43.41 -1.18 12.20
N LYS A 515 44.05 -0.08 12.65
CA LYS A 515 45.03 -0.06 13.74
C LYS A 515 44.40 -0.02 15.14
N ASN A 516 43.08 0.19 15.25
CA ASN A 516 42.42 0.35 16.56
C ASN A 516 42.41 -0.95 17.39
N PRO A 517 42.46 -0.88 18.73
CA PRO A 517 42.43 -2.06 19.62
C PRO A 517 41.16 -2.91 19.50
N ILE A 518 40.09 -2.30 19.01
CA ILE A 518 38.83 -2.94 18.61
C ILE A 518 38.75 -2.74 17.09
N PRO A 519 39.41 -3.60 16.29
CA PRO A 519 39.51 -3.38 14.86
C PRO A 519 38.12 -3.46 14.22
N SER A 520 37.89 -2.59 13.23
CA SER A 520 36.77 -2.75 12.31
C SER A 520 36.75 -4.19 11.80
N ASN A 521 35.58 -4.82 11.78
CA ASN A 521 35.42 -6.14 11.18
C ASN A 521 35.59 -6.15 9.64
N THR A 522 35.86 -4.97 9.04
CA THR A 522 36.15 -4.80 7.61
C THR A 522 37.62 -5.09 7.30
N LYS A 523 37.84 -6.05 6.40
CA LYS A 523 39.17 -6.52 6.00
C LYS A 523 39.56 -6.07 4.59
N LEU A 524 38.60 -5.73 3.74
CA LEU A 524 38.86 -5.31 2.37
C LEU A 524 37.93 -4.16 1.96
N TYR A 525 38.52 -3.11 1.38
CA TYR A 525 37.82 -2.00 0.75
C TYR A 525 38.11 -2.02 -0.75
N LEU A 526 37.08 -2.08 -1.59
CA LEU A 526 37.20 -2.10 -3.05
C LEU A 526 36.61 -0.82 -3.63
N TYR A 527 37.44 -0.06 -4.37
CA TYR A 527 37.06 1.17 -5.05
C TYR A 527 37.13 0.95 -6.56
N SER A 528 35.98 0.98 -7.24
CA SER A 528 35.87 0.77 -8.68
C SER A 528 35.73 2.10 -9.41
N GLY A 529 36.83 2.53 -10.04
CA GLY A 529 36.94 3.80 -10.76
C GLY A 529 37.47 3.62 -12.18
N HIS A 530 38.27 4.58 -12.62
CA HIS A 530 38.75 4.71 -13.99
C HIS A 530 40.28 4.62 -14.06
N GLU A 531 40.81 4.34 -15.24
CA GLU A 531 42.23 4.37 -15.57
C GLU A 531 42.91 5.69 -15.15
N ALA A 532 42.18 6.81 -15.27
CA ALA A 532 42.64 8.11 -14.78
C ALA A 532 42.86 8.13 -13.26
N ASN A 533 42.00 7.47 -12.47
CA ASN A 533 42.18 7.40 -11.01
C ASN A 533 43.44 6.60 -10.64
N ILE A 534 43.71 5.50 -11.35
CA ILE A 534 44.93 4.70 -11.18
C ILE A 534 46.18 5.55 -11.50
N ALA A 535 46.19 6.23 -12.65
CA ALA A 535 47.28 7.11 -13.03
C ALA A 535 47.48 8.24 -12.01
N SER A 536 46.40 8.88 -11.54
CA SER A 536 46.46 9.95 -10.54
C SER A 536 47.03 9.48 -9.20
N ILE A 537 46.65 8.30 -8.70
CA ILE A 537 47.24 7.73 -7.48
C ILE A 537 48.74 7.46 -7.69
N LEU A 538 49.12 6.84 -8.82
CA LEU A 538 50.53 6.60 -9.12
C LEU A 538 51.32 7.91 -9.21
N HIS A 539 50.77 8.97 -9.79
CA HIS A 539 51.41 10.30 -9.82
C HIS A 539 51.50 10.94 -8.43
N ALA A 540 50.46 10.80 -7.60
CA ALA A 540 50.42 11.31 -6.24
C ALA A 540 51.57 10.74 -5.39
N PHE A 541 51.81 9.43 -5.51
CA PHE A 541 52.93 8.75 -4.86
C PHE A 541 54.26 8.84 -5.61
N LYS A 542 54.33 9.56 -6.73
CA LYS A 542 55.52 9.67 -7.61
C LYS A 542 56.04 8.31 -8.11
N LEU A 543 55.12 7.39 -8.37
CA LEU A 543 55.35 6.02 -8.83
C LEU A 543 54.92 5.78 -10.29
N TYR A 544 54.27 6.76 -10.93
CA TYR A 544 53.83 6.64 -12.31
C TYR A 544 55.02 6.52 -13.27
N LYS A 545 54.96 5.51 -14.13
CA LYS A 545 55.83 5.35 -15.30
C LYS A 545 55.00 5.63 -16.55
N PRO A 546 55.57 6.15 -17.65
CA PRO A 546 54.86 6.35 -18.92
C PRO A 546 54.13 5.08 -19.41
N HIS A 547 52.81 5.01 -19.20
CA HIS A 547 51.94 3.96 -19.72
C HIS A 547 50.46 4.33 -19.58
N VAL A 548 49.61 3.69 -20.36
CA VAL A 548 48.16 3.73 -20.16
C VAL A 548 47.80 2.58 -19.21
N PRO A 549 47.11 2.83 -18.07
CA PRO A 549 46.68 1.74 -17.20
C PRO A 549 45.74 0.79 -17.94
N GLU A 550 46.10 -0.49 -17.97
CA GLU A 550 45.35 -1.54 -18.67
C GLU A 550 43.95 -1.75 -18.07
N TYR A 551 43.04 -2.31 -18.86
CA TYR A 551 41.75 -2.77 -18.33
C TYR A 551 41.97 -3.75 -17.18
N SER A 552 41.15 -3.62 -16.13
CA SER A 552 41.23 -4.37 -14.86
C SER A 552 42.46 -4.10 -13.97
N SER A 553 43.35 -3.18 -14.36
CA SER A 553 44.48 -2.78 -13.49
C SER A 553 44.00 -2.20 -12.15
N ALA A 554 44.83 -2.31 -11.12
CA ALA A 554 44.49 -1.87 -9.77
C ALA A 554 45.73 -1.41 -8.97
N VAL A 555 45.55 -0.42 -8.11
CA VAL A 555 46.50 -0.09 -7.03
C VAL A 555 45.99 -0.76 -5.76
N ILE A 556 46.86 -1.51 -5.09
CA ILE A 556 46.54 -2.21 -3.84
C ILE A 556 47.49 -1.71 -2.74
N LEU A 557 46.89 -1.32 -1.62
CA LEU A 557 47.59 -0.82 -0.45
C LEU A 557 47.25 -1.71 0.74
N GLU A 558 48.23 -2.48 1.22
CA GLU A 558 48.06 -3.44 2.31
C GLU A 558 48.57 -2.84 3.62
N LEU A 559 47.76 -2.88 4.68
CA LEU A 559 48.19 -2.59 6.04
C LEU A 559 48.60 -3.89 6.73
N LEU A 560 49.87 -4.01 7.07
CA LEU A 560 50.48 -5.19 7.66
C LEU A 560 50.86 -4.90 9.11
N GLU A 561 50.66 -5.87 10.02
CA GLU A 561 51.11 -5.79 11.41
C GLU A 561 52.28 -6.75 11.65
N GLN A 562 53.37 -6.25 12.20
CA GLN A 562 54.52 -7.04 12.63
C GLN A 562 55.07 -6.49 13.94
N ASN A 563 55.23 -7.34 14.97
CA ASN A 563 55.73 -6.95 16.29
C ASN A 563 54.96 -5.76 16.92
N LYS A 564 53.63 -5.71 16.72
CA LYS A 564 52.74 -4.60 17.16
C LYS A 564 53.05 -3.25 16.50
N GLN A 565 53.79 -3.25 15.40
CA GLN A 565 54.03 -2.09 14.54
C GLN A 565 53.32 -2.31 13.21
N TYR A 566 52.89 -1.22 12.57
CA TYR A 566 52.12 -1.27 11.34
C TYR A 566 52.94 -0.76 10.16
N TYR A 567 52.80 -1.43 9.03
CA TYR A 567 53.52 -1.16 7.78
C TYR A 567 52.54 -1.12 6.61
N VAL A 568 52.84 -0.30 5.60
CA VAL A 568 52.06 -0.16 4.38
C VAL A 568 52.86 -0.71 3.20
N LYS A 569 52.26 -1.63 2.44
CA LYS A 569 52.82 -2.18 1.20
C LYS A 569 52.03 -1.66 0.01
N PHE A 570 52.72 -1.20 -1.04
CA PHE A 570 52.12 -0.69 -2.28
C PHE A 570 52.34 -1.69 -3.41
N LEU A 571 51.25 -2.15 -4.02
CA LEU A 571 51.28 -3.04 -5.17
C LEU A 571 50.55 -2.39 -6.36
N TYR A 572 51.07 -2.61 -7.57
CA TYR A 572 50.40 -2.26 -8.80
C TYR A 572 50.10 -3.50 -9.63
N TYR A 573 48.82 -3.83 -9.75
CA TYR A 573 48.29 -4.89 -10.59
C TYR A 573 48.08 -4.35 -12.01
N ARG A 574 48.80 -4.88 -13.00
CA ARG A 574 48.80 -4.37 -14.38
C ARG A 574 47.67 -4.89 -15.27
N GLY A 575 46.67 -5.58 -14.74
CA GLY A 575 45.61 -6.19 -15.56
C GLY A 575 45.95 -7.62 -15.98
N ILE A 576 45.49 -8.06 -17.15
CA ILE A 576 45.61 -9.45 -17.62
C ILE A 576 46.72 -9.54 -18.68
N PRO A 577 47.72 -10.45 -18.55
CA PRO A 577 47.88 -11.46 -17.52
C PRO A 577 48.21 -10.88 -16.14
N PRO A 578 47.87 -11.58 -15.03
CA PRO A 578 47.85 -11.03 -13.68
C PRO A 578 49.24 -10.73 -13.11
N ILE A 579 49.82 -9.61 -13.54
CA ILE A 579 51.16 -9.17 -13.15
C ILE A 579 51.03 -8.16 -12.02
N PHE A 580 51.77 -8.39 -10.94
CA PHE A 580 51.86 -7.49 -9.78
C PHE A 580 53.29 -6.93 -9.67
N ASP A 581 53.41 -5.61 -9.66
CA ASP A 581 54.64 -4.92 -9.27
C ASP A 581 54.57 -4.53 -7.79
N GLU A 582 55.59 -4.87 -7.02
CA GLU A 582 55.80 -4.25 -5.71
C GLU A 582 56.53 -2.93 -5.90
N LEU A 583 55.94 -1.83 -5.44
CA LEU A 583 56.48 -0.49 -5.66
C LEU A 583 56.98 0.13 -4.35
N GLN A 584 58.19 0.68 -4.39
CA GLN A 584 58.77 1.39 -3.26
C GLN A 584 58.33 2.86 -3.26
N ILE A 585 57.57 3.29 -2.25
CA ILE A 585 57.21 4.70 -2.09
C ILE A 585 58.49 5.54 -1.90
N PRO A 586 58.75 6.57 -2.73
CA PRO A 586 59.95 7.39 -2.62
C PRO A 586 60.10 8.01 -1.23
N GLY A 587 61.28 7.87 -0.62
CA GLY A 587 61.55 8.30 0.75
C GLY A 587 61.14 7.29 1.83
N CYS A 588 60.61 6.12 1.46
CA CYS A 588 60.27 5.03 2.37
C CYS A 588 60.91 3.69 1.99
N GLU A 589 60.92 2.73 2.91
CA GLU A 589 61.30 1.34 2.66
C GLU A 589 60.17 0.60 1.89
N MET A 590 60.47 -0.58 1.31
CA MET A 590 59.46 -1.42 0.62
C MET A 590 58.23 -1.72 1.48
N LEU A 591 58.46 -2.00 2.77
CA LEU A 591 57.43 -2.03 3.81
C LEU A 591 57.49 -0.70 4.55
N CYS A 592 56.66 0.26 4.13
CA CYS A 592 56.74 1.62 4.63
C CYS A 592 56.13 1.68 6.04
N PRO A 593 56.87 2.08 7.10
CA PRO A 593 56.28 2.24 8.43
C PRO A 593 55.08 3.18 8.37
N PHE A 594 53.96 2.82 9.00
CA PHE A 594 52.71 3.56 8.85
C PHE A 594 52.85 5.06 9.18
N ASP A 595 53.59 5.39 10.24
CA ASP A 595 53.76 6.80 10.64
C ASP A 595 54.56 7.60 9.59
N LYS A 596 55.54 6.94 8.95
CA LYS A 596 56.33 7.51 7.85
C LYS A 596 55.50 7.61 6.58
N PHE A 597 54.66 6.61 6.29
CA PHE A 597 53.67 6.66 5.21
C PHE A 597 52.73 7.85 5.40
N SER A 598 52.13 8.00 6.58
CA SER A 598 51.22 9.10 6.92
C SER A 598 51.89 10.47 6.78
N TYR A 599 53.17 10.58 7.14
CA TYR A 599 53.96 11.80 6.95
C TYR A 599 54.17 12.13 5.46
N LEU A 600 54.51 11.13 4.63
CA LEU A 600 54.80 11.33 3.20
C LEU A 600 53.58 11.76 2.38
N ILE A 601 52.37 11.39 2.82
CA ILE A 601 51.12 11.74 2.14
C ILE A 601 50.43 12.97 2.72
N HIS A 602 50.98 13.58 3.77
CA HIS A 602 50.34 14.67 4.50
C HIS A 602 49.84 15.80 3.57
N ASP A 603 50.69 16.24 2.64
CA ASP A 603 50.36 17.35 1.72
C ASP A 603 49.44 16.93 0.55
N LEU A 604 49.16 15.64 0.42
CA LEU A 604 48.22 15.09 -0.55
C LEU A 604 46.81 14.94 0.02
N ILE A 605 46.65 15.02 1.36
CA ILE A 605 45.36 14.87 2.03
C ILE A 605 44.61 16.20 1.98
N PRO A 606 43.45 16.27 1.32
CA PRO A 606 42.64 17.48 1.30
C PRO A 606 41.95 17.70 2.65
N SER A 607 41.87 18.96 3.08
CA SER A 607 41.01 19.39 4.19
C SER A 607 39.54 19.17 3.83
N ASP A 608 38.63 19.34 4.78
CA ASP A 608 37.20 19.27 4.49
C ASP A 608 36.75 20.34 3.51
N GLU A 609 37.35 21.54 3.59
CA GLU A 609 37.11 22.64 2.65
C GLU A 609 37.64 22.31 1.24
N ASP A 610 38.81 21.65 1.15
CA ASP A 610 39.44 21.28 -0.13
C ASP A 610 38.67 20.17 -0.90
N ILE A 611 37.80 19.39 -0.23
CA ILE A 611 37.00 18.31 -0.85
C ILE A 611 35.69 18.85 -1.44
N VAL A 612 35.24 20.02 -0.98
CA VAL A 612 34.01 20.64 -1.47
C VAL A 612 34.28 21.29 -2.82
N CYS A 613 33.69 20.71 -3.85
CA CYS A 613 33.73 21.22 -5.21
C CYS A 613 32.31 21.24 -5.78
N ASP A 614 31.88 22.41 -6.27
CA ASP A 614 30.58 22.58 -6.91
C ASP A 614 30.74 22.62 -8.44
N LYS A 615 30.57 21.46 -9.06
CA LYS A 615 30.75 21.28 -10.52
C LYS A 615 29.77 22.09 -11.36
N ARG A 616 28.66 22.58 -10.79
CA ARG A 616 27.65 23.42 -11.47
C ARG A 616 28.17 24.81 -11.83
N GLN A 617 29.25 25.24 -11.19
CA GLN A 617 29.94 26.48 -11.56
C GLN A 617 30.66 26.36 -12.91
N THR A 618 30.80 25.14 -13.44
CA THR A 618 31.40 24.91 -14.76
C THR A 618 30.32 24.96 -15.86
N PRO A 619 30.66 25.43 -17.09
CA PRO A 619 29.71 25.54 -18.21
C PRO A 619 28.99 24.23 -18.56
N LYS A 620 29.65 23.09 -18.31
CA LYS A 620 29.15 21.74 -18.60
C LYS A 620 27.95 21.34 -17.73
N TYR A 621 27.80 21.94 -16.55
CA TYR A 621 26.77 21.62 -15.57
C TYR A 621 25.94 22.83 -15.13
N ALA A 622 26.12 23.99 -15.76
CA ALA A 622 25.48 25.27 -15.42
C ALA A 622 23.94 25.26 -15.43
N ASN A 623 23.32 24.33 -16.17
CA ASN A 623 21.86 24.21 -16.30
C ASN A 623 21.29 22.98 -15.58
N THR A 624 22.09 22.32 -14.73
CA THR A 624 21.63 21.17 -13.95
C THR A 624 21.01 21.71 -12.66
N GLU A 625 19.68 21.79 -12.61
CA GLU A 625 18.96 22.29 -11.43
C GLU A 625 19.26 21.42 -10.21
N TYR A 626 19.57 22.09 -9.10
CA TYR A 626 19.50 21.45 -7.79
C TYR A 626 18.05 21.44 -7.30
N PRO A 627 17.65 20.49 -6.44
CA PRO A 627 16.52 20.71 -5.56
C PRO A 627 16.85 21.91 -4.65
N ILE A 628 16.24 23.06 -4.90
CA ILE A 628 16.56 24.30 -4.17
C ILE A 628 15.99 24.26 -2.75
N THR A 629 16.84 24.58 -1.78
CA THR A 629 16.51 25.47 -0.66
C THR A 629 17.23 26.83 -0.81
N LEU A 630 16.51 27.89 -0.45
CA LEU A 630 16.63 29.32 -0.82
C LEU A 630 17.77 30.15 -0.19
N ALA A 631 18.16 31.26 -0.86
CA ALA A 631 18.20 32.66 -0.34
C ALA A 631 18.57 33.67 -1.47
N ILE A 632 17.69 34.53 -2.00
CA ILE A 632 17.23 35.91 -1.60
C ILE A 632 18.25 37.08 -1.80
N SER A 633 17.87 37.99 -2.72
CA SER A 633 18.00 39.48 -2.71
C SER A 633 19.25 40.20 -3.29
N ASN A 634 19.12 40.84 -4.48
CA ASN A 634 18.91 42.31 -4.65
C ASN A 634 19.14 42.85 -6.10
N MET A 635 18.20 43.71 -6.51
CA MET A 635 18.32 44.96 -7.31
C MET A 635 18.72 45.04 -8.81
N VAL A 636 17.72 45.49 -9.60
CA VAL A 636 17.66 46.69 -10.50
C VAL A 636 18.33 46.67 -11.89
N SER A 637 17.44 46.60 -12.91
CA SER A 637 17.32 47.37 -14.18
C SER A 637 18.53 47.46 -15.15
N PHE A 638 18.43 47.41 -16.50
CA PHE A 638 17.54 48.08 -17.46
C PHE A 638 17.65 47.43 -18.88
N TYR A 639 16.51 47.26 -19.59
CA TYR A 639 16.24 47.39 -21.05
C TYR A 639 17.18 46.81 -22.14
N ILE A 640 16.60 46.13 -23.16
CA ILE A 640 16.43 46.60 -24.57
C ILE A 640 15.97 45.44 -25.50
N VAL A 641 14.76 45.60 -26.06
CA VAL A 641 14.34 45.40 -27.49
C VAL A 641 13.98 44.01 -28.06
N ASP A 642 12.71 43.96 -28.47
CA ASP A 642 12.05 43.38 -29.66
C ASP A 642 11.88 41.86 -29.90
N ASN A 643 10.65 41.44 -29.58
CA ASN A 643 9.58 40.99 -30.49
C ASN A 643 9.66 39.67 -31.29
N TYR A 644 8.68 38.83 -30.91
CA TYR A 644 7.85 37.93 -31.71
C TYR A 644 8.53 36.91 -32.61
N LEU A 645 8.73 35.72 -32.07
CA LEU A 645 8.15 34.48 -32.62
C LEU A 645 8.37 33.35 -31.60
N SER A 646 7.44 33.19 -30.64
CA SER A 646 7.17 31.97 -29.83
C SER A 646 6.36 32.31 -28.56
N ILE A 647 5.15 32.87 -28.70
CA ILE A 647 4.16 32.99 -27.61
C ILE A 647 2.88 32.21 -28.01
N ALA A 648 3.05 31.07 -28.67
CA ALA A 648 1.97 30.15 -28.99
C ALA A 648 2.05 28.84 -28.18
N LEU A 649 3.10 28.66 -27.38
CA LEU A 649 3.33 27.40 -26.64
C LEU A 649 3.12 27.49 -25.13
N VAL A 650 2.93 28.70 -24.56
CA VAL A 650 3.01 28.90 -23.09
C VAL A 650 1.74 29.49 -22.45
N LEU A 651 0.72 29.89 -23.23
CA LEU A 651 -0.57 30.33 -22.64
C LEU A 651 -1.65 29.24 -22.59
N SER A 652 -1.30 27.98 -22.87
CA SER A 652 -2.21 26.83 -22.83
C SER A 652 -2.13 26.01 -21.53
N LEU A 653 -1.52 26.53 -20.46
CA LEU A 653 -1.22 25.71 -19.28
C LEU A 653 -1.84 26.12 -17.94
N ASN A 654 -2.78 27.06 -17.85
CA ASN A 654 -3.60 27.21 -16.64
C ASN A 654 -4.96 27.87 -16.91
N ALA A 655 -5.95 27.08 -17.34
CA ALA A 655 -7.39 27.29 -17.08
C ALA A 655 -8.24 26.16 -17.66
N ILE A 656 -8.06 24.90 -17.25
CA ILE A 656 -9.01 23.82 -17.56
C ILE A 656 -9.23 22.97 -16.32
N TRP A 657 -10.16 23.43 -15.49
CA TRP A 657 -10.80 22.66 -14.43
C TRP A 657 -12.31 22.76 -14.68
N THR A 658 -12.93 21.62 -14.99
CA THR A 658 -14.32 21.27 -14.63
C THR A 658 -14.53 19.81 -15.05
N ALA A 659 -13.98 18.92 -14.23
CA ALA A 659 -14.16 17.48 -14.31
C ALA A 659 -15.61 17.10 -13.98
N SER A 660 -16.23 16.24 -14.79
CA SER A 660 -17.47 15.56 -14.42
C SER A 660 -17.15 14.56 -13.29
N ILE A 661 -17.61 14.85 -12.08
CA ILE A 661 -17.24 14.15 -10.85
C ILE A 661 -17.93 12.77 -10.83
N GLN A 662 -17.14 11.70 -11.00
CA GLN A 662 -17.56 10.35 -10.64
C GLN A 662 -17.75 10.27 -9.12
N PRO A 663 -18.73 9.48 -8.60
CA PRO A 663 -18.79 9.17 -7.18
C PRO A 663 -17.48 8.52 -6.76
N GLU A 664 -16.71 9.24 -5.98
CA GLU A 664 -15.41 8.80 -5.52
C GLU A 664 -15.65 7.86 -4.32
N LEU A 665 -15.19 6.62 -4.42
CA LEU A 665 -15.18 5.73 -3.26
C LEU A 665 -14.31 6.39 -2.17
N LYS A 666 -14.84 6.51 -0.95
CA LYS A 666 -14.18 7.16 0.18
C LYS A 666 -13.81 6.20 1.28
N LEU A 667 -14.64 5.18 1.52
CA LEU A 667 -14.42 4.22 2.58
C LEU A 667 -15.14 2.90 2.29
N ILE A 668 -14.58 1.79 2.77
CA ILE A 668 -15.19 0.46 2.75
C ILE A 668 -15.21 -0.10 4.18
N ASN A 669 -16.32 -0.71 4.59
CA ASN A 669 -16.38 -1.57 5.78
C ASN A 669 -16.75 -2.98 5.31
N VAL A 670 -16.03 -4.00 5.77
CA VAL A 670 -16.31 -5.40 5.45
C VAL A 670 -16.46 -6.15 6.76
N VAL A 671 -17.59 -6.81 6.95
CA VAL A 671 -17.79 -7.77 8.05
C VAL A 671 -17.76 -9.16 7.43
N LEU A 672 -16.84 -10.01 7.87
CA LEU A 672 -16.61 -11.34 7.31
C LEU A 672 -16.71 -12.43 8.38
N ARG A 673 -17.30 -13.56 8.01
CA ARG A 673 -17.26 -14.80 8.78
C ARG A 673 -15.92 -15.49 8.52
N HIS A 674 -15.31 -16.08 9.55
CA HIS A 674 -14.14 -16.93 9.39
C HIS A 674 -14.37 -18.11 8.42
N GLY A 675 -13.28 -18.71 7.94
CA GLY A 675 -13.31 -19.87 7.05
C GLY A 675 -13.64 -21.18 7.77
N ASP A 676 -13.65 -22.28 7.01
CA ASP A 676 -13.94 -23.64 7.47
C ASP A 676 -13.02 -24.05 8.62
N ARG A 677 -13.61 -24.61 9.68
CA ARG A 677 -12.91 -24.95 10.93
C ARG A 677 -13.13 -26.41 11.34
N THR A 678 -12.27 -26.90 12.21
CA THR A 678 -12.52 -28.15 12.94
C THR A 678 -13.68 -27.97 13.93
N PRO A 679 -14.35 -29.07 14.35
CA PRO A 679 -15.30 -29.07 15.46
C PRO A 679 -14.72 -28.41 16.71
N SER A 680 -15.57 -27.73 17.48
CA SER A 680 -15.19 -27.05 18.72
C SER A 680 -15.54 -27.91 19.92
N ASN A 681 -14.68 -27.93 20.94
CA ASN A 681 -14.99 -28.54 22.24
C ASN A 681 -15.72 -27.55 23.16
N ASP A 682 -16.39 -26.56 22.59
CA ASP A 682 -17.32 -25.74 23.35
C ASP A 682 -18.43 -26.66 23.88
N ARG A 683 -18.84 -26.46 25.14
CA ARG A 683 -19.88 -27.29 25.75
C ARG A 683 -21.20 -27.18 24.98
N ASP A 684 -21.39 -26.02 24.35
CA ASP A 684 -22.57 -25.73 23.58
C ASP A 684 -22.53 -26.31 22.16
N GLU A 685 -21.36 -26.63 21.59
CA GLU A 685 -21.24 -27.31 20.29
C GLU A 685 -21.07 -28.83 20.40
N SER A 686 -20.22 -29.29 21.31
CA SER A 686 -19.97 -30.72 21.52
C SER A 686 -21.19 -31.49 22.04
N PHE A 687 -21.31 -32.78 21.67
CA PHE A 687 -22.34 -33.68 22.16
C PHE A 687 -21.80 -35.08 22.51
N PRO A 688 -22.27 -35.74 23.59
CA PRO A 688 -21.67 -36.96 24.14
C PRO A 688 -21.48 -38.15 23.18
N THR A 689 -22.40 -38.34 22.23
CA THR A 689 -22.35 -39.49 21.30
C THR A 689 -21.60 -39.19 20.01
N ASP A 690 -20.99 -38.00 19.88
CA ASP A 690 -20.15 -37.66 18.73
C ASP A 690 -18.94 -38.61 18.67
N PRO A 691 -18.74 -39.36 17.56
CA PRO A 691 -17.55 -40.19 17.39
C PRO A 691 -16.22 -39.41 17.46
N TYR A 692 -16.25 -38.09 17.23
CA TYR A 692 -15.08 -37.22 17.23
C TYR A 692 -14.93 -36.37 18.50
N ILE A 693 -15.76 -36.57 19.54
CA ILE A 693 -15.72 -35.75 20.76
C ILE A 693 -14.35 -35.73 21.47
N ASN A 694 -13.61 -36.84 21.36
CA ASN A 694 -12.29 -37.01 21.94
C ASN A 694 -11.17 -36.85 20.90
N ASP A 695 -11.50 -36.50 19.64
CA ASP A 695 -10.49 -36.22 18.64
C ASP A 695 -9.83 -34.86 18.92
N SER A 696 -8.50 -34.90 19.03
CA SER A 696 -7.70 -33.69 19.22
C SER A 696 -7.53 -32.87 17.94
N PHE A 697 -7.85 -33.46 16.79
CA PHE A 697 -7.47 -32.98 15.46
C PHE A 697 -6.00 -32.61 15.42
N TYR A 698 -5.14 -33.47 15.99
CA TYR A 698 -3.75 -33.23 16.41
C TYR A 698 -2.95 -32.16 15.66
N LEU A 699 -3.01 -32.12 14.32
CA LEU A 699 -2.28 -31.15 13.48
C LEU A 699 -2.92 -29.75 13.42
N THR A 700 -4.25 -29.68 13.38
CA THR A 700 -5.00 -28.43 13.22
C THR A 700 -5.44 -27.90 14.58
N GLY A 701 -5.75 -28.79 15.52
CA GLY A 701 -6.40 -28.50 16.79
C GLY A 701 -7.90 -28.34 16.67
N VAL A 702 -8.56 -28.37 17.82
CA VAL A 702 -10.00 -28.19 17.99
C VAL A 702 -10.42 -26.73 17.79
N GLY A 703 -11.51 -26.49 17.07
CA GLY A 703 -12.09 -25.18 16.80
C GLY A 703 -11.22 -24.25 15.93
N GLN A 704 -10.23 -24.80 15.24
CA GLN A 704 -9.19 -24.08 14.49
C GLN A 704 -9.45 -24.11 12.99
N LEU A 705 -8.88 -23.12 12.29
CA LEU A 705 -9.06 -22.96 10.84
C LEU A 705 -8.37 -24.10 10.06
N THR A 706 -9.12 -24.81 9.22
CA THR A 706 -8.61 -25.88 8.34
C THR A 706 -7.86 -25.32 7.14
N ASN A 707 -7.16 -26.15 6.37
CA ASN A 707 -6.52 -25.68 5.13
C ASN A 707 -7.53 -25.20 4.08
N ASN A 708 -8.71 -25.82 4.00
CA ASN A 708 -9.81 -25.35 3.15
C ASN A 708 -10.27 -23.97 3.60
N GLY A 709 -10.48 -23.79 4.90
CA GLY A 709 -10.81 -22.48 5.48
C GLY A 709 -9.74 -21.43 5.22
N LYS A 710 -8.45 -21.79 5.31
CA LYS A 710 -7.35 -20.88 4.97
C LYS A 710 -7.41 -20.42 3.51
N ASN A 711 -7.66 -21.35 2.59
CA ASN A 711 -7.79 -21.05 1.17
C ASN A 711 -9.00 -20.16 0.86
N ARG A 712 -10.17 -20.43 1.46
CA ARG A 712 -11.37 -19.60 1.26
C ARG A 712 -11.15 -18.15 1.66
N GLU A 713 -10.56 -17.93 2.84
CA GLU A 713 -10.25 -16.58 3.34
C GLU A 713 -9.23 -15.85 2.47
N TYR A 714 -8.23 -16.57 1.96
CA TYR A 714 -7.27 -16.01 1.02
C TYR A 714 -7.95 -15.60 -0.30
N GLU A 715 -8.87 -16.42 -0.82
CA GLU A 715 -9.66 -16.09 -2.02
C GLU A 715 -10.64 -14.93 -1.80
N LEU A 716 -11.20 -14.78 -0.59
CA LEU A 716 -11.97 -13.58 -0.21
C LEU A 716 -11.09 -12.34 -0.31
N GLY A 717 -9.87 -12.38 0.23
CA GLY A 717 -8.90 -11.30 0.11
C GLY A 717 -8.54 -10.98 -1.35
N ARG A 718 -8.35 -11.99 -2.21
CA ARG A 718 -8.13 -11.80 -3.66
C ARG A 718 -9.32 -11.15 -4.35
N THR A 719 -10.53 -11.54 -3.97
CA THR A 719 -11.78 -10.97 -4.51
C THR A 719 -11.91 -9.49 -4.12
N LEU A 720 -11.66 -9.16 -2.85
CA LEU A 720 -11.63 -7.77 -2.38
C LEU A 720 -10.53 -6.98 -3.09
N ARG A 721 -9.35 -7.57 -3.29
CA ARG A 721 -8.25 -6.94 -4.02
C ARG A 721 -8.64 -6.63 -5.46
N SER A 722 -9.19 -7.60 -6.18
CA SER A 722 -9.63 -7.42 -7.56
C SER A 722 -10.67 -6.30 -7.70
N ARG A 723 -11.52 -6.13 -6.69
CA ARG A 723 -12.58 -5.11 -6.69
C ARG A 723 -12.07 -3.71 -6.32
N TYR A 724 -11.13 -3.62 -5.38
CA TYR A 724 -10.73 -2.35 -4.76
C TYR A 724 -9.27 -1.95 -5.00
N LYS A 725 -8.56 -2.65 -5.88
CA LYS A 725 -7.14 -2.38 -6.20
C LYS A 725 -6.89 -0.89 -6.49
N ASP A 726 -7.69 -0.29 -7.37
CA ASP A 726 -7.49 1.10 -7.79
C ASP A 726 -7.74 2.09 -6.64
N PHE A 727 -8.64 1.75 -5.72
CA PHE A 727 -8.98 2.59 -4.58
C PHE A 727 -7.97 2.49 -3.44
N LEU A 728 -7.50 1.26 -3.15
CA LEU A 728 -6.54 0.97 -2.10
C LEU A 728 -5.09 1.24 -2.56
N GLY A 729 -4.82 1.23 -3.87
CA GLY A 729 -3.49 1.36 -4.44
C GLY A 729 -2.67 0.06 -4.37
N ASP A 730 -1.48 0.08 -4.96
CA ASP A 730 -0.60 -1.10 -5.06
C ASP A 730 0.17 -1.44 -3.78
N LEU A 731 0.33 -0.48 -2.89
CA LEU A 731 1.14 -0.62 -1.68
C LEU A 731 0.24 -0.65 -0.44
N TYR A 732 0.59 -1.49 0.53
CA TYR A 732 0.03 -1.36 1.88
C TYR A 732 0.56 -0.10 2.54
N LEU A 733 -0.30 0.81 3.00
CA LEU A 733 0.13 1.95 3.81
C LEU A 733 -0.37 1.75 5.24
N PRO A 734 0.42 2.06 6.28
CA PRO A 734 -0.08 2.00 7.65
C PRO A 734 -1.36 2.81 7.80
N LYS A 735 -2.31 2.25 8.54
CA LYS A 735 -3.66 2.81 8.75
C LYS A 735 -4.54 2.90 7.50
N LEU A 736 -4.07 2.59 6.29
CA LEU A 736 -4.92 2.48 5.09
C LEU A 736 -6.04 1.45 5.29
N VAL A 737 -5.67 0.35 5.94
CA VAL A 737 -6.58 -0.74 6.27
C VAL A 737 -6.49 -1.03 7.75
N MET A 738 -7.64 -1.06 8.41
CA MET A 738 -7.78 -1.40 9.82
C MET A 738 -8.46 -2.76 9.93
N GLY A 739 -7.72 -3.76 10.39
CA GLY A 739 -8.24 -5.09 10.66
C GLY A 739 -8.58 -5.27 12.14
N HIS A 740 -9.81 -5.68 12.42
CA HIS A 740 -10.29 -6.03 13.74
C HIS A 740 -10.85 -7.46 13.71
N SER A 741 -10.52 -8.30 14.68
CA SER A 741 -11.09 -9.64 14.81
C SER A 741 -11.66 -9.87 16.21
N SER A 742 -12.56 -10.84 16.35
CA SER A 742 -12.89 -11.40 17.67
C SER A 742 -11.68 -12.11 18.28
N ASP A 743 -11.73 -12.38 19.58
CA ASP A 743 -10.65 -13.06 20.32
C ASP A 743 -10.62 -14.58 20.11
N PHE A 744 -10.85 -15.04 18.88
CA PHE A 744 -10.72 -16.44 18.49
C PHE A 744 -9.57 -16.62 17.51
N ASP A 745 -8.76 -17.66 17.68
CA ASP A 745 -7.62 -17.92 16.78
C ASP A 745 -8.05 -18.03 15.31
N ARG A 746 -9.18 -18.70 15.05
CA ARG A 746 -9.75 -18.86 13.70
C ARG A 746 -10.11 -17.53 13.02
N THR A 747 -10.61 -16.54 13.76
CA THR A 747 -10.95 -15.22 13.20
C THR A 747 -9.69 -14.36 13.02
N LYS A 748 -8.75 -14.40 13.97
CA LYS A 748 -7.42 -13.78 13.84
C LYS A 748 -6.66 -14.31 12.61
N MET A 749 -6.67 -15.63 12.41
CA MET A 749 -6.04 -16.28 11.26
C MET A 749 -6.73 -15.92 9.95
N SER A 750 -8.07 -15.93 9.92
CA SER A 750 -8.87 -15.55 8.74
C SER A 750 -8.55 -14.12 8.29
N LEU A 751 -8.53 -13.16 9.23
CA LEU A 751 -8.18 -11.78 8.92
C LEU A 751 -6.75 -11.64 8.34
N LYS A 752 -5.78 -12.37 8.89
CA LYS A 752 -4.40 -12.37 8.36
C LYS A 752 -4.32 -12.90 6.93
N LEU A 753 -5.13 -13.90 6.58
CA LEU A 753 -5.19 -14.47 5.23
C LEU A 753 -5.82 -13.51 4.22
N VAL A 754 -6.93 -12.87 4.59
CA VAL A 754 -7.57 -11.81 3.79
C VAL A 754 -6.56 -10.70 3.51
N LEU A 755 -5.83 -10.24 4.53
CA LEU A 755 -4.80 -9.20 4.39
C LEU A 755 -3.59 -9.65 3.55
N ALA A 756 -3.16 -10.91 3.68
CA ALA A 756 -2.07 -11.48 2.89
C ALA A 756 -2.37 -11.46 1.39
N ALA A 757 -3.62 -11.78 1.01
CA ALA A 757 -4.08 -11.70 -0.38
C ALA A 757 -4.37 -10.27 -0.84
N LEU A 758 -4.81 -9.40 0.07
CA LEU A 758 -5.14 -8.01 -0.24
C LEU A 758 -3.89 -7.16 -0.53
N PHE A 759 -2.78 -7.45 0.15
CA PHE A 759 -1.52 -6.69 0.03
C PHE A 759 -0.28 -7.59 -0.08
N PRO A 760 -0.16 -8.41 -1.13
CA PRO A 760 1.11 -9.05 -1.44
C PRO A 760 2.18 -7.96 -1.66
N PRO A 761 3.43 -8.16 -1.22
CA PRO A 761 4.47 -7.16 -1.34
C PRO A 761 4.86 -6.94 -2.82
N MET A 762 4.41 -5.84 -3.44
CA MET A 762 4.48 -5.65 -4.90
C MET A 762 5.87 -5.29 -5.44
N ASP A 763 6.59 -4.35 -4.80
CA ASP A 763 7.86 -3.82 -5.31
C ASP A 763 8.96 -3.81 -4.24
N HIS A 764 10.16 -3.35 -4.59
CA HIS A 764 11.32 -3.31 -3.68
C HIS A 764 11.10 -2.50 -2.40
N ARG A 765 10.12 -1.60 -2.35
CA ARG A 765 9.79 -0.80 -1.15
C ARG A 765 9.02 -1.62 -0.11
N GLN A 766 8.34 -2.71 -0.49
CA GLN A 766 7.63 -3.61 0.43
C GLN A 766 8.12 -5.06 0.41
N ARG A 767 8.76 -5.47 -0.68
CA ARG A 767 9.34 -6.79 -0.88
C ARG A 767 10.63 -6.89 -0.08
N TRP A 768 10.48 -7.38 1.14
CA TRP A 768 11.55 -7.59 2.11
C TRP A 768 12.22 -8.96 1.97
N ASN A 769 11.53 -9.93 1.36
CA ASN A 769 12.02 -11.28 1.09
C ASN A 769 11.60 -11.69 -0.33
N THR A 770 12.53 -12.23 -1.12
CA THR A 770 12.29 -12.67 -2.50
C THR A 770 11.57 -14.01 -2.58
N ASP A 771 11.75 -14.86 -1.56
CA ASP A 771 11.30 -16.25 -1.57
C ASP A 771 9.96 -16.42 -0.83
N LEU A 772 9.45 -15.33 -0.25
CA LEU A 772 8.21 -15.30 0.50
C LEU A 772 7.37 -14.10 0.08
N ASN A 773 6.38 -14.34 -0.78
CA ASN A 773 5.44 -13.32 -1.28
C ASN A 773 4.37 -12.95 -0.24
N TRP A 774 4.81 -12.59 0.96
CA TRP A 774 3.97 -12.18 2.08
C TRP A 774 4.67 -11.10 2.90
N GLN A 775 3.89 -10.22 3.50
CA GLN A 775 4.37 -9.23 4.46
C GLN A 775 3.45 -9.22 5.69
N PRO A 776 4.00 -9.00 6.89
CA PRO A 776 3.19 -8.90 8.09
C PRO A 776 2.36 -7.62 8.06
N ILE A 777 1.07 -7.74 8.35
CA ILE A 777 0.16 -6.61 8.55
C ILE A 777 -0.43 -6.74 9.96
N PRO A 778 -0.36 -5.70 10.80
CA PRO A 778 -0.88 -5.74 12.16
C PRO A 778 -2.41 -5.85 12.14
N VAL A 779 -2.94 -6.60 13.11
CA VAL A 779 -4.38 -6.77 13.35
C VAL A 779 -4.69 -6.48 14.81
N THR A 780 -5.92 -6.07 15.09
CA THR A 780 -6.38 -5.74 16.44
C THR A 780 -7.50 -6.67 16.88
N TYR A 781 -7.64 -6.87 18.19
CA TYR A 781 -8.78 -7.55 18.81
C TYR A 781 -8.99 -7.00 20.23
N VAL A 782 -10.17 -7.25 20.79
CA VAL A 782 -10.47 -7.03 22.21
C VAL A 782 -10.61 -8.38 22.88
N SER A 783 -10.14 -8.52 24.12
CA SER A 783 -10.32 -9.72 24.94
C SER A 783 -11.77 -10.18 24.91
N ARG A 784 -12.04 -11.48 24.77
CA ARG A 784 -13.42 -12.02 24.74
C ARG A 784 -14.28 -11.51 25.91
N ILE A 785 -13.68 -11.39 27.10
CA ILE A 785 -14.39 -10.98 28.32
C ILE A 785 -14.92 -9.54 28.21
N ASP A 786 -14.22 -8.67 27.48
CA ASP A 786 -14.56 -7.27 27.31
C ASP A 786 -15.27 -7.00 25.96
N ASP A 787 -15.48 -8.04 25.15
CA ASP A 787 -15.93 -7.95 23.75
C ASP A 787 -17.46 -7.92 23.63
N ASN A 788 -18.04 -6.75 23.87
CA ASN A 788 -19.43 -6.46 23.52
C ASN A 788 -19.63 -6.10 22.04
N PHE A 789 -18.58 -6.17 21.22
CA PHE A 789 -18.60 -5.76 19.82
C PHE A 789 -18.99 -6.93 18.90
N TYR A 790 -18.35 -8.09 19.08
CA TYR A 790 -18.68 -9.33 18.38
C TYR A 790 -19.60 -10.23 19.21
N TRP A 791 -19.59 -10.12 20.55
CA TRP A 791 -20.20 -11.11 21.43
C TRP A 791 -21.19 -10.53 22.45
N GLY A 792 -22.36 -10.10 21.95
CA GLY A 792 -23.45 -9.59 22.81
C GLY A 792 -24.26 -10.68 23.54
N TYR A 793 -23.96 -11.97 23.35
CA TYR A 793 -24.74 -13.09 23.88
C TYR A 793 -24.58 -13.30 25.39
N ASP A 794 -23.46 -12.83 25.96
CA ASP A 794 -23.18 -12.96 27.40
C ASP A 794 -23.75 -11.77 28.20
N CYS A 795 -24.39 -10.81 27.53
CA CYS A 795 -25.01 -9.64 28.15
C CYS A 795 -26.28 -10.04 28.92
N PRO A 796 -26.40 -9.70 30.22
CA PRO A 796 -27.59 -10.03 31.02
C PRO A 796 -28.90 -9.55 30.37
N GLU A 797 -28.90 -8.35 29.81
CA GLU A 797 -30.06 -7.78 29.12
C GLU A 797 -30.44 -8.54 27.84
N TYR A 798 -29.47 -9.14 27.15
CA TYR A 798 -29.75 -10.03 26.02
C TYR A 798 -30.42 -11.31 26.52
N LEU A 799 -29.89 -11.93 27.59
CA LEU A 799 -30.43 -13.17 28.15
C LEU A 799 -31.88 -13.01 28.61
N ASP A 800 -32.18 -11.94 29.34
CA ASP A 800 -33.53 -11.62 29.81
C ASP A 800 -34.52 -11.45 28.65
N GLU A 801 -34.13 -10.69 27.62
CA GLU A 801 -34.97 -10.46 26.45
C GLU A 801 -35.13 -11.73 25.60
N TYR A 802 -34.07 -12.52 25.44
CA TYR A 802 -34.12 -13.80 24.73
C TYR A 802 -35.10 -14.77 25.40
N ASP A 803 -35.01 -14.93 26.72
CA ASP A 803 -35.93 -15.78 27.48
C ASP A 803 -37.36 -15.23 27.46
N ARG A 804 -37.56 -13.90 27.42
CA ARG A 804 -38.88 -13.29 27.19
C ARG A 804 -39.46 -13.65 25.82
N ILE A 805 -38.66 -13.58 24.76
CA ILE A 805 -39.07 -13.92 23.38
C ILE A 805 -39.47 -15.39 23.28
N LEU A 806 -38.67 -16.30 23.85
CA LEU A 806 -39.01 -17.72 23.90
C LEU A 806 -40.34 -18.00 24.63
N ASN A 807 -40.77 -17.07 25.49
CA ASN A 807 -42.02 -17.19 26.22
C ASN A 807 -43.26 -16.64 25.51
N LEU A 808 -43.11 -16.00 24.35
CA LEU A 808 -44.24 -15.44 23.58
C LEU A 808 -45.14 -16.55 23.00
N PRO A 809 -46.48 -16.37 22.95
CA PRO A 809 -47.41 -17.40 22.45
C PRO A 809 -47.10 -17.88 21.02
N GLU A 810 -46.78 -16.96 20.13
CA GLU A 810 -46.43 -17.22 18.73
C GLU A 810 -45.12 -18.02 18.61
N ILE A 811 -44.11 -17.68 19.42
CA ILE A 811 -42.83 -18.39 19.45
C ILE A 811 -42.99 -19.77 20.07
N LYS A 812 -43.75 -19.92 21.16
CA LYS A 812 -44.08 -21.24 21.73
C LYS A 812 -44.83 -22.12 20.74
N LYS A 813 -45.75 -21.55 19.96
CA LYS A 813 -46.47 -22.26 18.92
C LYS A 813 -45.51 -22.74 17.83
N GLU A 814 -44.58 -21.90 17.38
CA GLU A 814 -43.59 -22.28 16.38
C GLU A 814 -42.59 -23.31 16.91
N MET A 815 -42.08 -23.13 18.13
CA MET A 815 -41.23 -24.11 18.83
C MET A 815 -41.91 -25.47 19.00
N SER A 816 -43.23 -25.52 19.20
CA SER A 816 -43.95 -26.80 19.32
C SER A 816 -43.83 -27.67 18.07
N ARG A 817 -43.61 -27.07 16.89
CA ARG A 817 -43.38 -27.78 15.62
C ARG A 817 -42.05 -28.54 15.63
N PHE A 818 -41.12 -28.15 16.50
CA PHE A 818 -39.79 -28.74 16.62
C PHE A 818 -39.64 -29.65 17.85
N LYS A 819 -40.71 -29.85 18.64
CA LYS A 819 -40.64 -30.63 19.89
C LYS A 819 -40.19 -32.07 19.65
N ASP A 820 -40.71 -32.71 18.60
CA ASP A 820 -40.41 -34.11 18.30
C ASP A 820 -38.95 -34.28 17.87
N ILE A 821 -38.44 -33.39 17.00
CA ILE A 821 -37.04 -33.42 16.58
C ILE A 821 -36.10 -33.11 17.76
N MET A 822 -36.43 -32.15 18.63
CA MET A 822 -35.62 -31.83 19.82
C MET A 822 -35.55 -33.00 20.80
N SER A 823 -36.68 -33.68 21.04
CA SER A 823 -36.70 -34.87 21.89
C SER A 823 -35.88 -36.01 21.28
N LYS A 824 -35.98 -36.22 19.97
CA LYS A 824 -35.27 -37.32 19.31
C LYS A 824 -33.77 -37.06 19.23
N LEU A 825 -33.37 -35.84 18.90
CA LEU A 825 -31.96 -35.43 18.92
C LEU A 825 -31.40 -35.45 20.34
N THR A 826 -32.18 -35.17 21.38
CA THR A 826 -31.73 -35.34 22.78
C THR A 826 -31.34 -36.78 23.09
N GLU A 827 -32.16 -37.75 22.64
CA GLU A 827 -31.88 -39.18 22.78
C GLU A 827 -30.63 -39.60 21.98
N LEU A 828 -30.54 -39.18 20.72
CA LEU A 828 -29.48 -39.58 19.80
C LEU A 828 -28.12 -38.96 20.15
N THR A 829 -28.11 -37.69 20.55
CA THR A 829 -26.87 -36.94 20.87
C THR A 829 -26.40 -37.17 22.31
N GLY A 830 -27.30 -37.57 23.21
CA GLY A 830 -27.08 -37.56 24.67
C GLY A 830 -26.99 -36.15 25.26
N LYS A 831 -27.19 -35.10 24.46
CA LYS A 831 -27.18 -33.70 24.87
C LYS A 831 -28.61 -33.22 25.10
N LYS A 832 -28.84 -32.46 26.17
CA LYS A 832 -30.15 -31.88 26.45
C LYS A 832 -30.43 -30.75 25.44
N ILE A 833 -31.40 -30.93 24.55
CA ILE A 833 -31.78 -29.92 23.54
C ILE A 833 -33.10 -29.29 23.95
N GLU A 834 -33.05 -28.05 24.43
CA GLU A 834 -34.21 -27.34 25.01
C GLU A 834 -34.48 -25.98 24.37
N LYS A 835 -33.47 -25.36 23.77
CA LYS A 835 -33.57 -24.04 23.14
C LYS A 835 -33.22 -24.13 21.64
N PRO A 836 -33.72 -23.21 20.80
CA PRO A 836 -33.35 -23.14 19.39
C PRO A 836 -31.84 -23.01 19.16
N LEU A 837 -31.12 -22.38 20.11
CA LEU A 837 -29.68 -22.23 20.05
C LEU A 837 -28.92 -23.58 20.14
N ASP A 838 -29.45 -24.57 20.87
CA ASP A 838 -28.86 -25.90 20.97
C ASP A 838 -28.85 -26.62 19.61
N LEU A 839 -29.92 -26.45 18.84
CA LEU A 839 -30.05 -26.99 17.47
C LEU A 839 -29.09 -26.27 16.51
N HIS A 840 -28.93 -24.95 16.66
CA HIS A 840 -27.97 -24.16 15.91
C HIS A 840 -26.53 -24.69 16.09
N TYR A 841 -26.12 -24.94 17.33
CA TYR A 841 -24.78 -25.44 17.61
C TYR A 841 -24.56 -26.86 17.08
N LEU A 842 -25.58 -27.73 17.17
CA LEU A 842 -25.52 -29.07 16.59
C LEU A 842 -25.37 -29.02 15.06
N TYR A 843 -26.11 -28.14 14.39
CA TYR A 843 -26.01 -27.93 12.94
C TYR A 843 -24.61 -27.48 12.52
N HIS A 844 -23.99 -26.55 13.26
CA HIS A 844 -22.63 -26.09 12.97
C HIS A 844 -21.56 -27.14 13.25
N THR A 845 -21.80 -28.06 14.18
CA THR A 845 -20.93 -29.21 14.43
C THR A 845 -20.93 -30.15 13.21
N PHE A 846 -22.11 -30.52 12.70
CA PHE A 846 -22.21 -31.34 11.49
C PHE A 846 -21.68 -30.65 10.24
N ILE A 847 -21.86 -29.33 10.10
CA ILE A 847 -21.22 -28.57 9.03
C ILE A 847 -19.69 -28.67 9.12
N ALA A 848 -19.12 -28.52 10.32
CA ALA A 848 -17.68 -28.58 10.50
C ALA A 848 -17.14 -29.99 10.14
N GLU A 849 -17.77 -31.04 10.66
CA GLU A 849 -17.43 -32.44 10.34
C GLU A 849 -17.56 -32.75 8.84
N SER A 850 -18.68 -32.34 8.23
CA SER A 850 -18.93 -32.52 6.81
C SER A 850 -17.92 -31.76 5.94
N SER A 851 -17.55 -30.53 6.32
CA SER A 851 -16.55 -29.73 5.59
C SER A 851 -15.15 -30.34 5.61
N MET A 852 -14.87 -31.20 6.60
CA MET A 852 -13.65 -31.96 6.74
C MET A 852 -13.71 -33.34 6.07
N ASN A 853 -14.83 -33.68 5.42
CA ASN A 853 -15.11 -35.02 4.88
C ASN A 853 -15.04 -36.12 5.94
N LEU A 854 -15.40 -35.82 7.19
CA LEU A 854 -15.55 -36.83 8.23
C LEU A 854 -16.84 -37.63 8.00
N THR A 855 -16.82 -38.91 8.37
CA THR A 855 -18.01 -39.77 8.30
C THR A 855 -18.97 -39.38 9.41
N LEU A 856 -20.15 -38.88 9.04
CA LEU A 856 -21.23 -38.59 9.98
C LEU A 856 -21.89 -39.91 10.43
N PRO A 857 -22.39 -40.02 11.67
CA PRO A 857 -23.22 -41.15 12.08
C PRO A 857 -24.43 -41.33 11.16
N GLU A 858 -24.82 -42.58 10.89
CA GLU A 858 -25.88 -42.89 9.90
C GLU A 858 -27.20 -42.15 10.18
N TRP A 859 -27.58 -42.03 11.45
CA TRP A 859 -28.78 -41.31 11.88
C TRP A 859 -28.75 -39.81 11.59
N VAL A 860 -27.58 -39.19 11.40
CA VAL A 860 -27.46 -37.76 11.11
C VAL A 860 -28.05 -37.43 9.74
N HIS A 861 -28.01 -38.36 8.77
CA HIS A 861 -28.56 -38.14 7.42
C HIS A 861 -30.07 -37.93 7.39
N ASP A 862 -30.79 -38.38 8.41
CA ASP A 862 -32.24 -38.15 8.54
C ASP A 862 -32.57 -36.73 9.02
N TYR A 863 -31.58 -35.99 9.55
CA TYR A 863 -31.76 -34.68 10.17
C TYR A 863 -30.93 -33.55 9.53
N PHE A 864 -29.79 -33.87 8.91
CA PHE A 864 -28.84 -32.92 8.34
C PHE A 864 -28.66 -33.14 6.82
N PRO A 865 -28.74 -32.09 5.98
CA PRO A 865 -28.93 -30.69 6.37
C PRO A 865 -30.35 -30.35 6.80
N GLU A 866 -31.36 -31.04 6.28
CA GLU A 866 -32.78 -30.82 6.61
C GLU A 866 -33.34 -32.02 7.39
N PRO A 867 -34.26 -31.82 8.35
CA PRO A 867 -34.91 -30.56 8.80
C PRO A 867 -34.10 -29.63 9.72
N LEU A 868 -32.86 -29.95 10.11
CA LEU A 868 -32.11 -29.18 11.12
C LEU A 868 -31.78 -27.74 10.66
N LEU A 869 -31.61 -27.52 9.34
CA LEU A 869 -31.43 -26.20 8.75
C LEU A 869 -32.61 -25.26 9.07
N ASN A 870 -33.85 -25.73 8.93
CA ASN A 870 -35.04 -24.93 9.27
C ASN A 870 -35.03 -24.47 10.74
N THR A 871 -34.61 -25.35 11.66
CA THR A 871 -34.53 -25.00 13.09
C THR A 871 -33.40 -24.02 13.40
N THR A 872 -32.28 -24.13 12.67
CA THR A 872 -31.14 -23.20 12.80
C THR A 872 -31.49 -21.82 12.27
N VAL A 873 -32.21 -21.76 11.14
CA VAL A 873 -32.75 -20.51 10.58
C VAL A 873 -33.74 -19.87 11.55
N PHE A 874 -34.59 -20.67 12.20
CA PHE A 874 -35.46 -20.18 13.27
C PHE A 874 -34.68 -19.57 14.44
N ALA A 875 -33.56 -20.17 14.87
CA ALA A 875 -32.71 -19.60 15.90
C ALA A 875 -32.11 -18.24 15.51
N TYR A 876 -31.68 -18.06 14.25
CA TYR A 876 -31.24 -16.75 13.75
C TYR A 876 -32.38 -15.72 13.74
N ASN A 877 -33.58 -16.13 13.31
CA ASN A 877 -34.75 -15.25 13.31
C ASN A 877 -35.10 -14.75 14.71
N ILE A 878 -34.96 -15.59 15.75
CA ILE A 878 -35.11 -15.15 17.16
C ILE A 878 -34.08 -14.07 17.51
N ASN A 879 -32.82 -14.28 17.12
CA ASN A 879 -31.74 -13.30 17.28
C ASN A 879 -31.90 -12.04 16.41
N GLY A 880 -32.95 -11.97 15.59
CA GLY A 880 -33.37 -10.79 14.85
C GLY A 880 -34.76 -10.30 15.20
N PHE A 881 -35.44 -10.87 16.21
CA PHE A 881 -36.89 -10.72 16.41
C PHE A 881 -37.28 -9.32 16.91
N THR A 882 -36.68 -8.85 18.02
CA THR A 882 -37.02 -7.55 18.61
C THR A 882 -35.99 -6.47 18.30
N PRO A 883 -36.38 -5.17 18.32
CA PRO A 883 -35.43 -4.07 18.21
C PRO A 883 -34.34 -4.11 19.27
N LEU A 884 -34.65 -4.59 20.49
CA LEU A 884 -33.69 -4.68 21.59
C LEU A 884 -32.59 -5.70 21.27
N ILE A 885 -32.94 -6.92 20.86
CA ILE A 885 -31.95 -7.93 20.47
C ILE A 885 -31.09 -7.45 19.29
N ARG A 886 -31.70 -6.85 18.26
CA ARG A 886 -30.95 -6.29 17.12
C ARG A 886 -29.96 -5.20 17.58
N LYS A 887 -30.36 -4.37 18.54
CA LYS A 887 -29.50 -3.32 19.12
C LYS A 887 -28.35 -3.90 19.94
N LEU A 888 -28.58 -4.96 20.71
CA LEU A 888 -27.55 -5.59 21.54
C LEU A 888 -26.54 -6.37 20.68
N LEU A 889 -27.01 -7.14 19.68
CA LEU A 889 -26.15 -8.00 18.87
C LEU A 889 -25.44 -7.28 17.71
N ALA A 890 -26.10 -6.33 17.04
CA ALA A 890 -25.54 -5.63 15.87
C ALA A 890 -25.23 -4.15 16.12
N GLY A 891 -25.85 -3.54 17.14
CA GLY A 891 -25.75 -2.10 17.39
C GLY A 891 -24.33 -1.59 17.63
N PRO A 892 -23.49 -2.23 18.47
CA PRO A 892 -22.09 -1.82 18.66
C PRO A 892 -21.30 -1.79 17.35
N MET A 893 -21.45 -2.83 16.52
CA MET A 893 -20.79 -2.95 15.22
C MET A 893 -21.31 -1.92 14.21
N ILE A 894 -22.64 -1.74 14.12
CA ILE A 894 -23.25 -0.71 13.27
C ILE A 894 -22.82 0.69 13.70
N ARG A 895 -22.72 0.95 15.02
CA ARG A 895 -22.23 2.24 15.53
C ARG A 895 -20.78 2.49 15.12
N ALA A 896 -19.91 1.50 15.17
CA ALA A 896 -18.54 1.66 14.69
C ALA A 896 -18.47 1.88 13.17
N ILE A 897 -19.21 1.09 12.38
CA ILE A 897 -19.31 1.26 10.93
C ILE A 897 -19.82 2.67 10.59
N LEU A 898 -20.85 3.14 11.29
CA LEU A 898 -21.40 4.48 11.12
C LEU A 898 -20.38 5.56 11.50
N ASN A 899 -19.70 5.41 12.64
CA ASN A 899 -18.65 6.35 13.04
C ASN A 899 -17.52 6.41 12.02
N ASN A 900 -17.12 5.27 11.45
CA ASN A 900 -16.12 5.22 10.39
C ASN A 900 -16.61 5.95 9.15
N MET A 901 -17.86 5.73 8.74
CA MET A 901 -18.47 6.41 7.59
C MET A 901 -18.58 7.93 7.82
N ILE A 902 -18.94 8.36 9.03
CA ILE A 902 -18.94 9.78 9.43
C ILE A 902 -17.52 10.35 9.38
N ALA A 903 -16.52 9.62 9.86
CA ALA A 903 -15.13 10.03 9.77
C ALA A 903 -14.64 10.12 8.32
N GLY A 904 -15.05 9.18 7.46
CA GLY A 904 -14.80 9.20 6.02
C GLY A 904 -15.52 10.33 5.28
N LYS A 905 -16.49 10.99 5.93
CA LYS A 905 -17.16 12.19 5.42
C LYS A 905 -16.43 13.51 5.73
N ASN A 906 -15.47 13.49 6.65
CA ASN A 906 -14.77 14.73 7.01
C ASN A 906 -13.91 15.24 5.85
N PRO A 907 -13.85 16.57 5.63
CA PRO A 907 -13.06 17.18 4.55
C PRO A 907 -11.55 16.98 4.71
N ILE A 908 -11.08 16.57 5.89
CA ILE A 908 -9.75 16.03 6.11
C ILE A 908 -9.88 14.50 6.01
N PRO A 909 -9.55 13.88 4.87
CA PRO A 909 -9.77 12.46 4.67
C PRO A 909 -9.00 11.65 5.72
N SER A 910 -9.69 10.70 6.36
CA SER A 910 -9.04 9.69 7.18
C SER A 910 -8.01 8.95 6.34
N ASN A 911 -6.83 8.65 6.91
CA ASN A 911 -5.86 7.77 6.25
C ASN A 911 -6.45 6.37 6.00
N THR A 912 -7.46 5.96 6.77
CA THR A 912 -8.14 4.67 6.62
C THR A 912 -9.17 4.69 5.51
N LYS A 913 -8.99 3.78 4.55
CA LYS A 913 -9.89 3.53 3.42
C LYS A 913 -10.71 2.24 3.56
N LEU A 914 -10.23 1.26 4.33
CA LEU A 914 -10.91 -0.03 4.51
C LEU A 914 -10.87 -0.48 5.97
N TYR A 915 -12.03 -0.84 6.51
CA TYR A 915 -12.17 -1.54 7.78
C TYR A 915 -12.58 -2.98 7.52
N LEU A 916 -11.85 -3.93 8.09
CA LEU A 916 -12.14 -5.37 8.04
C LEU A 916 -12.50 -5.85 9.44
N TYR A 917 -13.68 -6.46 9.59
CA TYR A 917 -14.18 -7.03 10.83
C TYR A 917 -14.33 -8.54 10.66
N SER A 918 -13.41 -9.32 11.23
CA SER A 918 -13.44 -10.78 11.18
C SER A 918 -14.13 -11.36 12.42
N GLY A 919 -15.32 -11.90 12.21
CA GLY A 919 -16.16 -12.47 13.25
C GLY A 919 -16.78 -13.80 12.83
N HIS A 920 -18.02 -13.99 13.26
CA HIS A 920 -18.77 -15.24 13.16
C HIS A 920 -20.01 -15.07 12.27
N GLU A 921 -20.61 -16.18 11.86
CA GLU A 921 -21.88 -16.21 11.14
C GLU A 921 -22.98 -15.42 11.86
N THR A 922 -22.98 -15.47 13.20
CA THR A 922 -23.93 -14.73 14.04
C THR A 922 -23.81 -13.22 13.84
N ASN A 923 -22.60 -12.68 13.62
CA ASN A 923 -22.42 -11.26 13.33
C ASN A 923 -22.97 -10.88 11.95
N ILE A 924 -22.78 -11.74 10.95
CA ILE A 924 -23.34 -11.54 9.60
C ILE A 924 -24.88 -11.55 9.67
N ALA A 925 -25.46 -12.57 10.31
CA ALA A 925 -26.91 -12.67 10.48
C ALA A 925 -27.49 -11.47 11.25
N ALA A 926 -26.87 -11.08 12.37
CA ALA A 926 -27.32 -9.97 13.19
C ALA A 926 -27.31 -8.63 12.41
N ILE A 927 -26.26 -8.37 11.63
CA ILE A 927 -26.19 -7.18 10.76
C ILE A 927 -27.28 -7.22 9.69
N LEU A 928 -27.46 -8.35 9.02
CA LEU A 928 -28.49 -8.48 8.00
C LEU A 928 -29.89 -8.32 8.59
N HIS A 929 -30.16 -8.81 9.80
CA HIS A 929 -31.42 -8.58 10.51
C HIS A 929 -31.61 -7.12 10.90
N ALA A 930 -30.56 -6.45 11.39
CA ALA A 930 -30.60 -5.04 11.73
C ALA A 930 -30.93 -4.15 10.52
N PHE A 931 -30.42 -4.50 9.33
CA PHE A 931 -30.76 -3.83 8.08
C PHE A 931 -32.07 -4.33 7.43
N LYS A 932 -32.75 -5.32 8.03
CA LYS A 932 -33.91 -6.04 7.45
C LYS A 932 -33.64 -6.65 6.07
N LEU A 933 -32.39 -7.08 5.83
CA LEU A 933 -31.92 -7.73 4.60
C LEU A 933 -31.69 -9.24 4.78
N TYR A 934 -31.88 -9.77 5.99
CA TYR A 934 -31.69 -11.20 6.25
C TYR A 934 -32.72 -12.03 5.50
N LYS A 935 -32.22 -12.91 4.63
CA LYS A 935 -33.00 -13.99 4.03
C LYS A 935 -32.89 -15.23 4.92
N PRO A 936 -33.91 -16.09 5.05
CA PRO A 936 -33.81 -17.30 5.84
C PRO A 936 -32.72 -18.25 5.31
N HIS A 937 -31.50 -18.18 5.86
CA HIS A 937 -30.34 -19.01 5.48
C HIS A 937 -29.25 -18.99 6.55
N VAL A 938 -28.36 -19.97 6.54
CA VAL A 938 -27.16 -19.97 7.39
C VAL A 938 -26.05 -19.25 6.62
N PRO A 939 -25.43 -18.16 7.15
CA PRO A 939 -24.31 -17.50 6.48
C PRO A 939 -23.15 -18.48 6.25
N GLU A 940 -22.72 -18.65 5.01
CA GLU A 940 -21.66 -19.61 4.64
C GLU A 940 -20.27 -19.21 5.16
N TYR A 941 -19.33 -20.15 5.26
CA TYR A 941 -17.92 -19.85 5.58
C TYR A 941 -17.34 -18.85 4.59
N SER A 942 -16.52 -17.91 5.07
CA SER A 942 -15.94 -16.84 4.27
C SER A 942 -16.96 -15.90 3.61
N SER A 943 -18.24 -15.93 4.00
CA SER A 943 -19.23 -14.93 3.59
C SER A 943 -18.92 -13.57 4.20
N ALA A 944 -19.23 -12.50 3.47
CA ALA A 944 -18.96 -11.14 3.92
C ALA A 944 -20.07 -10.15 3.53
N VAL A 945 -20.33 -9.19 4.41
CA VAL A 945 -21.16 -8.01 4.17
C VAL A 945 -20.23 -6.83 3.90
N ILE A 946 -20.39 -6.19 2.75
CA ILE A 946 -19.56 -5.06 2.33
C ILE A 946 -20.41 -3.77 2.27
N LEU A 947 -19.97 -2.73 2.97
CA LEU A 947 -20.60 -1.42 2.97
C LEU A 947 -19.62 -0.37 2.42
N GLU A 948 -19.97 0.24 1.29
CA GLU A 948 -19.17 1.24 0.58
C GLU A 948 -19.72 2.65 0.84
N LEU A 949 -18.86 3.60 1.21
CA LEU A 949 -19.14 5.03 1.29
C LEU A 949 -18.63 5.69 0.01
N LEU A 950 -19.51 6.23 -0.83
CA LEU A 950 -19.15 6.95 -2.06
C LEU A 950 -19.46 8.44 -1.88
N GLU A 951 -18.57 9.36 -2.24
CA GLU A 951 -18.84 10.81 -2.25
C GLU A 951 -19.14 11.30 -3.67
N GLN A 952 -20.28 11.98 -3.84
CA GLN A 952 -20.62 12.67 -5.06
C GLN A 952 -21.27 14.02 -4.71
N ASN A 953 -20.63 15.14 -5.07
CA ASN A 953 -21.13 16.50 -4.80
C ASN A 953 -21.43 16.78 -3.31
N LYS A 954 -20.50 16.43 -2.40
CA LYS A 954 -20.63 16.53 -0.92
C LYS A 954 -21.82 15.74 -0.31
N GLN A 955 -22.39 14.79 -1.04
CA GLN A 955 -23.42 13.85 -0.57
C GLN A 955 -23.04 12.40 -0.91
N TYR A 956 -23.46 11.44 -0.08
CA TYR A 956 -22.94 10.06 -0.12
C TYR A 956 -23.98 9.03 -0.63
N TYR A 957 -23.62 8.11 -1.54
CA TYR A 957 -24.58 7.23 -2.27
C TYR A 957 -24.12 5.75 -2.41
N VAL A 958 -25.04 4.82 -2.75
CA VAL A 958 -24.83 3.35 -3.01
C VAL A 958 -25.32 2.97 -4.44
N LYS A 959 -24.64 2.03 -5.12
CA LYS A 959 -24.53 1.83 -6.59
C LYS A 959 -25.62 0.93 -7.24
N ASN A 960 -26.64 1.49 -7.94
CA ASN A 960 -27.54 0.68 -8.82
C ASN A 960 -28.08 1.35 -10.12
N GLY A 961 -27.96 2.67 -10.33
CA GLY A 961 -28.58 3.37 -11.49
C GLY A 961 -27.85 3.29 -12.85
N LYS A 962 -26.50 3.21 -12.86
CA LYS A 962 -25.69 3.28 -14.09
C LYS A 962 -25.89 2.10 -15.05
N ASN A 963 -26.24 0.92 -14.53
CA ASN A 963 -26.46 -0.27 -15.36
C ASN A 963 -27.70 -0.14 -16.24
N ARG A 964 -28.74 0.56 -15.76
CA ARG A 964 -30.01 0.68 -16.49
C ARG A 964 -29.87 1.53 -17.76
N GLU A 965 -29.12 2.63 -17.70
CA GLU A 965 -28.88 3.51 -18.85
C GLU A 965 -28.00 2.85 -19.93
N TYR A 966 -27.05 2.02 -19.52
CA TYR A 966 -26.23 1.26 -20.46
C TYR A 966 -27.08 0.22 -21.23
N GLU A 967 -28.00 -0.45 -20.55
CA GLU A 967 -28.92 -1.41 -21.18
C GLU A 967 -29.96 -0.74 -22.11
N LEU A 968 -30.40 0.50 -21.82
CA LEU A 968 -31.19 1.29 -22.79
C LEU A 968 -30.40 1.49 -24.10
N GLY A 969 -29.12 1.86 -24.02
CA GLY A 969 -28.28 2.01 -25.22
C GLY A 969 -28.09 0.71 -26.01
N ARG A 970 -27.97 -0.44 -25.32
CA ARG A 970 -27.94 -1.75 -25.98
C ARG A 970 -29.26 -2.07 -26.68
N THR A 971 -30.38 -1.72 -26.06
CA THR A 971 -31.72 -1.93 -26.63
C THR A 971 -31.91 -1.07 -27.88
N LEU A 972 -31.53 0.22 -27.84
CA LEU A 972 -31.56 1.10 -29.01
C LEU A 972 -30.63 0.60 -30.12
N ARG A 973 -29.44 0.06 -29.78
CA ARG A 973 -28.54 -0.57 -30.75
C ARG A 973 -29.20 -1.75 -31.42
N SER A 974 -29.79 -2.66 -30.65
CA SER A 974 -30.49 -3.82 -31.19
C SER A 974 -31.59 -3.43 -32.18
N ARG A 975 -32.26 -2.30 -31.96
CA ARG A 975 -33.36 -1.83 -32.81
C ARG A 975 -32.91 -1.08 -34.06
N TYR A 976 -31.88 -0.25 -33.97
CA TYR A 976 -31.51 0.71 -35.03
C TYR A 976 -30.14 0.48 -35.67
N LYS A 977 -29.45 -0.63 -35.35
CA LYS A 977 -28.12 -0.96 -35.88
C LYS A 977 -28.02 -0.78 -37.39
N ASP A 978 -28.95 -1.34 -38.15
CA ASP A 978 -28.90 -1.34 -39.62
C ASP A 978 -29.13 0.06 -40.22
N PHE A 979 -29.91 0.90 -39.53
CA PHE A 979 -30.19 2.27 -39.95
C PHE A 979 -29.02 3.24 -39.66
N LEU A 980 -28.36 3.05 -38.51
CA LEU A 980 -27.25 3.88 -38.03
C LEU A 980 -25.88 3.44 -38.56
N GLY A 981 -25.74 2.17 -38.94
CA GLY A 981 -24.47 1.57 -39.32
C GLY A 981 -23.62 1.16 -38.12
N ASP A 982 -22.51 0.49 -38.43
CA ASP A 982 -21.69 -0.15 -37.41
C ASP A 982 -20.81 0.83 -36.61
N LEU A 983 -20.36 1.90 -37.25
CA LEU A 983 -19.43 2.88 -36.68
C LEU A 983 -20.15 4.15 -36.23
N TYR A 984 -19.68 4.75 -35.14
CA TYR A 984 -20.09 6.11 -34.76
C TYR A 984 -19.50 7.12 -35.75
N LEU A 985 -20.35 7.92 -36.38
CA LEU A 985 -19.94 9.07 -37.18
C LEU A 985 -20.51 10.35 -36.56
N PRO A 986 -19.69 11.38 -36.25
CA PRO A 986 -20.13 12.59 -35.54
C PRO A 986 -21.29 13.34 -36.18
N LYS A 987 -21.48 13.20 -37.49
CA LYS A 987 -22.60 13.81 -38.21
C LYS A 987 -23.85 12.94 -38.26
N LEU A 988 -23.79 11.64 -37.91
CA LEU A 988 -24.94 10.72 -37.96
C LEU A 988 -25.76 10.70 -36.66
N VAL A 989 -25.13 10.91 -35.50
CA VAL A 989 -25.80 10.86 -34.20
C VAL A 989 -25.43 12.06 -33.35
N MET A 990 -26.45 12.77 -32.87
CA MET A 990 -26.29 13.96 -32.05
C MET A 990 -26.95 13.75 -30.69
N GLY A 991 -26.15 13.87 -29.63
CA GLY A 991 -26.64 13.78 -28.25
C GLY A 991 -26.70 15.17 -27.61
N HIS A 992 -27.86 15.54 -27.07
CA HIS A 992 -28.09 16.73 -26.27
C HIS A 992 -28.55 16.36 -24.87
N SER A 993 -27.96 16.93 -23.82
CA SER A 993 -28.45 16.77 -22.44
C SER A 993 -28.74 18.10 -21.78
N SER A 994 -29.56 18.08 -20.74
CA SER A 994 -29.61 19.20 -19.79
C SER A 994 -28.26 19.39 -19.08
N ASP A 995 -28.04 20.55 -18.47
CA ASP A 995 -26.80 20.86 -17.74
C ASP A 995 -26.72 20.20 -16.35
N PHE A 996 -27.14 18.94 -16.26
CA PHE A 996 -27.00 18.12 -15.05
C PHE A 996 -26.03 16.98 -15.33
N ASP A 997 -25.08 16.75 -14.43
CA ASP A 997 -24.11 15.66 -14.58
C ASP A 997 -24.78 14.30 -14.75
N ARG A 998 -25.95 14.10 -14.12
CA ARG A 998 -26.75 12.86 -14.26
C ARG A 998 -27.27 12.64 -15.69
N THR A 999 -27.80 13.67 -16.36
CA THR A 999 -28.34 13.55 -17.73
C THR A 999 -27.22 13.48 -18.77
N LYS A 1000 -26.14 14.24 -18.57
CA LYS A 1000 -24.89 14.10 -19.35
C LYS A 1000 -24.33 12.67 -19.28
N MET A 1001 -24.32 12.09 -18.08
CA MET A 1001 -23.83 10.72 -17.87
C MET A 1001 -24.77 9.67 -18.46
N SER A 1002 -26.09 9.77 -18.26
CA SER A 1002 -27.07 8.87 -18.88
C SER A 1002 -26.91 8.85 -20.40
N LEU A 1003 -26.79 10.02 -21.03
CA LEU A 1003 -26.58 10.12 -22.48
C LEU A 1003 -25.27 9.49 -22.94
N LYS A 1004 -24.17 9.71 -22.21
CA LYS A 1004 -22.87 9.09 -22.52
C LYS A 1004 -22.92 7.56 -22.39
N LEU A 1005 -23.63 7.02 -21.39
CA LEU A 1005 -23.79 5.59 -21.20
C LEU A 1005 -24.64 4.95 -22.31
N VAL A 1006 -25.73 5.61 -22.70
CA VAL A 1006 -26.55 5.20 -23.84
C VAL A 1006 -25.72 5.19 -25.13
N LEU A 1007 -24.95 6.25 -25.40
CA LEU A 1007 -24.09 6.35 -26.59
C LEU A 1007 -22.96 5.31 -26.60
N ALA A 1008 -22.36 5.04 -25.44
CA ALA A 1008 -21.31 4.03 -25.28
C ALA A 1008 -21.81 2.61 -25.60
N ALA A 1009 -23.03 2.29 -25.18
CA ALA A 1009 -23.68 1.03 -25.51
C ALA A 1009 -24.24 1.01 -26.94
N LEU A 1010 -24.61 2.17 -27.49
CA LEU A 1010 -25.13 2.31 -28.86
C LEU A 1010 -24.04 2.09 -29.92
N PHE A 1011 -22.80 2.49 -29.64
CA PHE A 1011 -21.66 2.35 -30.55
C PHE A 1011 -20.43 1.74 -29.84
N PRO A 1012 -20.48 0.44 -29.48
CA PRO A 1012 -19.31 -0.23 -28.95
C PRO A 1012 -18.20 -0.31 -30.02
N PRO A 1013 -16.91 -0.15 -29.67
CA PRO A 1013 -15.81 -0.19 -30.65
C PRO A 1013 -15.67 -1.57 -31.31
N MET A 1014 -15.82 -1.63 -32.63
CA MET A 1014 -15.81 -2.89 -33.37
C MET A 1014 -14.42 -3.30 -33.87
N ASP A 1015 -13.51 -2.34 -34.09
CA ASP A 1015 -12.14 -2.63 -34.50
C ASP A 1015 -11.09 -1.78 -33.75
N HIS A 1016 -9.82 -2.08 -33.99
CA HIS A 1016 -8.66 -1.44 -33.37
C HIS A 1016 -8.49 0.05 -33.70
N ARG A 1017 -9.14 0.57 -34.75
CA ARG A 1017 -9.06 1.98 -35.16
C ARG A 1017 -9.97 2.87 -34.33
N GLN A 1018 -11.05 2.31 -33.78
CA GLN A 1018 -11.94 3.00 -32.82
C GLN A 1018 -11.49 2.84 -31.37
N ARG A 1019 -10.56 1.91 -31.13
CA ARG A 1019 -9.94 1.66 -29.82
C ARG A 1019 -8.65 2.44 -29.73
N TRP A 1020 -8.69 3.61 -29.10
CA TRP A 1020 -7.47 4.37 -28.81
C TRP A 1020 -6.56 3.67 -27.78
N ASN A 1021 -7.11 2.67 -27.07
CA ASN A 1021 -6.39 1.74 -26.20
C ASN A 1021 -6.97 0.33 -26.40
N THR A 1022 -6.13 -0.66 -26.68
CA THR A 1022 -6.53 -2.05 -26.96
C THR A 1022 -7.19 -2.76 -25.79
N ASP A 1023 -6.94 -2.29 -24.56
CA ASP A 1023 -7.51 -2.82 -23.31
C ASP A 1023 -8.86 -2.19 -22.94
N LEU A 1024 -9.29 -1.14 -23.67
CA LEU A 1024 -10.53 -0.40 -23.42
C LEU A 1024 -11.51 -0.55 -24.59
N ASN A 1025 -12.61 -1.29 -24.37
CA ASN A 1025 -13.68 -1.46 -25.35
C ASN A 1025 -14.67 -0.27 -25.33
N TRP A 1026 -14.16 0.97 -25.40
CA TRP A 1026 -14.93 2.22 -25.41
C TRP A 1026 -14.30 3.30 -26.31
N GLN A 1027 -15.13 4.13 -26.97
CA GLN A 1027 -14.69 5.28 -27.79
C GLN A 1027 -15.34 6.59 -27.31
N PRO A 1028 -14.63 7.73 -27.34
CA PRO A 1028 -15.19 9.02 -26.97
C PRO A 1028 -16.21 9.48 -28.02
N ILE A 1029 -17.45 9.76 -27.58
CA ILE A 1029 -18.53 10.31 -28.40
C ILE A 1029 -18.94 11.68 -27.83
N PRO A 1030 -18.88 12.77 -28.62
CA PRO A 1030 -19.24 14.11 -28.17
C PRO A 1030 -20.73 14.22 -27.82
N VAL A 1031 -21.02 14.96 -26.75
CA VAL A 1031 -22.36 15.31 -26.27
C VAL A 1031 -22.41 16.82 -26.09
N THR A 1032 -23.48 17.45 -26.59
CA THR A 1032 -23.74 18.88 -26.42
C THR A 1032 -24.72 19.08 -25.26
N TYR A 1033 -24.67 20.24 -24.61
CA TYR A 1033 -25.62 20.62 -23.56
C TYR A 1033 -25.86 22.12 -23.60
N VAL A 1034 -27.01 22.55 -23.08
CA VAL A 1034 -27.38 23.97 -22.95
C VAL A 1034 -27.16 24.38 -21.50
N SER A 1035 -26.42 25.47 -21.26
CA SER A 1035 -26.14 26.03 -19.93
C SER A 1035 -27.44 26.23 -19.14
N ARG A 1036 -27.43 25.90 -17.84
CA ARG A 1036 -28.61 25.96 -16.95
C ARG A 1036 -29.33 27.33 -16.94
N ILE A 1037 -28.58 28.41 -17.12
CA ILE A 1037 -29.09 29.79 -17.12
C ILE A 1037 -29.87 30.09 -18.40
N ASP A 1038 -29.49 29.44 -19.50
CA ASP A 1038 -30.08 29.59 -20.83
C ASP A 1038 -31.03 28.41 -21.18
N ASP A 1039 -31.18 27.44 -20.27
CA ASP A 1039 -31.94 26.20 -20.49
C ASP A 1039 -33.46 26.41 -20.26
N ASN A 1040 -34.10 26.99 -21.28
CA ASN A 1040 -35.55 26.97 -21.48
C ASN A 1040 -36.00 25.71 -22.25
N PHE A 1041 -35.07 24.82 -22.61
CA PHE A 1041 -35.33 23.64 -23.44
C PHE A 1041 -35.78 22.43 -22.61
N TYR A 1042 -35.13 22.20 -21.47
CA TYR A 1042 -35.50 21.16 -20.50
C TYR A 1042 -36.23 21.71 -19.27
N TRP A 1043 -36.10 23.01 -18.97
CA TRP A 1043 -36.63 23.65 -17.75
C TRP A 1043 -37.44 24.92 -18.02
N GLY A 1044 -38.71 24.76 -18.40
CA GLY A 1044 -39.67 25.88 -18.58
C GLY A 1044 -40.34 26.40 -17.29
N TYR A 1045 -40.01 25.82 -16.13
CA TYR A 1045 -40.62 26.12 -14.83
C TYR A 1045 -40.25 27.51 -14.27
N ASP A 1046 -39.12 28.07 -14.71
CA ASP A 1046 -38.63 29.36 -14.24
C ASP A 1046 -39.25 30.53 -15.04
N CYS A 1047 -40.18 30.25 -15.96
CA CYS A 1047 -40.83 31.28 -16.75
C CYS A 1047 -41.88 32.03 -15.92
N PRO A 1048 -41.87 33.38 -15.91
CA PRO A 1048 -42.89 34.16 -15.23
C PRO A 1048 -44.31 33.73 -15.61
N GLU A 1049 -44.56 33.48 -16.90
CA GLU A 1049 -45.84 33.02 -17.42
C GLU A 1049 -46.20 31.60 -16.94
N TYR A 1050 -45.20 30.74 -16.73
CA TYR A 1050 -45.40 29.44 -16.09
C TYR A 1050 -45.78 29.62 -14.62
N LEU A 1051 -45.05 30.45 -13.89
CA LEU A 1051 -45.29 30.68 -12.46
C LEU A 1051 -46.68 31.28 -12.21
N ASP A 1052 -47.07 32.28 -13.01
CA ASP A 1052 -48.38 32.92 -12.91
C ASP A 1052 -49.52 31.94 -13.22
N GLU A 1053 -49.38 31.16 -14.29
CA GLU A 1053 -50.39 30.16 -14.68
C GLU A 1053 -50.43 29.00 -13.68
N TYR A 1054 -49.28 28.55 -13.17
CA TYR A 1054 -49.17 27.53 -12.14
C TYR A 1054 -49.83 28.00 -10.84
N ASP A 1055 -49.56 29.23 -10.39
CA ASP A 1055 -50.21 29.84 -9.23
C ASP A 1055 -51.72 29.98 -9.44
N ARG A 1056 -52.17 30.34 -10.64
CA ARG A 1056 -53.60 30.36 -10.98
C ARG A 1056 -54.22 28.96 -10.84
N ILE A 1057 -53.56 27.92 -11.35
CA ILE A 1057 -54.03 26.53 -11.26
C ILE A 1057 -54.08 26.05 -9.80
N LEU A 1058 -53.03 26.30 -9.01
CA LEU A 1058 -53.01 25.96 -7.58
C LEU A 1058 -54.11 26.68 -6.80
N ASN A 1059 -54.62 27.80 -7.31
CA ASN A 1059 -55.68 28.57 -6.69
C ASN A 1059 -57.10 28.16 -7.07
N LEU A 1060 -57.29 27.26 -8.04
CA LEU A 1060 -58.59 26.73 -8.42
C LEU A 1060 -59.24 25.96 -7.26
N PRO A 1061 -60.55 26.11 -6.99
CA PRO A 1061 -61.21 25.47 -5.84
C PRO A 1061 -61.04 23.95 -5.79
N GLU A 1062 -61.14 23.29 -6.93
CA GLU A 1062 -60.98 21.84 -7.10
C GLU A 1062 -59.53 21.39 -6.85
N ILE A 1063 -58.54 22.18 -7.28
CA ILE A 1063 -57.11 21.90 -7.07
C ILE A 1063 -56.72 22.18 -5.62
N LYS A 1064 -57.21 23.27 -5.01
CA LYS A 1064 -57.02 23.56 -3.58
C LYS A 1064 -57.57 22.47 -2.68
N LYS A 1065 -58.70 21.85 -3.06
CA LYS A 1065 -59.30 20.73 -2.34
C LYS A 1065 -58.47 19.45 -2.43
N GLU A 1066 -57.84 19.19 -3.57
CA GLU A 1066 -56.88 18.08 -3.71
C GLU A 1066 -55.54 18.38 -3.01
N ILE A 1067 -55.02 19.60 -3.08
CA ILE A 1067 -53.79 20.00 -2.37
C ILE A 1067 -53.97 19.89 -0.85
N SER A 1068 -55.13 20.28 -0.32
CA SER A 1068 -55.40 20.16 1.12
C SER A 1068 -55.43 18.69 1.58
N ARG A 1069 -55.79 17.75 0.69
CA ARG A 1069 -55.74 16.31 0.95
C ARG A 1069 -54.31 15.79 1.10
N PHE A 1070 -53.34 16.38 0.41
CA PHE A 1070 -51.94 15.93 0.39
C PHE A 1070 -50.95 16.84 1.14
N LYS A 1071 -51.45 17.89 1.81
CA LYS A 1071 -50.64 18.95 2.43
C LYS A 1071 -49.61 18.44 3.44
N ASP A 1072 -49.92 17.38 4.19
CA ASP A 1072 -49.02 16.77 5.18
C ASP A 1072 -48.02 15.77 4.55
N ILE A 1073 -48.27 15.32 3.32
CA ILE A 1073 -47.48 14.32 2.59
C ILE A 1073 -46.43 15.00 1.68
N MET A 1074 -46.81 16.11 1.03
CA MET A 1074 -45.97 16.85 0.07
C MET A 1074 -44.63 17.35 0.65
N SER A 1075 -44.54 17.61 1.96
CA SER A 1075 -43.31 18.07 2.60
C SER A 1075 -42.23 16.98 2.74
N LYS A 1076 -42.58 15.71 2.52
CA LYS A 1076 -41.69 14.54 2.66
C LYS A 1076 -41.36 13.84 1.32
N LEU A 1077 -41.87 14.36 0.20
CA LEU A 1077 -41.97 13.66 -1.08
C LEU A 1077 -40.62 13.37 -1.78
N THR A 1078 -39.68 14.30 -1.69
CA THR A 1078 -38.44 14.26 -2.50
C THR A 1078 -37.36 13.35 -1.92
N GLU A 1079 -37.38 13.09 -0.61
CA GLU A 1079 -36.44 12.15 0.05
C GLU A 1079 -36.89 10.69 -0.14
N LEU A 1080 -38.20 10.40 -0.06
CA LEU A 1080 -38.73 9.02 -0.01
C LEU A 1080 -38.75 8.29 -1.38
N THR A 1081 -38.95 9.02 -2.49
CA THR A 1081 -38.98 8.44 -3.84
C THR A 1081 -37.57 8.03 -4.34
N ALA A 1082 -36.54 8.77 -3.94
CA ALA A 1082 -35.15 8.41 -4.17
C ALA A 1082 -34.77 7.15 -3.36
N GLU A 1083 -35.17 7.09 -2.08
CA GLU A 1083 -34.87 5.99 -1.16
C GLU A 1083 -35.47 4.64 -1.61
N SER A 1084 -36.72 4.63 -2.10
CA SER A 1084 -37.34 3.40 -2.60
C SER A 1084 -36.63 2.82 -3.83
N SER A 1085 -36.13 3.66 -4.74
CA SER A 1085 -35.44 3.22 -5.95
C SER A 1085 -34.04 2.66 -5.69
N MET A 1086 -33.52 2.92 -4.50
CA MET A 1086 -32.19 2.49 -4.02
C MET A 1086 -32.26 1.21 -3.16
N ASN A 1087 -33.43 0.58 -3.06
CA ASN A 1087 -33.66 -0.64 -2.26
C ASN A 1087 -33.29 -0.46 -0.78
N LEU A 1088 -33.45 0.76 -0.26
CA LEU A 1088 -33.27 1.08 1.16
C LEU A 1088 -34.53 0.70 1.95
N THR A 1089 -34.35 0.32 3.21
CA THR A 1089 -35.45 -0.03 4.10
C THR A 1089 -36.24 1.22 4.49
N LEU A 1090 -37.42 1.42 3.91
CA LEU A 1090 -38.30 2.55 4.24
C LEU A 1090 -38.87 2.39 5.66
N PRO A 1091 -39.13 3.48 6.41
CA PRO A 1091 -39.86 3.43 7.67
C PRO A 1091 -41.23 2.75 7.51
N GLU A 1092 -41.67 1.99 8.51
CA GLU A 1092 -42.84 1.10 8.42
C GLU A 1092 -44.13 1.82 8.00
N TRP A 1093 -44.29 3.09 8.39
CA TRP A 1093 -45.43 3.94 8.01
C TRP A 1093 -45.45 4.32 6.52
N VAL A 1094 -44.34 4.20 5.78
CA VAL A 1094 -44.27 4.57 4.35
C VAL A 1094 -44.91 3.52 3.46
N HIS A 1095 -44.99 2.26 3.92
CA HIS A 1095 -45.59 1.15 3.17
C HIS A 1095 -47.10 1.30 2.99
N ASP A 1096 -47.77 2.05 3.86
CA ASP A 1096 -49.19 2.41 3.70
C ASP A 1096 -49.40 3.47 2.60
N TYR A 1097 -48.32 4.10 2.11
CA TYR A 1097 -48.37 5.22 1.17
C TYR A 1097 -47.62 5.01 -0.15
N PHE A 1098 -46.70 4.03 -0.24
CA PHE A 1098 -45.89 3.69 -1.41
C PHE A 1098 -45.65 2.16 -1.47
N PRO A 1099 -45.64 1.47 -2.63
CA PRO A 1099 -45.67 2.00 -4.01
C PRO A 1099 -47.07 2.36 -4.54
N ASP A 1100 -48.15 1.86 -3.95
CA ASP A 1100 -49.52 2.00 -4.49
C ASP A 1100 -50.48 2.77 -3.55
N GLY A 1101 -49.97 3.74 -2.79
CA GLY A 1101 -50.74 4.54 -1.83
C GLY A 1101 -50.73 6.06 -2.09
N PRO A 1102 -51.14 6.91 -1.14
CA PRO A 1102 -51.33 8.34 -1.40
C PRO A 1102 -50.09 9.13 -1.84
N LEU A 1103 -48.85 8.62 -1.65
CA LEU A 1103 -47.62 9.25 -2.17
C LEU A 1103 -47.50 9.09 -3.70
N PHE A 1104 -47.88 7.92 -4.22
CA PHE A 1104 -47.96 7.68 -5.66
C PHE A 1104 -49.02 8.60 -6.28
N ASP A 1105 -50.21 8.65 -5.67
CA ASP A 1105 -51.28 9.55 -6.11
C ASP A 1105 -50.86 11.03 -6.08
N THR A 1106 -50.11 11.45 -5.04
CA THR A 1106 -49.59 12.82 -4.92
C THR A 1106 -48.57 13.14 -6.00
N THR A 1107 -47.66 12.21 -6.31
CA THR A 1107 -46.63 12.40 -7.35
C THR A 1107 -47.26 12.45 -8.74
N VAL A 1108 -48.20 11.54 -9.01
CA VAL A 1108 -48.99 11.52 -10.23
C VAL A 1108 -49.86 12.78 -10.36
N PHE A 1109 -50.44 13.27 -9.26
CA PHE A 1109 -51.16 14.54 -9.20
C PHE A 1109 -50.26 15.74 -9.53
N ALA A 1110 -49.04 15.81 -8.96
CA ALA A 1110 -48.07 16.85 -9.28
C ALA A 1110 -47.67 16.84 -10.76
N TYR A 1111 -47.46 15.66 -11.35
CA TYR A 1111 -47.25 15.56 -12.79
C TYR A 1111 -48.47 15.98 -13.60
N ASN A 1112 -49.69 15.63 -13.18
CA ASN A 1112 -50.92 16.05 -13.86
C ASN A 1112 -51.09 17.58 -13.87
N ILE A 1113 -50.65 18.28 -12.82
CA ILE A 1113 -50.63 19.75 -12.80
C ILE A 1113 -49.72 20.29 -13.90
N ASN A 1114 -48.56 19.68 -14.13
CA ASN A 1114 -47.62 20.05 -15.19
C ASN A 1114 -48.13 19.79 -16.62
N GLY A 1115 -49.34 19.24 -16.78
CA GLY A 1115 -50.03 19.08 -18.05
C GLY A 1115 -51.43 19.70 -18.08
N PHE A 1116 -51.83 20.41 -17.02
CA PHE A 1116 -53.23 20.74 -16.73
C PHE A 1116 -53.82 21.69 -17.77
N THR A 1117 -53.06 22.70 -18.21
CA THR A 1117 -53.52 23.67 -19.21
C THR A 1117 -52.72 23.57 -20.51
N PRO A 1118 -53.30 23.97 -21.66
CA PRO A 1118 -52.56 24.06 -22.92
C PRO A 1118 -51.32 24.96 -22.81
N LEU A 1119 -51.38 26.04 -22.02
CA LEU A 1119 -50.26 26.96 -21.82
C LEU A 1119 -49.09 26.28 -21.10
N ILE A 1120 -49.34 25.58 -19.99
CA ILE A 1120 -48.29 24.85 -19.25
C ILE A 1120 -47.64 23.78 -20.14
N ARG A 1121 -48.43 23.01 -20.92
CA ARG A 1121 -47.88 22.02 -21.87
C ARG A 1121 -47.02 22.67 -22.95
N LYS A 1122 -47.45 23.82 -23.48
CA LYS A 1122 -46.70 24.60 -24.46
C LYS A 1122 -45.36 25.08 -23.89
N LEU A 1123 -45.35 25.58 -22.65
CA LEU A 1123 -44.14 26.08 -22.00
C LEU A 1123 -43.16 24.95 -21.62
N LEU A 1124 -43.66 23.83 -21.12
CA LEU A 1124 -42.80 22.73 -20.63
C LEU A 1124 -42.34 21.75 -21.72
N ALA A 1125 -43.11 21.53 -22.79
CA ALA A 1125 -42.78 20.58 -23.85
C ALA A 1125 -42.59 21.22 -25.23
N GLY A 1126 -43.11 22.42 -25.46
CA GLY A 1126 -43.11 23.08 -26.77
C GLY A 1126 -41.72 23.30 -27.38
N PRO A 1127 -40.71 23.79 -26.64
CA PRO A 1127 -39.34 23.94 -27.15
C PRO A 1127 -38.75 22.62 -27.68
N MET A 1128 -38.93 21.52 -26.93
CA MET A 1128 -38.45 20.18 -27.32
C MET A 1128 -39.23 19.62 -28.52
N ILE A 1129 -40.56 19.79 -28.54
CA ILE A 1129 -41.41 19.40 -29.68
C ILE A 1129 -41.00 20.15 -30.95
N ARG A 1130 -40.70 21.45 -30.85
CA ARG A 1130 -40.25 22.26 -31.97
C ARG A 1130 -38.93 21.77 -32.55
N ALA A 1131 -37.95 21.47 -31.69
CA ALA A 1131 -36.67 20.93 -32.15
C ALA A 1131 -36.84 19.58 -32.84
N ILE A 1132 -37.66 18.69 -32.30
CA ILE A 1132 -38.00 17.39 -32.93
C ILE A 1132 -38.65 17.62 -34.30
N LEU A 1133 -39.62 18.54 -34.41
CA LEU A 1133 -40.27 18.86 -35.68
C LEU A 1133 -39.26 19.41 -36.70
N ASN A 1134 -38.42 20.37 -36.31
CA ASN A 1134 -37.40 20.95 -37.19
C ASN A 1134 -36.42 19.88 -37.69
N ASN A 1135 -36.01 18.96 -36.83
CA ASN A 1135 -35.14 17.83 -37.23
C ASN A 1135 -35.83 16.90 -38.23
N MET A 1136 -37.12 16.60 -38.04
CA MET A 1136 -37.89 15.80 -38.99
C MET A 1136 -38.08 16.53 -40.34
N ILE A 1137 -38.30 17.85 -40.34
CA ILE A 1137 -38.34 18.67 -41.57
C ILE A 1137 -37.00 18.61 -42.29
N ALA A 1138 -35.90 18.76 -41.56
CA ALA A 1138 -34.55 18.64 -42.13
C ALA A 1138 -34.30 17.23 -42.70
N GLY A 1139 -34.83 16.18 -42.07
CA GLY A 1139 -34.80 14.81 -42.58
C GLY A 1139 -35.63 14.57 -43.84
N LYS A 1140 -36.67 15.38 -44.10
CA LYS A 1140 -37.48 15.34 -45.33
C LYS A 1140 -36.83 16.06 -46.52
N ASN A 1141 -35.83 16.92 -46.29
CA ASN A 1141 -35.24 17.73 -47.36
C ASN A 1141 -34.42 16.86 -48.33
N PRO A 1142 -34.47 17.13 -49.64
CA PRO A 1142 -33.71 16.38 -50.64
C PRO A 1142 -32.19 16.58 -50.54
N ILE A 1143 -31.73 17.56 -49.77
CA ILE A 1143 -30.35 17.71 -49.32
C ILE A 1143 -30.30 17.09 -47.92
N PRO A 1144 -29.79 15.85 -47.76
CA PRO A 1144 -29.92 15.12 -46.51
C PRO A 1144 -29.19 15.85 -45.37
N SER A 1145 -29.88 16.06 -44.26
CA SER A 1145 -29.18 16.20 -42.98
C SER A 1145 -28.36 14.94 -42.77
N ASN A 1146 -27.07 15.08 -42.48
CA ASN A 1146 -26.25 13.91 -42.17
C ASN A 1146 -26.72 13.23 -40.86
N THR A 1147 -27.44 13.94 -39.98
CA THR A 1147 -27.86 13.41 -38.68
C THR A 1147 -29.12 12.57 -38.80
N LYS A 1148 -29.01 11.31 -38.36
CA LYS A 1148 -30.07 10.29 -38.39
C LYS A 1148 -30.73 10.03 -37.04
N LEU A 1149 -30.02 10.26 -35.93
CA LEU A 1149 -30.56 10.08 -34.57
C LEU A 1149 -30.20 11.27 -33.68
N TYR A 1150 -31.24 11.81 -33.03
CA TYR A 1150 -31.12 12.84 -32.00
C TYR A 1150 -31.52 12.24 -30.66
N LEU A 1151 -30.61 12.26 -29.68
CA LEU A 1151 -30.87 11.79 -28.33
C LEU A 1151 -30.93 12.98 -27.37
N TYR A 1152 -32.08 13.16 -26.73
CA TYR A 1152 -32.29 14.20 -25.72
C TYR A 1152 -32.36 13.58 -24.34
N SER A 1153 -31.36 13.83 -23.47
CA SER A 1153 -31.37 13.34 -22.09
C SER A 1153 -31.84 14.45 -21.14
N GLY A 1154 -33.06 14.26 -20.61
CA GLY A 1154 -33.73 15.17 -19.69
C GLY A 1154 -34.14 14.47 -18.40
N HIS A 1155 -35.17 15.01 -17.75
CA HIS A 1155 -35.73 14.53 -16.50
C HIS A 1155 -37.03 13.74 -16.72
N ASP A 1156 -37.45 12.98 -15.73
CA ASP A 1156 -38.76 12.33 -15.63
C ASP A 1156 -39.92 13.27 -16.02
N VAL A 1157 -39.90 14.52 -15.54
CA VAL A 1157 -40.88 15.54 -15.91
C VAL A 1157 -40.92 15.81 -17.42
N ASN A 1158 -39.80 15.74 -18.14
CA ASN A 1158 -39.77 15.97 -19.59
C ASN A 1158 -40.44 14.83 -20.37
N ILE A 1159 -40.35 13.59 -19.88
CA ILE A 1159 -41.06 12.45 -20.44
C ILE A 1159 -42.56 12.60 -20.22
N VAL A 1160 -42.97 12.94 -18.99
CA VAL A 1160 -44.37 13.13 -18.64
C VAL A 1160 -45.00 14.28 -19.43
N THR A 1161 -44.36 15.45 -19.45
CA THR A 1161 -44.89 16.62 -20.15
C THR A 1161 -44.95 16.41 -21.66
N MET A 1162 -43.99 15.69 -22.24
CA MET A 1162 -44.04 15.26 -23.64
C MET A 1162 -45.25 14.37 -23.90
N LEU A 1163 -45.48 13.32 -23.10
CA LEU A 1163 -46.65 12.46 -23.22
C LEU A 1163 -47.96 13.25 -23.00
N GLN A 1164 -48.01 14.21 -22.08
CA GLN A 1164 -49.19 15.06 -21.82
C GLN A 1164 -49.49 16.05 -22.95
N ALA A 1165 -48.45 16.61 -23.58
CA ALA A 1165 -48.58 17.49 -24.74
C ALA A 1165 -49.28 16.78 -25.90
N PHE A 1166 -48.92 15.51 -26.15
CA PHE A 1166 -49.58 14.66 -27.13
C PHE A 1166 -50.89 14.00 -26.63
N LYS A 1167 -51.31 14.27 -25.40
CA LYS A 1167 -52.48 13.63 -24.74
C LYS A 1167 -52.39 12.10 -24.68
N LEU A 1168 -51.18 11.58 -24.53
CA LEU A 1168 -50.83 10.16 -24.46
C LEU A 1168 -50.46 9.71 -23.04
N TYR A 1169 -50.26 10.64 -22.11
CA TYR A 1169 -49.88 10.32 -20.74
C TYR A 1169 -51.02 9.61 -20.01
N LYS A 1170 -50.74 8.37 -19.59
CA LYS A 1170 -51.54 7.66 -18.58
C LYS A 1170 -50.93 7.97 -17.21
N PRO A 1171 -51.71 8.20 -16.15
CA PRO A 1171 -51.18 8.53 -14.84
C PRO A 1171 -50.24 7.43 -14.31
N HIS A 1172 -48.93 7.67 -14.33
CA HIS A 1172 -47.91 6.77 -13.79
C HIS A 1172 -46.58 7.53 -13.60
N VAL A 1173 -45.73 7.03 -12.70
CA VAL A 1173 -44.36 7.55 -12.57
C VAL A 1173 -43.46 6.87 -13.61
N PRO A 1174 -42.73 7.60 -14.48
CA PRO A 1174 -41.81 6.99 -15.43
C PRO A 1174 -40.70 6.23 -14.71
N GLU A 1175 -40.36 5.02 -15.16
CA GLU A 1175 -39.22 4.33 -14.58
C GLU A 1175 -37.89 4.98 -14.99
N TYR A 1176 -36.84 4.72 -14.22
CA TYR A 1176 -35.47 5.07 -14.60
C TYR A 1176 -35.11 4.44 -15.95
N SER A 1177 -34.41 5.19 -16.80
CA SER A 1177 -34.09 4.87 -18.20
C SER A 1177 -35.30 4.77 -19.16
N SER A 1178 -36.49 5.23 -18.76
CA SER A 1178 -37.62 5.38 -19.70
C SER A 1178 -37.33 6.42 -20.80
N ALA A 1179 -37.93 6.25 -21.97
CA ALA A 1179 -37.71 7.14 -23.11
C ALA A 1179 -38.95 7.29 -24.00
N VAL A 1180 -39.12 8.46 -24.59
CA VAL A 1180 -40.08 8.70 -25.69
C VAL A 1180 -39.30 8.76 -26.99
N ILE A 1181 -39.72 7.98 -27.98
CA ILE A 1181 -39.04 7.84 -29.27
C ILE A 1181 -40.02 8.16 -30.39
N LEU A 1182 -39.63 9.06 -31.29
CA LEU A 1182 -40.39 9.35 -32.50
C LEU A 1182 -39.57 8.97 -33.73
N GLU A 1183 -40.11 8.07 -34.56
CA GLU A 1183 -39.48 7.60 -35.79
C GLU A 1183 -40.12 8.31 -37.00
N LEU A 1184 -39.31 8.89 -37.89
CA LEU A 1184 -39.77 9.40 -39.19
C LEU A 1184 -39.51 8.32 -40.25
N LEU A 1185 -40.59 7.81 -40.84
CA LEU A 1185 -40.57 6.69 -41.79
C LEU A 1185 -40.95 7.19 -43.18
N GLU A 1186 -40.21 6.79 -44.20
CA GLU A 1186 -40.55 7.04 -45.60
C GLU A 1186 -41.18 5.79 -46.23
N GLN A 1187 -42.36 5.95 -46.82
CA GLN A 1187 -43.04 4.92 -47.60
C GLN A 1187 -43.64 5.55 -48.85
N ASN A 1188 -43.34 5.03 -50.04
CA ASN A 1188 -43.85 5.54 -51.33
C ASN A 1188 -43.64 7.06 -51.53
N LYS A 1189 -42.48 7.60 -51.11
CA LYS A 1189 -42.15 9.05 -51.11
C LYS A 1189 -43.05 9.93 -50.22
N GLN A 1190 -43.82 9.32 -49.32
CA GLN A 1190 -44.57 10.00 -48.27
C GLN A 1190 -43.94 9.69 -46.92
N TYR A 1191 -44.04 10.64 -45.99
CA TYR A 1191 -43.40 10.54 -44.69
C TYR A 1191 -44.43 10.38 -43.57
N TYR A 1192 -44.16 9.48 -42.64
CA TYR A 1192 -45.01 9.13 -41.51
C TYR A 1192 -44.23 9.19 -40.20
N VAL A 1193 -44.89 9.55 -39.11
CA VAL A 1193 -44.32 9.62 -37.77
C VAL A 1193 -44.90 8.50 -36.91
N LYS A 1194 -44.03 7.70 -36.31
CA LYS A 1194 -44.37 6.66 -35.33
C LYS A 1194 -43.96 7.11 -33.94
N PHE A 1195 -44.83 6.92 -32.94
CA PHE A 1195 -44.57 7.32 -31.56
C PHE A 1195 -44.44 6.08 -30.66
N LEU A 1196 -43.33 5.96 -29.94
CA LEU A 1196 -43.04 4.87 -29.04
C LEU A 1196 -42.74 5.38 -27.63
N TYR A 1197 -43.17 4.63 -26.63
CA TYR A 1197 -42.77 4.83 -25.23
C TYR A 1197 -42.04 3.60 -24.71
N TYR A 1198 -40.76 3.77 -24.40
CA TYR A 1198 -39.92 2.77 -23.75
C TYR A 1198 -40.06 2.91 -22.23
N ARG A 1199 -40.55 1.87 -21.55
CA ARG A 1199 -40.92 1.96 -20.13
C ARG A 1199 -39.75 1.84 -19.15
N GLY A 1200 -38.63 1.24 -19.53
CA GLY A 1200 -37.54 0.91 -18.59
C GLY A 1200 -37.03 -0.51 -18.78
N ILE A 1201 -36.47 -1.12 -17.72
CA ILE A 1201 -35.93 -2.49 -17.74
C ILE A 1201 -36.83 -3.40 -16.89
N PRO A 1202 -37.34 -4.51 -17.44
CA PRO A 1202 -37.03 -5.12 -18.74
C PRO A 1202 -37.51 -4.29 -19.95
N PRO A 1203 -36.84 -4.37 -21.11
CA PRO A 1203 -37.06 -3.47 -22.24
C PRO A 1203 -38.45 -3.67 -22.87
N ILE A 1204 -39.38 -2.77 -22.53
CA ILE A 1204 -40.77 -2.80 -23.02
C ILE A 1204 -41.04 -1.53 -23.83
N PHE A 1205 -41.55 -1.71 -25.07
CA PHE A 1205 -41.96 -0.62 -25.95
C PHE A 1205 -43.48 -0.64 -26.14
N ASP A 1206 -44.14 0.48 -25.84
CA ASP A 1206 -45.52 0.72 -26.25
C ASP A 1206 -45.54 1.50 -27.55
N GLU A 1207 -46.28 1.03 -28.55
CA GLU A 1207 -46.62 1.85 -29.71
C GLU A 1207 -47.85 2.70 -29.38
N LEU A 1208 -47.72 4.03 -29.47
CA LEU A 1208 -48.76 4.96 -29.05
C LEU A 1208 -49.40 5.64 -30.27
N GLN A 1209 -50.73 5.61 -30.32
CA GLN A 1209 -51.52 6.28 -31.36
C GLN A 1209 -51.75 7.75 -30.99
N ILE A 1210 -51.17 8.69 -31.76
CA ILE A 1210 -51.41 10.12 -31.57
C ILE A 1210 -52.90 10.42 -31.82
N PRO A 1211 -53.62 11.04 -30.88
CA PRO A 1211 -55.05 11.33 -31.03
C PRO A 1211 -55.33 12.15 -32.29
N GLY A 1212 -56.29 11.69 -33.10
CA GLY A 1212 -56.62 12.28 -34.40
C GLY A 1212 -55.79 11.75 -35.57
N CYS A 1213 -54.85 10.82 -35.34
CA CYS A 1213 -54.03 10.17 -36.36
C CYS A 1213 -54.13 8.64 -36.30
N GLU A 1214 -53.70 7.95 -37.35
CA GLU A 1214 -53.49 6.50 -37.33
C GLU A 1214 -52.14 6.17 -36.65
N MET A 1215 -51.88 4.88 -36.40
CA MET A 1215 -50.63 4.42 -35.74
C MET A 1215 -49.36 4.93 -36.43
N LEU A 1216 -49.40 5.03 -37.77
CA LEU A 1216 -48.42 5.73 -38.58
C LEU A 1216 -49.02 7.08 -38.99
N CYS A 1217 -48.60 8.15 -38.33
CA CYS A 1217 -49.22 9.45 -38.54
C CYS A 1217 -48.59 10.17 -39.73
N PRO A 1218 -49.33 10.52 -40.81
CA PRO A 1218 -48.76 11.27 -41.92
C PRO A 1218 -48.09 12.56 -41.42
N PHE A 1219 -46.86 12.84 -41.84
CA PHE A 1219 -46.06 13.93 -41.28
C PHE A 1219 -46.76 15.29 -41.34
N ASP A 1220 -47.45 15.61 -42.45
CA ASP A 1220 -48.13 16.90 -42.60
C ASP A 1220 -49.31 17.01 -41.62
N LYS A 1221 -49.97 15.88 -41.33
CA LYS A 1221 -51.02 15.78 -40.32
C LYS A 1221 -50.45 15.87 -38.90
N PHE A 1222 -49.32 15.21 -38.64
CA PHE A 1222 -48.57 15.35 -37.38
C PHE A 1222 -48.18 16.81 -37.12
N SER A 1223 -47.59 17.48 -38.11
CA SER A 1223 -47.20 18.89 -38.03
C SER A 1223 -48.39 19.82 -37.76
N TYR A 1224 -49.56 19.51 -38.31
CA TYR A 1224 -50.79 20.24 -38.04
C TYR A 1224 -51.27 20.03 -36.59
N LEU A 1225 -51.25 18.78 -36.10
CA LEU A 1225 -51.73 18.42 -34.75
C LEU A 1225 -50.91 19.06 -33.62
N ILE A 1226 -49.62 19.32 -33.85
CA ILE A 1226 -48.73 19.94 -32.85
C ILE A 1226 -48.55 21.44 -32.99
N HIS A 1227 -49.18 22.06 -33.99
CA HIS A 1227 -48.98 23.48 -34.32
C HIS A 1227 -49.22 24.39 -33.10
N ASP A 1228 -50.26 24.10 -32.32
CA ASP A 1228 -50.64 24.93 -31.16
C ASP A 1228 -49.79 24.65 -29.91
N LEU A 1229 -48.95 23.61 -29.93
CA LEU A 1229 -47.99 23.27 -28.89
C LEU A 1229 -46.63 23.96 -29.08
N ILE A 1230 -46.41 24.63 -30.22
CA ILE A 1230 -45.14 25.25 -30.59
C ILE A 1230 -45.27 26.78 -30.51
N SER A 1231 -44.35 27.46 -29.81
CA SER A 1231 -44.31 28.94 -29.70
C SER A 1231 -43.44 29.61 -30.78
N PRO A 1232 -43.78 30.85 -31.23
CA PRO A 1232 -42.89 31.71 -32.03
C PRO A 1232 -41.62 32.11 -31.25
N ASP A 1233 -40.54 32.47 -31.96
CA ASP A 1233 -39.23 32.78 -31.34
C ASP A 1233 -39.26 33.92 -30.31
N GLU A 1234 -40.19 34.87 -30.46
CA GLU A 1234 -40.37 36.00 -29.53
C GLU A 1234 -40.96 35.57 -28.18
N ASP A 1235 -41.70 34.46 -28.11
CA ASP A 1235 -42.29 33.91 -26.87
C ASP A 1235 -41.32 32.95 -26.13
N ILE A 1236 -40.20 32.55 -26.75
CA ILE A 1236 -39.23 31.59 -26.18
C ILE A 1236 -38.11 32.31 -25.41
N VAL A 1237 -38.00 33.63 -25.53
CA VAL A 1237 -37.15 34.48 -24.67
C VAL A 1237 -37.83 34.70 -23.31
N CYS A 1238 -38.13 33.59 -22.65
CA CYS A 1238 -38.52 33.58 -21.26
C CYS A 1238 -37.31 34.02 -20.42
N CYS A 1239 -37.34 35.27 -19.95
CA CYS A 1239 -36.24 35.87 -19.20
C CYS A 1239 -36.23 35.37 -17.75
N LYS A 1240 -35.48 34.29 -17.46
CA LYS A 1240 -35.10 33.91 -16.08
C LYS A 1240 -34.48 35.08 -15.28
N ARG A 1241 -34.00 36.11 -15.99
CA ARG A 1241 -33.41 37.37 -15.47
C ARG A 1241 -34.40 38.35 -14.83
N GLN A 1242 -35.70 38.20 -15.04
CA GLN A 1242 -36.71 39.03 -14.37
C GLN A 1242 -37.05 38.50 -12.97
N THR A 1243 -36.56 37.31 -12.60
CA THR A 1243 -36.69 36.80 -11.24
C THR A 1243 -35.58 37.37 -10.33
N PRO A 1244 -35.89 37.76 -9.08
CA PRO A 1244 -34.92 38.40 -8.16
C PRO A 1244 -33.65 37.58 -7.90
N LYS A 1245 -33.68 36.28 -8.18
CA LYS A 1245 -32.63 35.31 -7.90
C LYS A 1245 -31.39 35.44 -8.79
N TYR A 1246 -31.50 36.09 -9.97
CA TYR A 1246 -30.42 36.13 -10.97
C TYR A 1246 -30.10 37.53 -11.52
N ALA A 1247 -30.50 38.59 -10.80
CA ALA A 1247 -30.47 39.98 -11.29
C ALA A 1247 -29.07 40.58 -11.58
N ASN A 1248 -27.97 39.97 -11.10
CA ASN A 1248 -26.61 40.56 -11.16
C ASN A 1248 -25.62 39.84 -12.08
N THR A 1249 -26.07 39.29 -13.21
CA THR A 1249 -25.19 38.54 -14.13
C THR A 1249 -25.23 39.15 -15.54
N GLU A 1250 -24.14 39.80 -15.98
CA GLU A 1250 -23.99 40.40 -17.31
C GLU A 1250 -23.93 39.36 -18.44
N TYR A 1251 -24.22 39.78 -19.70
CA TYR A 1251 -24.30 38.89 -20.87
C TYR A 1251 -23.42 39.32 -22.05
N LEU A 1252 -23.09 38.33 -22.88
CA LEU A 1252 -22.71 38.46 -24.28
C LEU A 1252 -23.87 37.92 -25.14
N ILE A 1253 -24.55 38.80 -25.86
CA ILE A 1253 -25.59 38.45 -26.85
C ILE A 1253 -24.89 37.92 -28.11
N THR A 1254 -25.35 36.79 -28.66
CA THR A 1254 -25.17 36.49 -30.09
C THR A 1254 -26.50 36.13 -30.74
N LEU A 1255 -26.73 36.77 -31.88
CA LEU A 1255 -27.91 36.74 -32.74
C LEU A 1255 -27.89 35.52 -33.68
N GLU A 1256 -29.02 34.84 -33.83
CA GLU A 1256 -29.40 34.20 -35.10
C GLU A 1256 -30.91 34.38 -35.36
N SER A 1257 -31.26 35.32 -36.25
CA SER A 1257 -32.63 35.76 -36.57
C SER A 1257 -33.13 35.35 -37.97
N GLU A 1258 -32.49 34.40 -38.64
CA GLU A 1258 -32.84 34.06 -40.04
C GLU A 1258 -33.88 32.93 -40.17
N THR A 1259 -33.94 31.99 -39.23
CA THR A 1259 -34.86 30.83 -39.28
C THR A 1259 -36.33 31.20 -39.03
N TYR A 1260 -36.58 32.24 -38.23
CA TYR A 1260 -37.92 32.75 -37.90
C TYR A 1260 -38.68 33.27 -39.13
N ASN A 1261 -37.97 33.95 -40.04
CA ASN A 1261 -38.57 34.55 -41.24
C ASN A 1261 -39.02 33.49 -42.28
N LEU A 1262 -38.41 32.30 -42.28
CA LEU A 1262 -38.76 31.20 -43.18
C LEU A 1262 -40.05 30.48 -42.74
N ILE A 1263 -40.23 30.30 -41.43
CA ILE A 1263 -41.42 29.63 -40.85
C ILE A 1263 -42.66 30.53 -40.96
N LYS A 1264 -42.52 31.84 -40.73
CA LYS A 1264 -43.60 32.83 -40.87
C LYS A 1264 -44.10 32.94 -42.32
N LYS A 1265 -43.21 32.77 -43.31
CA LYS A 1265 -43.54 32.76 -44.74
C LYS A 1265 -44.35 31.51 -45.14
N ASN A 1266 -44.02 30.34 -44.58
CA ASN A 1266 -44.73 29.08 -44.87
C ASN A 1266 -46.10 29.00 -44.17
N ILE A 1267 -46.24 29.51 -42.94
CA ILE A 1267 -47.53 29.55 -42.22
C ILE A 1267 -48.52 30.52 -42.90
N ASN A 1268 -48.05 31.66 -43.42
CA ASN A 1268 -48.89 32.59 -44.18
C ASN A 1268 -49.33 32.03 -45.54
N LEU A 1269 -48.53 31.15 -46.16
CA LEU A 1269 -48.91 30.43 -47.38
C LEU A 1269 -49.98 29.35 -47.13
N ILE A 1270 -49.95 28.70 -45.96
CA ILE A 1270 -50.93 27.67 -45.56
C ILE A 1270 -52.25 28.32 -45.12
N LYS A 1271 -52.21 29.44 -44.37
CA LYS A 1271 -53.43 30.21 -44.02
C LYS A 1271 -54.14 30.82 -45.23
N LYS A 1272 -53.40 31.20 -46.29
CA LYS A 1272 -53.99 31.62 -47.57
C LYS A 1272 -54.62 30.48 -48.39
N ARG A 1273 -54.19 29.22 -48.19
CA ARG A 1273 -54.74 28.05 -48.89
C ARG A 1273 -55.98 27.45 -48.21
N ASN A 1274 -56.10 27.55 -46.89
CA ASN A 1274 -57.23 26.98 -46.14
C ASN A 1274 -58.35 27.99 -45.81
N GLY A 1275 -58.25 29.24 -46.28
CA GLY A 1275 -59.32 30.25 -46.20
C GLY A 1275 -60.29 30.25 -47.39
N ASN A 1276 -60.11 29.36 -48.36
CA ASN A 1276 -61.01 29.17 -49.51
C ASN A 1276 -61.51 27.72 -49.56
N ASN A 1277 -62.30 27.33 -48.56
CA ASN A 1277 -63.32 26.26 -48.54
C ASN A 1277 -63.72 26.11 -47.04
N ALA A 1278 -64.85 26.56 -46.50
CA ALA A 1278 -66.22 26.65 -47.05
C ALA A 1278 -66.65 25.40 -47.81
#